data_AF-A0A0G2EQR3-F1
#
_entry.id   AF-A0A0G2EQR3-F1
#
_cell.length_a   1.000
_cell.length_b   1.000
_cell.length_c   1.000
_cell.angle_alpha   90.00
_cell.angle_beta   90.00
_cell.angle_gamma   90.00
#
_symmetry.space_group_name_H-M   'P 1'
#
loop_
_entity.id
_entity.type
_entity.pdbx_description
1 polymer ?
#
loop_
_entity_poly.entity_id
_entity_poly.type
_entity_poly.pdbx_seq_one_letter_code
_entity_poly.pdbx_strand_id
1 'polypeptide(L)'
;MGSPSSPVSEERALEVYRSSIHFDGLNIANWSRDIFEAWNKGGITGVSCTCGLWEGLRGSLANVVQWKRWFEEHSDLIVQANSVADIRQAKADGRTAVLLSWQNTSGIEDQLDYLHVFRDLGVRKMQLTYNTQNYSGSGYTELNDSGLTGFGRQVVGEMAKLGIVCDLSHVGPKTTEDVINFAPEGKPPCFSHVLPSGLKEHPRNKSDELINLLGSKGGFVGLSQFGPHMAKANDSTIDDYVAALDYVIGLIGEDLVGVGSDASEGHGRPSDFMAWCNKDKGYARQLTPWGSQKVVKPLGLLADRPELAKAMARAGCKAIVEHVYRSRPVSATNLLSLYRSHPAPRPALIYLPDASPPTTVFSIRYANLLILTPTQHDVDPVAVLEFLHRLVDIFEEFLGAPLLSVKIEQNYDIVAQLLGEVCDAGIISNTEPNALRDSVETQNFIGKLLGGVGLPGPNEKLFLPATVDMRIGLGPQGLDFEVRVTLNTDFPGSSPSRPGLRSGRSGTSTPAYPFSGPSAGSSNSPVLESVVVTIPIPAEVRNIQDLRPSRGEASFSLWDRNLEWRVPTKDGATVNGTASLSGTIIGPIDTAAASDEGEDSVNGTKTTNNPMLGYYDEDTAAVAEPYQSTPPSSKQKGSKAKAKAKSAPAASNTTQQKKIEANQHLMPRSVAVSFAVRGWLSSGIRVESLTIDTAKSKGLGDGIKPYKGVKYLTVSNRSSRATLPVHHRRHSPKVRTLEASSWTALLSVGAIGGTCAIIAYLYQYSSSLSTSEIGTGPREADSDTFDIEMLAEHNPGHAGNLTEEQENKLREFWAVTLKTFGVELPAEIENSTTAVADEAASIDTPDDTASSATDKDKKKSKKKLGIFRSKKGDKEEKDSSSTNQTDGKPSSEDDKYGQTKEFQHTMETHSPEELRAAFWSMVKCDHPDSLLLRFLRARKWDIEKALIMLVATMNWRMKDVHVDDDIMPVGEPGALEHAKSSDKSIAKEGDDFLDQLRLGKSFLHGTDKDGRPLCHVRVRLHRQGEQSQTSLERYTVYMIETARLLLVPPVETACIIFDMSNFTLANMDYAPVKFMIKCFEANYPESLGAVLVHKAPWVFQGIWKIIKGWLDPVVASKVHFTNSVEDLEGFIAKSHIIKELGGDDSFEYEYIEPLPEETPVVQISGDARSKRDRLLQQRAETVLDFQKKTYQWITSPSDEVSKTLMQDRDTLARRLKDGYWELDPMLRARSWYDRTGVINPGGKIDFYPERTKAVDEKSEAIAEAPVETLADDVD
;
A
#
# COMPACT_ATOMS: atom_id res chain seq x y z
N MET A 1 -7.58 38.19 23.12
CA MET A 1 -6.28 37.67 23.55
C MET A 1 -6.57 36.41 24.37
N GLY A 2 -6.14 35.24 23.90
CA GLY A 2 -5.98 34.10 24.81
C GLY A 2 -4.70 34.28 25.63
N SER A 3 -4.50 33.49 26.68
CA SER A 3 -3.15 33.33 27.25
C SER A 3 -2.22 32.78 26.18
N PRO A 4 -0.92 33.14 26.17
CA PRO A 4 0.05 32.42 25.35
C PRO A 4 -0.01 30.94 25.71
N SER A 5 -0.11 30.08 24.69
CA SER A 5 0.28 28.68 24.83
C SER A 5 1.72 28.65 25.34
N SER A 6 2.01 27.81 26.35
CA SER A 6 3.37 27.66 26.88
C SER A 6 4.36 27.49 25.71
N PRO A 7 5.50 28.22 25.69
CA PRO A 7 6.46 28.09 24.61
C PRO A 7 6.94 26.63 24.53
N VAL A 8 7.09 26.13 23.29
CA VAL A 8 7.67 24.82 23.05
C VAL A 8 9.10 24.84 23.59
N SER A 9 9.49 23.86 24.40
CA SER A 9 10.86 23.81 24.92
C SER A 9 11.83 23.41 23.80
N GLU A 10 13.11 23.77 23.94
CA GLU A 10 14.12 23.39 22.94
C GLU A 10 14.24 21.86 22.81
N GLU A 11 14.02 21.09 23.87
CA GLU A 11 13.96 19.63 23.82
C GLU A 11 12.77 19.11 23.01
N ARG A 12 11.57 19.67 23.21
CA ARG A 12 10.39 19.25 22.43
C ARG A 12 10.49 19.68 20.96
N ALA A 13 11.13 20.80 20.66
CA ALA A 13 11.40 21.21 19.29
C ALA A 13 12.42 20.28 18.60
N LEU A 14 13.47 19.83 19.31
CA LEU A 14 14.40 18.80 18.82
C LEU A 14 13.71 17.45 18.62
N GLU A 15 12.79 17.06 19.49
CA GLU A 15 12.00 15.83 19.37
C GLU A 15 11.15 15.86 18.08
N VAL A 16 10.39 16.95 17.87
CA VAL A 16 9.60 17.17 16.65
C VAL A 16 10.49 17.15 15.41
N TYR A 17 11.61 17.89 15.42
CA TYR A 17 12.56 17.93 14.31
C TYR A 17 13.11 16.54 13.93
N ARG A 18 13.37 15.67 14.92
CA ARG A 18 13.81 14.29 14.67
C ARG A 18 12.72 13.44 14.02
N SER A 19 11.45 13.62 14.40
CA SER A 19 10.32 12.88 13.80
C SER A 19 9.90 13.38 12.42
N SER A 20 9.92 14.70 12.17
CA SER A 20 9.43 15.31 10.92
C SER A 20 10.34 15.06 9.70
N ILE A 21 9.80 15.24 8.50
CA ILE A 21 10.57 15.28 7.26
C ILE A 21 11.22 16.65 7.13
N HIS A 22 12.56 16.70 7.19
CA HIS A 22 13.32 17.92 6.88
C HIS A 22 13.83 17.87 5.45
N PHE A 23 13.22 18.67 4.56
CA PHE A 23 13.64 18.79 3.15
C PHE A 23 14.32 20.14 2.88
N ASP A 24 15.55 20.11 2.36
CA ASP A 24 16.29 21.32 1.95
C ASP A 24 16.04 21.64 0.46
N GLY A 25 15.34 22.74 0.21
CA GLY A 25 14.90 23.19 -1.11
C GLY A 25 16.02 23.53 -2.10
N LEU A 26 17.26 23.77 -1.65
CA LEU A 26 18.44 23.83 -2.52
C LEU A 26 19.76 23.61 -1.77
N ASN A 27 20.61 22.74 -2.32
CA ASN A 27 22.00 22.56 -1.89
C ASN A 27 23.00 22.60 -3.07
N ILE A 28 24.22 23.10 -2.80
CA ILE A 28 25.36 23.24 -3.73
C ILE A 28 26.70 22.89 -3.04
N ALA A 29 26.70 21.96 -2.07
CA ALA A 29 27.93 21.52 -1.41
C ALA A 29 28.90 20.78 -2.36
N ASN A 30 30.11 20.52 -1.89
CA ASN A 30 31.14 19.78 -2.62
C ASN A 30 30.94 18.28 -2.35
N TRP A 31 30.18 17.61 -3.22
CA TRP A 31 29.64 16.27 -2.99
C TRP A 31 30.73 15.22 -2.63
N SER A 32 30.59 14.62 -1.45
CA SER A 32 31.49 13.61 -0.89
C SER A 32 30.75 12.84 0.21
N ARG A 33 31.31 11.69 0.65
CA ARG A 33 30.72 10.91 1.74
C ARG A 33 30.58 11.72 3.03
N ASP A 34 31.54 12.58 3.35
CA ASP A 34 31.49 13.53 4.48
C ASP A 34 30.24 14.44 4.45
N ILE A 35 29.83 14.91 3.26
CA ILE A 35 28.62 15.72 3.09
C ILE A 35 27.36 14.88 3.28
N PHE A 36 27.38 13.63 2.84
CA PHE A 36 26.25 12.70 2.98
C PHE A 36 26.08 12.26 4.45
N GLU A 37 27.17 12.04 5.17
CA GLU A 37 27.17 11.87 6.64
C GLU A 37 26.72 13.14 7.36
N ALA A 38 27.10 14.33 6.90
CA ALA A 38 26.67 15.60 7.50
C ALA A 38 25.17 15.85 7.31
N TRP A 39 24.56 15.45 6.18
CA TRP A 39 23.10 15.42 6.01
C TRP A 39 22.43 14.47 6.97
N ASN A 40 22.91 13.22 7.04
CA ASN A 40 22.36 12.18 7.89
C ASN A 40 22.38 12.60 9.37
N LYS A 41 23.55 13.02 9.86
CA LYS A 41 23.77 13.55 11.22
C LYS A 41 22.95 14.82 11.51
N GLY A 42 22.71 15.66 10.50
CA GLY A 42 21.81 16.81 10.60
C GLY A 42 20.32 16.45 10.64
N GLY A 43 19.95 15.17 10.48
CA GLY A 43 18.56 14.72 10.36
C GLY A 43 17.88 15.14 9.05
N ILE A 44 18.68 15.53 8.04
CA ILE A 44 18.17 16.06 6.77
C ILE A 44 17.61 14.90 5.95
N THR A 45 16.28 14.85 5.87
CA THR A 45 15.52 13.75 5.28
C THR A 45 15.58 13.76 3.76
N GLY A 46 15.64 14.95 3.15
CA GLY A 46 15.83 15.06 1.71
C GLY A 46 16.43 16.39 1.28
N VAL A 47 17.02 16.41 0.09
CA VAL A 47 17.77 17.55 -0.43
C VAL A 47 17.55 17.69 -1.93
N SER A 48 17.23 18.91 -2.38
CA SER A 48 17.26 19.29 -3.80
C SER A 48 18.69 19.64 -4.20
N CYS A 49 19.44 18.64 -4.67
CA CYS A 49 20.84 18.80 -5.04
C CYS A 49 21.00 19.41 -6.43
N THR A 50 21.88 20.41 -6.55
CA THR A 50 22.21 21.02 -7.83
C THR A 50 23.16 20.13 -8.64
N CYS A 51 22.76 19.74 -9.85
CA CYS A 51 23.54 18.93 -10.79
C CYS A 51 23.66 19.55 -12.20
N GLY A 52 23.39 20.86 -12.33
CA GLY A 52 23.64 21.65 -13.54
C GLY A 52 23.44 23.15 -13.29
N LEU A 53 24.33 23.98 -13.84
CA LEU A 53 24.43 25.42 -13.57
C LEU A 53 24.80 26.27 -14.80
N TRP A 54 25.79 25.83 -15.57
CA TRP A 54 26.26 26.47 -16.82
C TRP A 54 26.46 25.47 -17.96
N GLU A 55 26.39 24.18 -17.66
CA GLU A 55 26.63 23.07 -18.55
C GLU A 55 25.57 22.99 -19.66
N GLY A 56 26.00 22.67 -20.88
CA GLY A 56 25.15 22.13 -21.94
C GLY A 56 24.95 20.62 -21.78
N LEU A 57 24.24 20.01 -22.72
CA LEU A 57 23.74 18.62 -22.70
C LEU A 57 24.76 17.61 -22.15
N ARG A 58 25.98 17.60 -22.72
CA ARG A 58 27.03 16.62 -22.36
C ARG A 58 27.53 16.78 -20.93
N GLY A 59 27.62 18.02 -20.42
CA GLY A 59 28.07 18.28 -19.05
C GLY A 59 26.99 17.89 -18.04
N SER A 60 25.75 18.29 -18.30
CA SER A 60 24.60 17.90 -17.46
C SER A 60 24.38 16.39 -17.42
N LEU A 61 24.58 15.68 -18.54
CA LEU A 61 24.55 14.22 -18.56
C LEU A 61 25.69 13.60 -17.75
N ALA A 62 26.91 14.13 -17.83
CA ALA A 62 28.04 13.66 -17.03
C ALA A 62 27.80 13.85 -15.52
N ASN A 63 27.22 14.97 -15.11
CA ASN A 63 26.83 15.23 -13.72
C ASN A 63 25.78 14.22 -13.24
N VAL A 64 24.77 13.91 -14.05
CA VAL A 64 23.74 12.90 -13.73
C VAL A 64 24.35 11.50 -13.63
N VAL A 65 25.29 11.13 -14.52
CA VAL A 65 26.02 9.85 -14.43
C VAL A 65 26.85 9.75 -13.15
N GLN A 66 27.49 10.84 -12.70
CA GLN A 66 28.21 10.82 -11.43
C GLN A 66 27.27 10.73 -10.22
N TRP A 67 26.09 11.32 -10.28
CA TRP A 67 25.05 11.11 -9.26
C TRP A 67 24.56 9.66 -9.18
N LYS A 68 24.36 8.98 -10.33
CA LYS A 68 24.00 7.55 -10.35
C LYS A 68 25.06 6.72 -9.61
N ARG A 69 26.35 6.96 -9.87
CA ARG A 69 27.45 6.32 -9.13
C ARG A 69 27.40 6.59 -7.64
N TRP A 70 27.19 7.83 -7.20
CA TRP A 70 27.09 8.12 -5.77
C TRP A 70 25.89 7.43 -5.09
N PHE A 71 24.80 7.16 -5.80
CA PHE A 71 23.70 6.34 -5.26
C PHE A 71 24.05 4.84 -5.15
N GLU A 72 25.01 4.36 -5.93
CA GLU A 72 25.55 2.99 -5.83
C GLU A 72 26.63 2.92 -4.72
N GLU A 73 27.63 3.82 -4.79
CA GLU A 73 28.80 3.94 -3.91
C GLU A 73 28.45 4.35 -2.46
N HIS A 74 27.32 5.04 -2.24
CA HIS A 74 26.88 5.56 -0.93
C HIS A 74 25.41 5.26 -0.64
N SER A 75 24.94 4.08 -1.07
CA SER A 75 23.59 3.56 -0.83
C SER A 75 23.24 3.38 0.66
N ASP A 76 24.25 3.37 1.54
CA ASP A 76 24.16 3.42 3.00
C ASP A 76 23.64 4.76 3.54
N LEU A 77 23.92 5.87 2.85
CA LEU A 77 23.62 7.23 3.30
C LEU A 77 22.57 7.95 2.45
N ILE A 78 22.54 7.71 1.14
CA ILE A 78 21.70 8.45 0.19
C ILE A 78 20.93 7.53 -0.77
N VAL A 79 19.76 8.02 -1.22
CA VAL A 79 18.92 7.36 -2.22
C VAL A 79 18.31 8.39 -3.17
N GLN A 80 18.09 8.05 -4.44
CA GLN A 80 17.51 9.00 -5.40
C GLN A 80 16.00 9.18 -5.19
N ALA A 81 15.55 10.43 -5.04
CA ALA A 81 14.14 10.79 -5.02
C ALA A 81 13.62 11.09 -6.43
N ASN A 82 12.71 10.24 -6.89
CA ASN A 82 11.88 10.37 -8.07
C ASN A 82 10.45 10.82 -7.72
N SER A 83 9.98 10.52 -6.50
CA SER A 83 8.64 10.80 -5.99
C SER A 83 8.67 11.34 -4.54
N VAL A 84 7.50 11.68 -3.98
CA VAL A 84 7.35 12.04 -2.56
C VAL A 84 7.37 10.79 -1.66
N ALA A 85 7.00 9.61 -2.18
CA ALA A 85 7.10 8.36 -1.44
C ALA A 85 8.56 8.03 -1.12
N ASP A 86 9.47 8.23 -2.07
CA ASP A 86 10.90 7.98 -1.92
C ASP A 86 11.53 8.84 -0.81
N ILE A 87 11.03 10.06 -0.61
CA ILE A 87 11.45 10.95 0.49
C ILE A 87 10.97 10.43 1.85
N ARG A 88 9.77 9.84 1.90
CA ARG A 88 9.23 9.18 3.10
C ARG A 88 9.96 7.86 3.38
N GLN A 89 10.27 7.09 2.35
CA GLN A 89 11.01 5.84 2.49
C GLN A 89 12.42 6.10 3.00
N ALA A 90 13.14 7.10 2.46
CA ALA A 90 14.44 7.50 2.98
C ALA A 90 14.38 7.87 4.48
N LYS A 91 13.31 8.56 4.94
CA LYS A 91 13.09 8.82 6.37
C LYS A 91 13.04 7.53 7.20
N ALA A 92 12.29 6.54 6.72
CA ALA A 92 12.13 5.25 7.40
C ALA A 92 13.42 4.42 7.37
N ASP A 93 14.13 4.42 6.24
CA ASP A 93 15.42 3.75 6.05
C ASP A 93 16.58 4.40 6.84
N GLY A 94 16.37 5.59 7.42
CA GLY A 94 17.43 6.38 8.05
C GLY A 94 18.42 7.02 7.06
N ARG A 95 18.01 7.24 5.81
CA ARG A 95 18.83 7.78 4.70
C ARG A 95 18.37 9.18 4.26
N THR A 96 19.18 9.88 3.46
CA THR A 96 18.82 11.18 2.86
C THR A 96 18.37 11.01 1.40
N ALA A 97 17.14 11.45 1.10
CA ALA A 97 16.55 11.43 -0.23
C ALA A 97 17.07 12.57 -1.12
N VAL A 98 17.76 12.25 -2.22
CA VAL A 98 18.34 13.23 -3.14
C VAL A 98 17.44 13.45 -4.35
N LEU A 99 16.82 14.62 -4.40
CA LEU A 99 16.06 15.09 -5.55
C LEU A 99 17.03 15.77 -6.54
N LEU A 100 17.31 15.13 -7.69
CA LEU A 100 18.18 15.73 -8.70
C LEU A 100 17.51 16.98 -9.30
N SER A 101 18.23 18.10 -9.24
CA SER A 101 17.73 19.40 -9.70
C SER A 101 18.79 20.23 -10.41
N TRP A 102 18.36 21.10 -11.33
CA TRP A 102 19.23 22.04 -12.02
C TRP A 102 18.91 23.48 -11.63
N GLN A 103 19.94 24.31 -11.68
CA GLN A 103 19.83 25.75 -11.51
C GLN A 103 19.80 26.53 -12.85
N ASN A 104 19.79 25.85 -13.99
CA ASN A 104 19.70 26.46 -15.31
C ASN A 104 19.07 25.49 -16.32
N THR A 105 18.36 25.99 -17.34
CA THR A 105 17.91 25.19 -18.49
C THR A 105 18.97 25.07 -19.59
N SER A 106 20.20 25.55 -19.37
CA SER A 106 21.31 25.43 -20.34
C SER A 106 21.54 23.99 -20.83
N GLY A 107 21.28 22.99 -19.96
CA GLY A 107 21.44 21.57 -20.29
C GLY A 107 20.39 20.97 -21.24
N ILE A 108 19.28 21.68 -21.53
CA ILE A 108 18.36 21.31 -22.62
C ILE A 108 18.64 22.03 -23.94
N GLU A 109 19.61 22.96 -23.93
CA GLU A 109 20.03 23.72 -25.11
C GLU A 109 18.83 24.41 -25.80
N ASP A 110 18.49 24.05 -27.04
CA ASP A 110 17.29 24.50 -27.77
C ASP A 110 16.28 23.37 -28.05
N GLN A 111 16.39 22.23 -27.37
CA GLN A 111 15.61 21.01 -27.62
C GLN A 111 14.65 20.69 -26.46
N LEU A 112 13.33 20.69 -26.73
CA LEU A 112 12.32 20.34 -25.73
C LEU A 112 12.38 18.87 -25.32
N ASP A 113 12.72 17.97 -26.24
CA ASP A 113 12.75 16.51 -26.01
C ASP A 113 13.79 16.12 -24.94
N TYR A 114 14.82 16.94 -24.70
CA TYR A 114 15.77 16.72 -23.61
C TYR A 114 15.11 16.84 -22.22
N LEU A 115 13.99 17.56 -22.08
CA LEU A 115 13.20 17.55 -20.84
C LEU A 115 12.66 16.16 -20.54
N HIS A 116 12.23 15.39 -21.55
CA HIS A 116 11.79 14.01 -21.39
C HIS A 116 12.97 13.12 -20.97
N VAL A 117 14.10 13.20 -21.69
CA VAL A 117 15.32 12.43 -21.38
C VAL A 117 15.80 12.66 -19.94
N PHE A 118 15.89 13.92 -19.48
CA PHE A 118 16.31 14.22 -18.12
C PHE A 118 15.23 13.92 -17.07
N ARG A 119 13.94 13.95 -17.43
CA ARG A 119 12.84 13.47 -16.60
C ARG A 119 12.94 11.96 -16.34
N ASP A 120 13.36 11.17 -17.32
CA ASP A 120 13.51 9.72 -17.16
C ASP A 120 14.79 9.36 -16.38
N LEU A 121 15.90 10.06 -16.66
CA LEU A 121 17.15 9.90 -15.88
C LEU A 121 17.01 10.31 -14.39
N GLY A 122 15.98 11.10 -14.07
CA GLY A 122 15.54 11.35 -12.69
C GLY A 122 15.68 12.79 -12.19
N VAL A 123 15.83 13.78 -13.09
CA VAL A 123 15.77 15.21 -12.73
C VAL A 123 14.30 15.62 -12.48
N ARG A 124 14.04 16.35 -11.40
CA ARG A 124 12.67 16.69 -10.94
C ARG A 124 12.40 18.18 -10.75
N LYS A 125 13.43 19.03 -10.69
CA LYS A 125 13.31 20.50 -10.63
C LYS A 125 14.34 21.13 -11.56
N MET A 126 13.94 22.15 -12.33
CA MET A 126 14.86 22.98 -13.11
C MET A 126 14.54 24.46 -12.90
N GLN A 127 15.56 25.26 -12.59
CA GLN A 127 15.44 26.71 -12.56
C GLN A 127 15.61 27.29 -13.96
N LEU A 128 14.73 28.23 -14.33
CA LEU A 128 14.59 28.67 -15.71
C LEU A 128 15.82 29.40 -16.26
N THR A 129 16.57 30.12 -15.42
CA THR A 129 17.81 30.81 -15.80
C THR A 129 18.78 30.88 -14.62
N TYR A 130 20.09 30.83 -14.87
CA TYR A 130 21.11 31.15 -13.87
C TYR A 130 21.79 32.49 -14.15
N ASN A 131 21.50 33.49 -13.30
CA ASN A 131 22.01 34.88 -13.29
C ASN A 131 21.75 35.71 -14.55
N THR A 132 21.75 35.13 -15.74
CA THR A 132 21.93 35.78 -17.04
C THR A 132 20.95 35.22 -18.08
N GLN A 133 20.91 35.80 -19.27
CA GLN A 133 20.01 35.35 -20.33
C GLN A 133 20.42 33.98 -20.92
N ASN A 134 19.42 33.15 -21.18
CA ASN A 134 19.50 31.89 -21.96
C ASN A 134 18.34 31.83 -22.98
N TYR A 135 18.08 30.66 -23.59
CA TYR A 135 16.98 30.50 -24.55
C TYR A 135 15.58 30.65 -23.92
N SER A 136 15.44 30.39 -22.62
CA SER A 136 14.15 30.44 -21.91
C SER A 136 13.77 31.84 -21.42
N GLY A 137 14.72 32.66 -20.97
CA GLY A 137 14.46 34.02 -20.46
C GLY A 137 15.70 34.72 -19.91
N SER A 138 15.50 35.80 -19.14
CA SER A 138 16.58 36.54 -18.48
C SER A 138 16.71 36.24 -16.99
N GLY A 139 17.96 36.13 -16.52
CA GLY A 139 18.30 36.14 -15.11
C GLY A 139 18.54 37.54 -14.54
N TYR A 140 18.58 37.64 -13.21
CA TYR A 140 18.54 38.92 -12.48
C TYR A 140 19.77 39.85 -12.66
N THR A 141 20.86 39.39 -13.27
CA THR A 141 22.08 40.19 -13.53
C THR A 141 22.19 40.69 -14.98
N GLU A 142 21.16 40.49 -15.80
CA GLU A 142 21.09 41.20 -17.07
C GLU A 142 20.70 42.67 -16.89
N LEU A 143 21.30 43.53 -17.72
CA LEU A 143 20.99 44.97 -17.75
C LEU A 143 19.58 45.26 -18.26
N ASN A 144 18.98 44.30 -18.96
CA ASN A 144 17.61 44.35 -19.46
C ASN A 144 17.00 42.95 -19.36
N ASP A 145 16.00 42.78 -18.49
CA ASP A 145 15.22 41.55 -18.38
C ASP A 145 14.27 41.47 -19.60
N SER A 146 14.50 40.49 -20.49
CA SER A 146 13.69 40.34 -21.71
C SER A 146 12.23 40.01 -21.41
N GLY A 147 11.95 39.41 -20.26
CA GLY A 147 10.75 38.60 -20.06
C GLY A 147 10.90 37.19 -20.65
N LEU A 148 9.86 36.37 -20.45
CA LEU A 148 9.80 34.97 -20.88
C LEU A 148 9.72 34.85 -22.41
N THR A 149 10.68 34.13 -23.02
CA THR A 149 10.74 33.99 -24.49
C THR A 149 9.65 33.05 -25.03
N GLY A 150 9.44 33.05 -26.34
CA GLY A 150 8.52 32.10 -27.00
C GLY A 150 8.93 30.62 -26.76
N PHE A 151 10.22 30.33 -26.77
CA PHE A 151 10.75 29.00 -26.41
C PHE A 151 10.60 28.73 -24.91
N GLY A 152 10.84 29.73 -24.05
CA GLY A 152 10.62 29.64 -22.61
C GLY A 152 9.19 29.29 -22.22
N ARG A 153 8.18 29.81 -22.96
CA ARG A 153 6.77 29.40 -22.81
C ARG A 153 6.56 27.92 -23.14
N GLN A 154 7.22 27.39 -24.17
CA GLN A 154 7.17 25.96 -24.48
C GLN A 154 7.88 25.12 -23.40
N VAL A 155 9.06 25.54 -22.94
CA VAL A 155 9.80 24.89 -21.83
C VAL A 155 8.97 24.81 -20.55
N VAL A 156 8.39 25.93 -20.10
CA VAL A 156 7.53 25.97 -18.89
C VAL A 156 6.30 25.08 -19.06
N GLY A 157 5.65 25.09 -20.24
CA GLY A 157 4.52 24.23 -20.54
C GLY A 157 4.88 22.74 -20.53
N GLU A 158 6.01 22.36 -21.10
CA GLU A 158 6.46 20.96 -21.19
C GLU A 158 6.94 20.43 -19.83
N MET A 159 7.67 21.24 -19.06
CA MET A 159 8.01 20.96 -17.66
C MET A 159 6.75 20.69 -16.81
N ALA A 160 5.70 21.50 -16.97
CA ALA A 160 4.44 21.35 -16.25
C ALA A 160 3.67 20.05 -16.61
N LYS A 161 3.73 19.60 -17.88
CA LYS A 161 3.21 18.28 -18.31
C LYS A 161 4.00 17.13 -17.67
N LEU A 162 5.34 17.20 -17.73
CA LEU A 162 6.25 16.16 -17.24
C LEU A 162 6.34 16.09 -15.71
N GLY A 163 5.79 17.07 -15.00
CA GLY A 163 5.93 17.19 -13.54
C GLY A 163 7.36 17.56 -13.11
N ILE A 164 8.08 18.32 -13.93
CA ILE A 164 9.35 18.96 -13.54
C ILE A 164 8.99 20.32 -12.90
N VAL A 165 9.40 20.52 -11.65
CA VAL A 165 9.14 21.79 -10.93
C VAL A 165 9.96 22.91 -11.56
N CYS A 166 9.29 24.02 -11.90
CA CYS A 166 9.93 25.24 -12.40
C CYS A 166 10.36 26.14 -11.25
N ASP A 167 11.66 26.42 -11.14
CA ASP A 167 12.23 27.32 -10.14
C ASP A 167 12.62 28.67 -10.76
N LEU A 168 12.39 29.75 -10.01
CA LEU A 168 12.56 31.13 -10.45
C LEU A 168 13.54 31.94 -9.61
N SER A 169 14.32 31.31 -8.71
CA SER A 169 15.12 32.03 -7.71
C SER A 169 16.17 32.98 -8.31
N HIS A 170 16.95 32.56 -9.31
CA HIS A 170 17.92 33.38 -10.07
C HIS A 170 17.34 34.09 -11.30
N VAL A 171 16.03 33.98 -11.54
CA VAL A 171 15.34 34.59 -12.68
C VAL A 171 15.10 36.08 -12.43
N GLY A 172 15.17 36.91 -13.47
CA GLY A 172 14.92 38.36 -13.37
C GLY A 172 13.47 38.69 -12.99
N PRO A 173 13.17 39.91 -12.50
CA PRO A 173 11.84 40.28 -12.01
C PRO A 173 10.71 40.13 -13.05
N LYS A 174 10.94 40.56 -14.29
CA LYS A 174 9.94 40.50 -15.37
C LYS A 174 9.81 39.07 -15.90
N THR A 175 10.91 38.36 -16.13
CA THR A 175 10.83 36.93 -16.51
C THR A 175 10.16 36.12 -15.38
N THR A 176 10.34 36.49 -14.11
CA THR A 176 9.61 35.88 -12.97
C THR A 176 8.11 36.12 -13.08
N GLU A 177 7.68 37.38 -13.23
CA GLU A 177 6.27 37.75 -13.40
C GLU A 177 5.61 37.06 -14.61
N ASP A 178 6.28 37.08 -15.77
CA ASP A 178 5.83 36.41 -16.99
C ASP A 178 5.57 34.91 -16.75
N VAL A 179 6.45 34.21 -16.01
CA VAL A 179 6.30 32.78 -15.74
C VAL A 179 5.18 32.52 -14.75
N ILE A 180 5.07 33.29 -13.65
CA ILE A 180 4.00 33.08 -12.67
C ILE A 180 2.60 33.35 -13.29
N ASN A 181 2.52 34.28 -14.23
CA ASN A 181 1.29 34.56 -14.98
C ASN A 181 1.02 33.58 -16.14
N PHE A 182 2.03 32.91 -16.68
CA PHE A 182 1.90 31.93 -17.76
C PHE A 182 1.78 30.46 -17.29
N ALA A 183 2.25 30.15 -16.07
CA ALA A 183 2.26 28.79 -15.54
C ALA A 183 0.86 28.15 -15.55
N PRO A 184 0.71 26.88 -15.99
CA PRO A 184 -0.58 26.20 -16.00
C PRO A 184 -1.23 26.13 -14.62
N GLU A 185 -2.55 26.15 -14.59
CA GLU A 185 -3.34 26.02 -13.37
C GLU A 185 -3.01 24.70 -12.63
N GLY A 186 -2.90 24.76 -11.30
CA GLY A 186 -2.44 23.64 -10.48
C GLY A 186 -0.95 23.25 -10.66
N LYS A 187 -0.16 23.99 -11.46
CA LYS A 187 1.29 23.78 -11.66
C LYS A 187 2.09 25.06 -11.39
N PRO A 188 1.95 25.70 -10.21
CA PRO A 188 2.70 26.91 -9.90
C PRO A 188 4.22 26.65 -9.83
N PRO A 189 5.06 27.62 -10.20
CA PRO A 189 6.50 27.56 -9.99
C PRO A 189 6.86 27.72 -8.51
N CYS A 190 8.15 27.67 -8.19
CA CYS A 190 8.67 27.98 -6.86
C CYS A 190 9.81 29.00 -6.89
N PHE A 191 10.07 29.62 -5.74
CA PHE A 191 11.37 30.18 -5.41
C PHE A 191 12.06 29.17 -4.48
N SER A 192 12.92 28.29 -5.00
CA SER A 192 13.54 27.26 -4.14
C SER A 192 14.57 27.81 -3.13
N HIS A 193 15.13 29.00 -3.35
CA HIS A 193 16.08 29.65 -2.44
C HIS A 193 16.15 31.18 -2.69
N VAL A 194 15.35 31.97 -1.97
CA VAL A 194 15.33 33.45 -2.05
C VAL A 194 15.33 34.10 -0.67
N LEU A 195 15.51 35.43 -0.63
CA LEU A 195 15.26 36.30 0.52
C LEU A 195 14.34 37.45 0.07
N PRO A 196 13.52 38.02 0.97
CA PRO A 196 12.61 39.12 0.64
C PRO A 196 13.34 40.46 0.55
N SER A 197 13.01 41.29 -0.45
CA SER A 197 13.65 42.60 -0.62
C SER A 197 13.21 43.60 0.45
N GLY A 198 12.01 43.44 1.02
CA GLY A 198 11.51 44.23 2.15
C GLY A 198 12.36 44.13 3.44
N LEU A 199 13.17 43.08 3.59
CA LEU A 199 14.19 42.98 4.65
C LEU A 199 15.57 43.50 4.21
N LYS A 200 15.88 43.43 2.92
CA LYS A 200 17.08 44.04 2.32
C LYS A 200 16.97 44.13 0.80
N GLU A 201 17.08 45.35 0.28
CA GLU A 201 17.17 45.59 -1.15
C GLU A 201 18.46 45.01 -1.75
N HIS A 202 18.29 44.09 -2.69
CA HIS A 202 19.36 43.46 -3.46
C HIS A 202 18.75 42.77 -4.71
N PRO A 203 19.34 42.88 -5.92
CA PRO A 203 18.72 42.35 -7.16
C PRO A 203 18.43 40.84 -7.20
N ARG A 204 19.01 40.03 -6.30
CA ARG A 204 18.73 38.58 -6.17
C ARG A 204 17.61 38.25 -5.17
N ASN A 205 17.19 39.24 -4.39
CA ASN A 205 16.04 39.12 -3.49
C ASN A 205 14.76 39.31 -4.32
N LYS A 206 13.67 38.70 -3.88
CA LYS A 206 12.36 38.87 -4.53
C LYS A 206 11.60 39.94 -3.75
N SER A 207 10.98 40.88 -4.46
CA SER A 207 10.16 41.89 -3.81
C SER A 207 8.89 41.25 -3.25
N ASP A 208 8.28 41.93 -2.29
CA ASP A 208 7.09 41.43 -1.62
C ASP A 208 5.92 41.27 -2.61
N GLU A 209 5.85 42.08 -3.67
CA GLU A 209 4.88 41.91 -4.75
C GLU A 209 5.09 40.59 -5.51
N LEU A 210 6.33 40.22 -5.83
CA LEU A 210 6.63 38.95 -6.50
C LEU A 210 6.42 37.74 -5.60
N ILE A 211 6.67 37.89 -4.29
CA ILE A 211 6.39 36.85 -3.28
C ILE A 211 4.87 36.67 -3.12
N ASN A 212 4.10 37.75 -2.99
CA ASN A 212 2.64 37.71 -2.95
C ASN A 212 2.03 37.18 -4.26
N LEU A 213 2.56 37.58 -5.43
CA LEU A 213 2.13 37.07 -6.73
C LEU A 213 2.34 35.54 -6.81
N LEU A 214 3.51 35.04 -6.40
CA LEU A 214 3.78 33.59 -6.35
C LEU A 214 2.83 32.87 -5.38
N GLY A 215 2.65 33.41 -4.17
CA GLY A 215 1.74 32.86 -3.16
C GLY A 215 0.28 32.84 -3.62
N SER A 216 -0.17 33.85 -4.38
CA SER A 216 -1.51 33.92 -4.95
C SER A 216 -1.81 32.82 -5.98
N LYS A 217 -0.78 32.16 -6.52
CA LYS A 217 -0.89 30.96 -7.37
C LYS A 217 -0.69 29.65 -6.61
N GLY A 218 -0.46 29.69 -5.30
CA GLY A 218 -0.08 28.54 -4.49
C GLY A 218 1.38 28.10 -4.66
N GLY A 219 2.25 28.96 -5.20
CA GLY A 219 3.68 28.68 -5.38
C GLY A 219 4.47 28.76 -4.06
N PHE A 220 5.54 27.97 -3.99
CA PHE A 220 6.31 27.75 -2.75
C PHE A 220 7.57 28.64 -2.65
N VAL A 221 7.91 29.09 -1.44
CA VAL A 221 9.11 29.88 -1.14
C VAL A 221 10.03 29.18 -0.14
N GLY A 222 11.12 28.60 -0.66
CA GLY A 222 12.28 28.19 0.12
C GLY A 222 13.15 29.39 0.47
N LEU A 223 13.35 29.63 1.77
CA LEU A 223 14.13 30.75 2.28
C LEU A 223 15.64 30.44 2.30
N SER A 224 16.42 31.31 1.67
CA SER A 224 17.89 31.23 1.66
C SER A 224 18.52 31.87 2.88
N GLN A 225 19.68 31.35 3.26
CA GLN A 225 20.52 31.85 4.36
C GLN A 225 21.81 32.52 3.85
N PHE A 226 21.84 33.04 2.61
CA PHE A 226 23.03 33.65 2.03
C PHE A 226 23.30 35.05 2.63
N GLY A 227 24.23 35.12 3.58
CA GLY A 227 24.54 36.31 4.40
C GLY A 227 24.49 37.66 3.66
N PRO A 228 25.24 37.89 2.56
CA PRO A 228 25.22 39.17 1.83
C PRO A 228 23.82 39.67 1.41
N HIS A 229 22.85 38.78 1.25
CA HIS A 229 21.47 39.09 0.87
C HIS A 229 20.52 39.25 2.08
N MET A 230 20.94 38.86 3.28
CA MET A 230 20.15 38.99 4.52
C MET A 230 20.27 40.38 5.15
N ALA A 231 19.30 40.74 5.99
CA ALA A 231 19.14 42.05 6.62
C ALA A 231 20.44 42.61 7.24
N LYS A 232 21.14 41.83 8.06
CA LYS A 232 22.42 42.23 8.71
C LYS A 232 23.65 41.83 7.89
N ALA A 233 23.50 41.52 6.61
CA ALA A 233 24.57 41.00 5.76
C ALA A 233 25.25 39.76 6.39
N ASN A 234 26.58 39.73 6.45
CA ASN A 234 27.35 38.67 7.09
C ASN A 234 27.23 38.66 8.64
N ASP A 235 26.59 39.65 9.26
CA ASP A 235 26.40 39.72 10.72
C ASP A 235 25.03 39.13 11.17
N SER A 236 24.30 38.48 10.26
CA SER A 236 23.04 37.79 10.59
C SER A 236 23.27 36.50 11.39
N THR A 237 22.42 36.27 12.39
CA THR A 237 22.39 35.04 13.22
C THR A 237 21.28 34.07 12.79
N ILE A 238 21.22 32.88 13.40
CA ILE A 238 20.15 31.91 13.15
C ILE A 238 18.77 32.49 13.51
N ASP A 239 18.69 33.35 14.52
CA ASP A 239 17.47 34.03 14.91
C ASP A 239 17.05 35.11 13.88
N ASP A 240 18.01 35.71 13.15
CA ASP A 240 17.70 36.57 11.98
C ASP A 240 17.19 35.76 10.78
N TYR A 241 17.59 34.49 10.64
CA TYR A 241 17.01 33.60 9.64
C TYR A 241 15.57 33.23 10.00
N VAL A 242 15.29 32.92 11.27
CA VAL A 242 13.91 32.69 11.75
C VAL A 242 13.05 33.94 11.59
N ALA A 243 13.57 35.13 11.92
CA ALA A 243 12.84 36.38 11.68
C ALA A 243 12.56 36.64 10.18
N ALA A 244 13.45 36.20 9.28
CA ALA A 244 13.22 36.26 7.83
C ALA A 244 12.23 35.19 7.34
N LEU A 245 12.13 34.05 8.03
CA LEU A 245 11.10 33.03 7.82
C LEU A 245 9.73 33.59 8.23
N ASP A 246 9.60 34.06 9.47
CA ASP A 246 8.39 34.70 10.01
C ASP A 246 7.90 35.88 9.13
N TYR A 247 8.82 36.63 8.51
CA TYR A 247 8.48 37.69 7.56
C TYR A 247 7.75 37.16 6.31
N VAL A 248 8.32 36.17 5.62
CA VAL A 248 7.71 35.59 4.40
C VAL A 248 6.43 34.82 4.75
N ILE A 249 6.41 34.15 5.91
CA ILE A 249 5.22 33.55 6.53
C ILE A 249 4.12 34.61 6.77
N GLY A 250 4.50 35.84 7.14
CA GLY A 250 3.58 36.97 7.26
C GLY A 250 2.98 37.45 5.93
N LEU A 251 3.66 37.22 4.80
CA LEU A 251 3.17 37.57 3.46
C LEU A 251 2.23 36.50 2.89
N ILE A 252 2.68 35.24 2.84
CA ILE A 252 2.00 34.15 2.10
C ILE A 252 1.52 32.98 2.98
N GLY A 253 1.57 33.13 4.30
CA GLY A 253 1.20 32.12 5.28
C GLY A 253 2.36 31.21 5.68
N GLU A 254 2.27 30.61 6.87
CA GLU A 254 3.25 29.65 7.46
C GLU A 254 3.53 28.40 6.61
N ASP A 255 2.70 28.25 5.60
CA ASP A 255 2.28 27.01 5.01
C ASP A 255 2.78 26.95 3.53
N LEU A 256 3.02 28.10 2.86
CA LEU A 256 3.67 28.20 1.54
C LEU A 256 5.20 28.43 1.61
N VAL A 257 5.81 28.24 2.78
CA VAL A 257 7.20 28.63 3.09
C VAL A 257 8.00 27.45 3.64
N GLY A 258 9.30 27.40 3.37
CA GLY A 258 10.21 26.42 3.98
C GLY A 258 11.68 26.77 3.82
N VAL A 259 12.56 25.78 3.95
CA VAL A 259 14.03 25.97 3.91
C VAL A 259 14.55 25.77 2.48
N GLY A 260 15.40 26.69 2.02
CA GLY A 260 16.09 26.64 0.73
C GLY A 260 17.55 27.06 0.90
N SER A 261 18.33 26.24 1.60
CA SER A 261 19.46 26.74 2.39
C SER A 261 20.64 27.27 1.57
N ASP A 262 20.76 26.87 0.29
CA ASP A 262 21.90 27.23 -0.56
C ASP A 262 23.23 26.90 0.17
N ALA A 263 23.26 25.78 0.89
CA ALA A 263 24.46 25.34 1.58
C ALA A 263 25.53 24.99 0.55
N SER A 264 26.76 25.45 0.82
CA SER A 264 27.92 25.27 -0.05
C SER A 264 29.10 24.72 0.74
N GLU A 265 28.83 23.74 1.60
CA GLU A 265 29.82 23.11 2.47
C GLU A 265 30.83 22.31 1.64
N GLY A 266 32.06 22.10 2.15
CA GLY A 266 33.16 21.50 1.39
C GLY A 266 33.73 22.36 0.23
N HIS A 267 33.10 23.48 -0.14
CA HIS A 267 33.66 24.48 -1.06
C HIS A 267 34.39 25.59 -0.29
N GLY A 268 35.65 25.86 -0.65
CA GLY A 268 36.39 27.01 -0.13
C GLY A 268 35.78 28.36 -0.55
N ARG A 269 36.09 29.42 0.20
CA ARG A 269 35.80 30.82 -0.20
C ARG A 269 37.03 31.69 0.03
N PRO A 270 37.75 32.12 -1.03
CA PRO A 270 37.52 31.81 -2.44
C PRO A 270 37.76 30.32 -2.79
N SER A 271 37.16 29.87 -3.88
CA SER A 271 37.45 28.61 -4.59
C SER A 271 37.15 28.79 -6.07
N ASP A 272 37.72 27.92 -6.92
CA ASP A 272 37.50 27.99 -8.37
C ASP A 272 36.03 27.73 -8.74
N PHE A 273 35.34 26.84 -8.02
CA PHE A 273 33.89 26.63 -8.17
C PHE A 273 33.10 27.92 -7.90
N MET A 274 33.35 28.60 -6.76
CA MET A 274 32.67 29.86 -6.43
C MET A 274 33.01 30.99 -7.42
N ALA A 275 34.24 31.01 -7.95
CA ALA A 275 34.64 31.95 -9.00
C ALA A 275 33.95 31.66 -10.36
N TRP A 276 33.73 30.38 -10.68
CA TRP A 276 33.01 29.92 -11.87
C TRP A 276 31.50 30.22 -11.79
N CYS A 277 30.84 29.91 -10.67
CA CYS A 277 29.44 30.27 -10.43
C CYS A 277 29.20 31.79 -10.60
N ASN A 278 30.16 32.62 -10.17
CA ASN A 278 30.09 34.08 -10.23
C ASN A 278 30.59 34.71 -11.55
N LYS A 279 30.92 33.90 -12.56
CA LYS A 279 31.24 34.35 -13.92
C LYS A 279 30.15 33.95 -14.89
N ASP A 280 29.84 34.83 -15.83
CA ASP A 280 28.93 34.58 -16.94
C ASP A 280 29.41 33.36 -17.76
N LYS A 281 28.55 32.33 -17.84
CA LYS A 281 28.84 31.02 -18.48
C LYS A 281 30.10 30.35 -17.90
N GLY A 282 30.47 30.66 -16.65
CA GLY A 282 31.62 30.10 -15.96
C GLY A 282 32.97 30.77 -16.23
N TYR A 283 33.11 31.55 -17.31
CA TYR A 283 34.42 32.06 -17.76
C TYR A 283 34.48 33.55 -18.10
N ALA A 284 33.36 34.20 -18.44
CA ALA A 284 33.33 35.56 -18.99
C ALA A 284 33.18 36.63 -17.88
N ARG A 285 32.26 37.60 -18.05
CA ARG A 285 32.14 38.76 -17.15
C ARG A 285 31.83 38.33 -15.71
N GLN A 286 32.42 39.00 -14.72
CA GLN A 286 32.06 38.81 -13.31
C GLN A 286 30.65 39.37 -13.07
N LEU A 287 29.82 38.61 -12.35
CA LEU A 287 28.39 38.89 -12.19
C LEU A 287 28.08 39.65 -10.90
N THR A 288 28.74 39.31 -9.79
CA THR A 288 28.60 40.02 -8.50
C THR A 288 29.97 40.30 -7.86
N PRO A 289 30.10 41.35 -7.03
CA PRO A 289 31.36 41.64 -6.35
C PRO A 289 31.66 40.71 -5.15
N TRP A 290 30.70 39.90 -4.68
CA TRP A 290 30.84 39.07 -3.47
C TRP A 290 31.28 37.62 -3.70
N GLY A 291 31.27 37.10 -4.93
CA GLY A 291 31.44 35.65 -5.18
C GLY A 291 32.75 35.02 -4.67
N SER A 292 33.82 35.79 -4.50
CA SER A 292 35.10 35.35 -3.93
C SER A 292 35.27 35.64 -2.44
N GLN A 293 34.29 36.29 -1.79
CA GLN A 293 34.39 36.75 -0.40
C GLN A 293 33.89 35.70 0.60
N LYS A 294 34.30 35.83 1.86
CA LYS A 294 33.71 35.04 2.96
C LYS A 294 32.23 35.41 3.12
N VAL A 295 31.38 34.39 3.18
CA VAL A 295 29.94 34.50 3.34
C VAL A 295 29.55 33.76 4.61
N VAL A 296 28.70 34.38 5.43
CA VAL A 296 28.07 33.72 6.58
C VAL A 296 26.78 33.02 6.14
N LYS A 297 26.55 31.85 6.74
CA LYS A 297 25.42 30.96 6.51
C LYS A 297 24.79 30.65 7.87
N PRO A 298 23.76 31.43 8.30
CA PRO A 298 23.26 31.36 9.68
C PRO A 298 22.69 30.02 10.19
N LEU A 299 22.40 29.05 9.32
CA LEU A 299 21.99 27.69 9.72
C LEU A 299 23.18 26.78 10.08
N GLY A 300 24.41 27.31 10.09
CA GLY A 300 25.61 26.55 10.44
C GLY A 300 26.00 25.50 9.40
N LEU A 301 26.69 24.46 9.85
CA LEU A 301 27.00 23.29 9.02
C LEU A 301 25.73 22.47 8.73
N LEU A 302 25.84 21.51 7.81
CA LEU A 302 24.76 20.58 7.52
C LEU A 302 24.45 19.68 8.72
N ALA A 303 25.46 19.27 9.48
CA ALA A 303 25.31 18.50 10.71
C ALA A 303 24.64 19.28 11.87
N ASP A 304 24.67 20.61 11.84
CA ASP A 304 24.15 21.47 12.92
C ASP A 304 22.66 21.84 12.73
N ARG A 305 22.01 21.31 11.69
CA ARG A 305 20.63 21.66 11.30
C ARG A 305 19.56 21.56 12.42
N PRO A 306 19.65 20.66 13.42
CA PRO A 306 18.72 20.66 14.56
C PRO A 306 18.69 21.96 15.39
N GLU A 307 19.73 22.81 15.33
CA GLU A 307 19.75 24.10 16.03
C GLU A 307 18.68 25.08 15.49
N LEU A 308 18.21 24.90 14.25
CA LEU A 308 17.08 25.67 13.69
C LEU A 308 15.81 25.44 14.50
N ALA A 309 15.53 24.21 14.91
CA ALA A 309 14.35 23.89 15.72
C ALA A 309 14.37 24.61 17.07
N LYS A 310 15.56 24.72 17.68
CA LYS A 310 15.76 25.53 18.90
C LYS A 310 15.55 27.02 18.66
N ALA A 311 16.09 27.56 17.56
CA ALA A 311 15.91 28.97 17.20
C ALA A 311 14.42 29.32 17.02
N MET A 312 13.66 28.46 16.35
CA MET A 312 12.21 28.59 16.18
C MET A 312 11.47 28.48 17.54
N ALA A 313 11.89 27.57 18.42
CA ALA A 313 11.35 27.48 19.77
C ALA A 313 11.58 28.77 20.59
N ARG A 314 12.78 29.36 20.52
CA ARG A 314 13.11 30.64 21.18
C ARG A 314 12.35 31.84 20.59
N ALA A 315 12.11 31.85 19.29
CA ALA A 315 11.25 32.85 18.62
C ALA A 315 9.77 32.73 19.04
N GLY A 316 9.36 31.62 19.65
CA GLY A 316 7.98 31.35 20.04
C GLY A 316 7.13 30.81 18.88
N CYS A 317 7.76 30.33 17.80
CA CYS A 317 7.07 29.54 16.79
C CYS A 317 6.39 28.36 17.48
N LYS A 318 5.13 28.11 17.17
CA LYS A 318 4.48 26.86 17.57
C LYS A 318 5.17 25.71 16.83
N ALA A 319 5.17 24.52 17.43
CA ALA A 319 5.71 23.33 16.76
C ALA A 319 4.99 23.16 15.42
N ILE A 320 5.73 23.32 14.32
CA ILE A 320 5.16 23.22 12.97
C ILE A 320 4.85 21.76 12.71
N VAL A 321 3.57 21.42 12.79
CA VAL A 321 3.04 20.13 12.37
C VAL A 321 3.21 20.04 10.86
N GLU A 322 3.78 18.94 10.38
CA GLU A 322 3.98 18.71 8.96
C GLU A 322 2.62 18.51 8.27
N HIS A 323 2.14 19.54 7.57
CA HIS A 323 0.89 19.50 6.82
C HIS A 323 1.18 19.25 5.34
N VAL A 324 0.62 18.19 4.76
CA VAL A 324 0.84 17.82 3.35
C VAL A 324 0.05 18.77 2.43
N TYR A 325 0.71 19.28 1.39
CA TYR A 325 0.26 20.48 0.68
C TYR A 325 -0.90 20.21 -0.29
N ARG A 326 -2.01 20.94 -0.10
CA ARG A 326 -2.99 21.34 -1.14
C ARG A 326 -3.25 22.86 -1.00
N SER A 327 -4.01 23.46 -1.93
CA SER A 327 -4.20 24.92 -2.07
C SER A 327 -4.71 25.64 -0.81
N ARG A 328 -4.39 26.95 -0.64
CA ARG A 328 -4.33 27.58 0.69
C ARG A 328 -5.26 28.78 0.95
N PRO A 329 -5.95 28.83 2.12
CA PRO A 329 -6.82 29.94 2.54
C PRO A 329 -6.11 31.00 3.40
N VAL A 330 -6.81 32.11 3.67
CA VAL A 330 -6.34 33.20 4.56
C VAL A 330 -6.13 32.70 6.00
N SER A 331 -4.99 33.03 6.61
CA SER A 331 -4.62 32.54 7.95
C SER A 331 -5.62 32.91 9.03
N ALA A 332 -5.90 31.96 9.94
CA ALA A 332 -6.95 32.08 10.95
C ALA A 332 -6.77 33.29 11.89
N THR A 333 -5.53 33.69 12.18
CA THR A 333 -5.20 34.86 13.01
C THR A 333 -5.61 36.17 12.33
N ASN A 334 -5.34 36.31 11.03
CA ASN A 334 -5.68 37.50 10.25
C ASN A 334 -7.20 37.55 10.00
N LEU A 335 -7.79 36.43 9.60
CA LEU A 335 -9.23 36.25 9.42
C LEU A 335 -10.03 36.65 10.67
N LEU A 336 -9.63 36.14 11.84
CA LEU A 336 -10.28 36.43 13.12
C LEU A 336 -10.11 37.89 13.56
N SER A 337 -9.05 38.56 13.12
CA SER A 337 -8.77 39.97 13.43
C SER A 337 -9.63 40.91 12.57
N LEU A 338 -9.70 40.66 11.26
CA LEU A 338 -10.56 41.38 10.31
C LEU A 338 -12.07 41.13 10.59
N TYR A 339 -12.45 39.92 11.01
CA TYR A 339 -13.79 39.65 11.50
C TYR A 339 -14.10 40.43 12.81
N ARG A 340 -13.09 40.64 13.67
CA ARG A 340 -13.26 41.36 14.94
C ARG A 340 -13.25 42.89 14.81
N SER A 341 -12.63 43.48 13.79
CA SER A 341 -12.68 44.93 13.55
C SER A 341 -14.11 45.40 13.23
N HIS A 342 -14.90 44.56 12.57
CA HIS A 342 -16.33 44.80 12.31
C HIS A 342 -17.11 45.03 13.63
N PRO A 343 -17.98 46.05 13.72
CA PRO A 343 -18.72 46.38 14.93
C PRO A 343 -19.77 45.31 15.27
N ALA A 344 -20.23 45.31 16.53
CA ALA A 344 -21.30 44.42 16.99
C ALA A 344 -22.69 45.11 16.91
N PRO A 345 -23.78 44.41 16.54
CA PRO A 345 -23.84 42.98 16.20
C PRO A 345 -23.21 42.67 14.84
N ARG A 346 -22.41 41.61 14.78
CA ARG A 346 -21.83 41.11 13.52
C ARG A 346 -22.85 40.20 12.83
N PRO A 347 -23.14 40.38 11.53
CA PRO A 347 -23.96 39.43 10.78
C PRO A 347 -23.24 38.09 10.60
N ALA A 348 -24.00 37.06 10.22
CA ALA A 348 -23.44 35.72 9.93
C ALA A 348 -22.58 35.70 8.66
N LEU A 349 -22.68 36.71 7.80
CA LEU A 349 -21.95 36.87 6.55
C LEU A 349 -21.29 38.26 6.52
N ILE A 350 -19.97 38.32 6.31
CA ILE A 350 -19.17 39.55 6.20
C ILE A 350 -18.23 39.42 5.01
N TYR A 351 -18.23 40.41 4.10
CA TYR A 351 -17.18 40.54 3.08
C TYR A 351 -15.97 41.29 3.65
N LEU A 352 -14.77 40.74 3.48
CA LEU A 352 -13.50 41.35 3.89
C LEU A 352 -12.70 41.78 2.65
N PRO A 353 -12.84 43.03 2.18
CA PRO A 353 -12.06 43.53 1.04
C PRO A 353 -10.56 43.64 1.36
N ASP A 354 -10.21 43.84 2.63
CA ASP A 354 -8.82 44.02 3.10
C ASP A 354 -8.10 42.68 3.39
N ALA A 355 -8.69 41.54 3.01
CA ALA A 355 -8.01 40.25 3.02
C ALA A 355 -7.19 40.07 1.73
N SER A 356 -6.15 39.24 1.78
CA SER A 356 -5.37 38.84 0.60
C SER A 356 -5.45 37.30 0.45
N PRO A 357 -6.17 36.78 -0.56
CA PRO A 357 -7.09 37.49 -1.46
C PRO A 357 -8.34 38.03 -0.72
N PRO A 358 -9.06 39.01 -1.30
CA PRO A 358 -10.34 39.48 -0.77
C PRO A 358 -11.31 38.32 -0.56
N THR A 359 -11.94 38.27 0.62
CA THR A 359 -12.54 37.02 1.13
C THR A 359 -13.91 37.27 1.73
N THR A 360 -14.88 36.44 1.36
CA THR A 360 -16.19 36.39 2.01
C THR A 360 -16.12 35.47 3.23
N VAL A 361 -16.68 35.87 4.37
CA VAL A 361 -16.57 35.14 5.64
C VAL A 361 -17.93 34.81 6.22
N PHE A 362 -18.17 33.53 6.37
CA PHE A 362 -19.32 32.96 7.06
C PHE A 362 -18.99 32.71 8.53
N SER A 363 -19.97 32.89 9.41
CA SER A 363 -19.79 32.73 10.85
C SER A 363 -21.04 32.25 11.58
N ILE A 364 -20.85 31.27 12.45
CA ILE A 364 -21.87 30.81 13.40
C ILE A 364 -21.32 30.81 14.83
N ARG A 365 -22.24 30.79 15.81
CA ARG A 365 -21.91 30.68 17.23
C ARG A 365 -22.67 29.50 17.83
N TYR A 366 -21.94 28.60 18.46
CA TYR A 366 -22.49 27.42 19.10
C TYR A 366 -21.83 27.22 20.45
N ALA A 367 -22.64 27.04 21.51
CA ALA A 367 -22.18 27.13 22.90
C ALA A 367 -21.29 28.38 23.15
N ASN A 368 -20.02 28.18 23.51
CA ASN A 368 -19.02 29.24 23.68
C ASN A 368 -18.07 29.40 22.47
N LEU A 369 -18.26 28.62 21.42
CA LEU A 369 -17.42 28.61 20.22
C LEU A 369 -17.88 29.67 19.20
N LEU A 370 -16.93 30.19 18.45
CA LEU A 370 -17.13 31.01 17.25
C LEU A 370 -16.47 30.27 16.10
N ILE A 371 -17.26 29.79 15.15
CA ILE A 371 -16.79 29.09 13.95
C ILE A 371 -16.81 30.11 12.81
N LEU A 372 -15.71 30.20 12.06
CA LEU A 372 -15.52 31.10 10.93
C LEU A 372 -15.05 30.29 9.72
N THR A 373 -15.60 30.56 8.54
CA THR A 373 -15.18 29.93 7.29
C THR A 373 -15.01 30.99 6.19
N PRO A 374 -13.81 31.14 5.62
CA PRO A 374 -13.56 31.99 4.46
C PRO A 374 -13.98 31.30 3.16
N THR A 375 -14.41 32.06 2.17
CA THR A 375 -14.61 31.61 0.78
C THR A 375 -13.98 32.60 -0.20
N GLN A 376 -13.27 32.07 -1.19
CA GLN A 376 -12.52 32.83 -2.21
C GLN A 376 -13.30 32.96 -3.54
N HIS A 377 -14.49 32.37 -3.62
CA HIS A 377 -15.39 32.39 -4.77
C HIS A 377 -16.83 32.70 -4.33
N ASP A 378 -17.67 33.13 -5.26
CA ASP A 378 -19.11 33.29 -5.03
C ASP A 378 -19.77 31.92 -4.83
N VAL A 379 -20.42 31.75 -3.68
CA VAL A 379 -21.10 30.52 -3.26
C VAL A 379 -22.42 30.87 -2.58
N ASP A 380 -23.41 29.98 -2.61
CA ASP A 380 -24.72 30.22 -1.98
C ASP A 380 -24.55 30.41 -0.45
N PRO A 381 -24.92 31.58 0.11
CA PRO A 381 -24.85 31.83 1.54
C PRO A 381 -25.62 30.84 2.41
N VAL A 382 -26.68 30.23 1.89
CA VAL A 382 -27.48 29.23 2.61
C VAL A 382 -26.70 27.92 2.73
N ALA A 383 -26.06 27.47 1.65
CA ALA A 383 -25.30 26.21 1.62
C ALA A 383 -24.12 26.24 2.60
N VAL A 384 -23.38 27.35 2.67
CA VAL A 384 -22.24 27.47 3.62
C VAL A 384 -22.74 27.52 5.06
N LEU A 385 -23.83 28.24 5.36
CA LEU A 385 -24.36 28.31 6.73
C LEU A 385 -24.99 26.98 7.18
N GLU A 386 -25.66 26.26 6.29
CA GLU A 386 -26.17 24.90 6.57
C GLU A 386 -25.02 23.92 6.82
N PHE A 387 -23.95 23.98 6.01
CA PHE A 387 -22.72 23.22 6.23
C PHE A 387 -22.10 23.48 7.61
N LEU A 388 -21.95 24.74 8.05
CA LEU A 388 -21.38 25.03 9.37
C LEU A 388 -22.23 24.49 10.52
N HIS A 389 -23.56 24.44 10.36
CA HIS A 389 -24.43 23.79 11.34
C HIS A 389 -24.30 22.26 11.32
N ARG A 390 -24.26 21.65 10.12
CA ARG A 390 -24.01 20.21 9.95
C ARG A 390 -22.66 19.77 10.53
N LEU A 391 -21.60 20.58 10.35
CA LEU A 391 -20.27 20.36 10.91
C LEU A 391 -20.28 20.35 12.44
N VAL A 392 -21.10 21.19 13.09
CA VAL A 392 -21.29 21.15 14.55
C VAL A 392 -22.01 19.88 14.98
N ASP A 393 -23.08 19.49 14.29
CA ASP A 393 -23.83 18.26 14.60
C ASP A 393 -22.91 17.03 14.48
N ILE A 394 -22.08 16.97 13.42
CA ILE A 394 -21.06 15.93 13.20
C ILE A 394 -19.99 15.95 14.31
N PHE A 395 -19.45 17.11 14.68
CA PHE A 395 -18.48 17.19 15.78
C PHE A 395 -19.09 16.82 17.15
N GLU A 396 -20.39 17.05 17.37
CA GLU A 396 -21.10 16.54 18.56
C GLU A 396 -21.40 15.04 18.50
N GLU A 397 -21.56 14.47 17.32
CA GLU A 397 -21.74 13.02 17.12
C GLU A 397 -20.43 12.25 17.40
N PHE A 398 -19.30 12.75 16.89
CA PHE A 398 -18.00 12.07 16.99
C PHE A 398 -17.24 12.40 18.29
N LEU A 399 -17.29 13.65 18.77
CA LEU A 399 -16.60 14.07 20.01
C LEU A 399 -17.54 14.10 21.22
N GLY A 400 -18.84 13.87 21.00
CA GLY A 400 -19.90 13.88 22.01
C GLY A 400 -20.39 15.29 22.39
N ALA A 401 -21.72 15.48 22.43
CA ALA A 401 -22.33 16.69 22.94
C ALA A 401 -22.04 16.93 24.45
N PRO A 402 -21.99 18.20 24.92
CA PRO A 402 -21.92 19.41 24.13
C PRO A 402 -20.51 19.63 23.55
N LEU A 403 -20.42 20.29 22.40
CA LEU A 403 -19.14 20.64 21.78
C LEU A 403 -18.39 21.69 22.61
N LEU A 404 -17.17 21.36 23.04
CA LEU A 404 -16.28 22.18 23.85
C LEU A 404 -14.90 22.30 23.18
N SER A 405 -14.20 23.43 23.36
CA SER A 405 -12.89 23.62 22.71
C SER A 405 -11.89 22.54 23.12
N VAL A 406 -11.84 22.19 24.41
CA VAL A 406 -10.99 21.11 24.96
C VAL A 406 -11.24 19.77 24.27
N LYS A 407 -12.47 19.47 23.82
CA LYS A 407 -12.75 18.22 23.06
C LYS A 407 -12.16 18.26 21.66
N ILE A 408 -12.25 19.40 20.97
CA ILE A 408 -11.64 19.62 19.65
C ILE A 408 -10.10 19.58 19.78
N GLU A 409 -9.56 20.22 20.82
CA GLU A 409 -8.12 20.25 21.14
C GLU A 409 -7.55 18.85 21.49
N GLN A 410 -8.38 17.93 22.00
CA GLN A 410 -7.98 16.57 22.40
C GLN A 410 -8.15 15.49 21.32
N ASN A 411 -8.84 15.79 20.21
CA ASN A 411 -9.17 14.82 19.14
C ASN A 411 -8.91 15.46 17.76
N TYR A 412 -7.75 16.10 17.62
CA TYR A 412 -7.40 16.92 16.44
C TYR A 412 -7.26 16.09 15.15
N ASP A 413 -6.81 14.84 15.30
CA ASP A 413 -6.77 13.78 14.30
C ASP A 413 -8.16 13.46 13.72
N ILE A 414 -9.14 13.15 14.58
CA ILE A 414 -10.52 12.86 14.18
C ILE A 414 -11.15 14.10 13.55
N VAL A 415 -10.87 15.29 14.08
CA VAL A 415 -11.34 16.57 13.52
C VAL A 415 -10.76 16.83 12.12
N ALA A 416 -9.48 16.53 11.88
CA ALA A 416 -8.85 16.71 10.58
C ALA A 416 -9.41 15.74 9.54
N GLN A 417 -9.59 14.46 9.90
CA GLN A 417 -10.22 13.47 9.03
C GLN A 417 -11.67 13.84 8.68
N LEU A 418 -12.49 14.23 9.67
CA LEU A 418 -13.86 14.70 9.44
C LEU A 418 -13.91 15.90 8.50
N LEU A 419 -12.97 16.85 8.63
CA LEU A 419 -12.89 18.01 7.75
C LEU A 419 -12.50 17.64 6.31
N GLY A 420 -11.61 16.66 6.11
CA GLY A 420 -11.27 16.16 4.77
C GLY A 420 -12.46 15.48 4.09
N GLU A 421 -13.24 14.70 4.84
CA GLU A 421 -14.36 13.92 4.31
C GLU A 421 -15.64 14.73 4.07
N VAL A 422 -15.84 15.86 4.77
CA VAL A 422 -16.91 16.83 4.46
C VAL A 422 -16.49 17.93 3.49
N CYS A 423 -15.19 18.09 3.23
CA CYS A 423 -14.66 19.11 2.31
C CYS A 423 -13.42 18.63 1.52
N ASP A 424 -13.60 18.06 0.33
CA ASP A 424 -12.44 17.82 -0.55
C ASP A 424 -11.97 19.13 -1.18
N ALA A 425 -10.68 19.45 -1.00
CA ALA A 425 -10.01 20.66 -1.49
C ALA A 425 -10.73 22.00 -1.17
N GLY A 426 -11.60 22.03 -0.15
CA GLY A 426 -12.40 23.21 0.22
C GLY A 426 -13.76 23.32 -0.48
N ILE A 427 -14.13 22.37 -1.34
CA ILE A 427 -15.49 22.22 -1.87
C ILE A 427 -16.32 21.47 -0.83
N ILE A 428 -17.50 21.99 -0.46
CA ILE A 428 -18.40 21.33 0.49
C ILE A 428 -18.96 20.05 -0.13
N SER A 429 -18.56 18.90 0.42
CA SER A 429 -19.09 17.59 0.06
C SER A 429 -20.41 17.34 0.79
N ASN A 430 -21.43 16.86 0.09
CA ASN A 430 -22.72 16.46 0.68
C ASN A 430 -22.65 15.07 1.37
N THR A 431 -21.54 14.79 2.05
CA THR A 431 -21.24 13.51 2.68
C THR A 431 -22.26 13.23 3.80
N GLU A 432 -22.95 12.10 3.75
CA GLU A 432 -23.91 11.72 4.80
C GLU A 432 -23.19 11.34 6.10
N PRO A 433 -23.76 11.61 7.29
CA PRO A 433 -23.08 11.32 8.57
C PRO A 433 -22.72 9.84 8.72
N ASN A 434 -23.51 8.95 8.12
CA ASN A 434 -23.23 7.51 8.05
C ASN A 434 -21.94 7.22 7.27
N ALA A 435 -21.70 7.91 6.14
CA ALA A 435 -20.50 7.74 5.33
C ALA A 435 -19.24 8.30 6.02
N LEU A 436 -19.39 9.30 6.90
CA LEU A 436 -18.29 9.84 7.70
C LEU A 436 -17.81 8.89 8.79
N ARG A 437 -18.71 8.12 9.41
CA ARG A 437 -18.34 7.06 10.40
C ARG A 437 -17.51 5.95 9.78
N ASP A 438 -17.63 5.87 8.45
CA ASP A 438 -17.11 4.86 7.57
C ASP A 438 -15.73 5.28 7.02
N SER A 439 -15.49 6.56 6.76
CA SER A 439 -14.22 7.08 6.23
C SER A 439 -13.34 7.81 7.24
N VAL A 440 -13.84 8.06 8.45
CA VAL A 440 -13.05 8.59 9.58
C VAL A 440 -12.79 7.51 10.62
N GLU A 441 -11.52 7.25 10.87
CA GLU A 441 -11.04 6.40 11.96
C GLU A 441 -11.21 7.11 13.32
N THR A 442 -12.44 7.08 13.83
CA THR A 442 -12.60 6.82 15.26
C THR A 442 -12.06 5.42 15.58
N GLN A 443 -11.59 5.16 16.80
CA GLN A 443 -11.08 3.81 17.16
C GLN A 443 -12.18 2.74 17.09
N ASN A 444 -12.33 2.11 15.91
CA ASN A 444 -12.94 0.80 15.62
C ASN A 444 -12.87 0.54 14.09
N PHE A 445 -11.69 0.18 13.58
CA PHE A 445 -11.35 0.04 12.15
C PHE A 445 -12.19 -1.02 11.37
N ILE A 446 -12.80 -1.98 12.07
CA ILE A 446 -13.40 -3.20 11.47
C ILE A 446 -14.82 -2.96 10.89
N GLY A 447 -15.36 -1.75 10.97
CA GLY A 447 -16.70 -1.44 10.45
C GLY A 447 -16.83 -1.49 8.91
N LYS A 448 -15.75 -1.24 8.16
CA LYS A 448 -15.89 -0.71 6.78
C LYS A 448 -15.32 -1.56 5.64
N LEU A 449 -14.52 -2.59 5.93
CA LEU A 449 -14.04 -3.52 4.89
C LEU A 449 -15.19 -4.34 4.27
N LEU A 450 -16.34 -4.44 4.95
CA LEU A 450 -17.54 -5.15 4.53
C LEU A 450 -18.55 -4.26 3.75
N GLY A 451 -18.12 -3.09 3.26
CA GLY A 451 -18.97 -2.04 2.70
C GLY A 451 -19.57 -2.27 1.29
N GLY A 452 -19.25 -3.37 0.61
CA GLY A 452 -19.82 -3.75 -0.69
C GLY A 452 -18.94 -4.76 -1.44
N VAL A 453 -19.47 -5.66 -2.28
CA VAL A 453 -20.83 -5.77 -2.84
C VAL A 453 -21.34 -7.21 -2.73
N GLY A 454 -22.55 -7.42 -2.21
CA GLY A 454 -23.08 -8.76 -1.88
C GLY A 454 -24.19 -9.31 -2.80
N LEU A 455 -24.71 -10.49 -2.45
CA LEU A 455 -25.83 -11.18 -3.11
C LEU A 455 -26.98 -11.50 -2.11
N PRO A 456 -28.23 -11.74 -2.58
CA PRO A 456 -29.39 -11.21 -1.86
C PRO A 456 -30.35 -12.23 -1.20
N GLY A 457 -30.91 -11.83 -0.05
CA GLY A 457 -32.25 -12.25 0.36
C GLY A 457 -32.62 -11.91 1.82
N PRO A 458 -33.85 -11.45 2.13
CA PRO A 458 -34.97 -11.09 1.26
C PRO A 458 -35.25 -9.57 1.19
N ASN A 459 -35.32 -9.03 -0.03
CA ASN A 459 -35.93 -7.74 -0.38
C ASN A 459 -35.70 -6.52 0.56
N GLU A 460 -34.72 -5.70 0.23
CA GLU A 460 -35.04 -4.39 -0.33
C GLU A 460 -34.09 -4.08 -1.51
N LYS A 461 -34.51 -4.41 -2.73
CA LYS A 461 -33.75 -4.04 -3.93
C LYS A 461 -33.81 -2.52 -4.10
N LEU A 462 -32.65 -1.87 -4.18
CA LEU A 462 -32.56 -0.46 -4.55
C LEU A 462 -33.25 -0.26 -5.91
N PHE A 463 -34.37 0.46 -5.90
CA PHE A 463 -35.19 0.62 -7.10
C PHE A 463 -34.61 1.70 -8.00
N LEU A 464 -33.76 1.30 -8.95
CA LEU A 464 -33.32 2.18 -10.03
C LEU A 464 -34.44 2.29 -11.08
N PRO A 465 -35.03 3.49 -11.31
CA PRO A 465 -36.13 3.65 -12.25
C PRO A 465 -35.67 3.70 -13.72
N ALA A 466 -34.35 3.78 -13.97
CA ALA A 466 -33.74 3.75 -15.29
C ALA A 466 -32.40 2.99 -15.25
N THR A 467 -32.12 2.20 -16.27
CA THR A 467 -30.81 1.57 -16.54
C THR A 467 -30.41 1.77 -18.00
N VAL A 468 -29.11 1.73 -18.33
CA VAL A 468 -28.58 2.04 -19.67
C VAL A 468 -27.58 0.99 -20.20
N ASP A 469 -27.63 0.73 -21.50
CA ASP A 469 -26.72 -0.08 -22.32
C ASP A 469 -26.21 0.80 -23.48
N MET A 470 -24.96 0.61 -23.94
CA MET A 470 -24.37 1.35 -25.07
C MET A 470 -23.59 0.39 -25.98
N ARG A 471 -23.81 0.53 -27.29
CA ARG A 471 -23.16 -0.25 -28.35
C ARG A 471 -22.55 0.70 -29.36
N ILE A 472 -21.30 0.45 -29.73
CA ILE A 472 -20.50 1.25 -30.66
C ILE A 472 -19.85 0.33 -31.71
N GLY A 473 -19.22 0.91 -32.74
CA GLY A 473 -18.59 0.11 -33.80
C GLY A 473 -19.60 -0.60 -34.71
N LEU A 474 -20.85 -0.15 -34.74
CA LEU A 474 -21.92 -0.77 -35.53
C LEU A 474 -21.87 -0.31 -37.00
N GLY A 475 -22.61 -1.03 -37.86
CA GLY A 475 -22.70 -0.74 -39.28
C GLY A 475 -21.48 -1.20 -40.11
N PRO A 476 -21.56 -1.16 -41.45
CA PRO A 476 -20.53 -1.69 -42.35
C PRO A 476 -19.20 -0.89 -42.37
N GLN A 477 -19.13 0.23 -41.65
CA GLN A 477 -17.95 1.09 -41.52
C GLN A 477 -17.53 1.34 -40.06
N GLY A 478 -18.21 0.76 -39.08
CA GLY A 478 -17.90 0.93 -37.65
C GLY A 478 -18.27 2.30 -37.05
N LEU A 479 -19.09 3.11 -37.74
CA LEU A 479 -19.43 4.48 -37.35
C LEU A 479 -20.79 4.63 -36.65
N ASP A 480 -21.59 3.57 -36.59
CA ASP A 480 -22.92 3.62 -35.96
C ASP A 480 -22.83 3.28 -34.46
N PHE A 481 -23.67 3.93 -33.65
CA PHE A 481 -23.88 3.58 -32.24
C PHE A 481 -25.36 3.42 -31.90
N GLU A 482 -25.65 2.65 -30.84
CA GLU A 482 -26.98 2.55 -30.21
C GLU A 482 -26.83 2.66 -28.69
N VAL A 483 -27.51 3.64 -28.08
CA VAL A 483 -27.71 3.74 -26.63
C VAL A 483 -29.12 3.30 -26.29
N ARG A 484 -29.30 2.55 -25.22
CA ARG A 484 -30.55 1.86 -24.88
C ARG A 484 -30.86 2.03 -23.41
N VAL A 485 -32.00 2.67 -23.10
CA VAL A 485 -32.45 2.94 -21.73
C VAL A 485 -33.69 2.12 -21.41
N THR A 486 -33.66 1.34 -20.34
CA THR A 486 -34.82 0.61 -19.84
C THR A 486 -35.40 1.31 -18.62
N LEU A 487 -36.67 1.70 -18.70
CA LEU A 487 -37.40 2.35 -17.62
C LEU A 487 -38.23 1.33 -16.85
N ASN A 488 -38.14 1.41 -15.53
CA ASN A 488 -38.89 0.61 -14.57
C ASN A 488 -39.75 1.56 -13.73
N THR A 489 -41.06 1.31 -13.63
CA THR A 489 -41.99 2.14 -12.84
C THR A 489 -42.84 1.38 -11.83
N ASP A 490 -42.57 0.09 -11.62
CA ASP A 490 -43.20 -0.72 -10.56
C ASP A 490 -42.54 -0.44 -9.18
N PHE A 491 -42.63 0.81 -8.71
CA PHE A 491 -41.98 1.28 -7.49
C PHE A 491 -42.41 0.48 -6.23
N PRO A 492 -41.48 0.12 -5.32
CA PRO A 492 -41.81 -0.53 -4.07
C PRO A 492 -42.87 0.24 -3.26
N GLY A 493 -43.88 -0.49 -2.77
CA GLY A 493 -44.98 0.09 -2.00
C GLY A 493 -46.09 0.77 -2.82
N SER A 494 -46.03 0.76 -4.16
CA SER A 494 -47.19 1.18 -4.97
C SER A 494 -48.25 0.06 -5.03
N SER A 495 -49.38 0.23 -4.35
CA SER A 495 -50.48 -0.74 -4.37
C SER A 495 -51.18 -0.77 -5.75
N PRO A 496 -51.21 -1.90 -6.48
CA PRO A 496 -51.82 -1.97 -7.80
C PRO A 496 -53.35 -1.88 -7.73
N SER A 497 -53.89 -0.71 -8.07
CA SER A 497 -55.32 -0.41 -8.08
C SER A 497 -56.05 -1.09 -9.25
N ARG A 498 -56.31 -2.39 -9.12
CA ARG A 498 -57.18 -3.14 -10.05
C ARG A 498 -58.53 -2.40 -10.23
N PRO A 499 -59.02 -2.19 -11.46
CA PRO A 499 -60.29 -1.50 -11.71
C PRO A 499 -61.49 -2.37 -11.31
N GLY A 500 -61.92 -2.27 -10.06
CA GLY A 500 -63.09 -2.96 -9.52
C GLY A 500 -64.40 -2.25 -9.89
N LEU A 501 -65.33 -2.99 -10.52
CA LEU A 501 -66.68 -2.51 -10.84
C LEU A 501 -67.44 -2.07 -9.58
N ARG A 502 -68.18 -0.94 -9.68
CA ARG A 502 -69.33 -0.67 -8.80
C ARG A 502 -70.56 -0.17 -9.58
N SER A 503 -71.49 -1.09 -9.78
CA SER A 503 -72.93 -0.76 -9.67
C SER A 503 -73.23 -0.40 -8.20
N GLY A 504 -74.14 0.50 -7.84
CA GLY A 504 -74.92 1.44 -8.66
C GLY A 504 -76.00 2.16 -7.80
N ARG A 505 -76.36 3.40 -8.20
CA ARG A 505 -77.68 4.11 -8.08
C ARG A 505 -78.65 3.67 -6.94
N SER A 506 -79.19 4.51 -6.04
CA SER A 506 -79.63 5.94 -6.03
C SER A 506 -79.84 6.44 -4.58
N GLY A 507 -80.15 7.71 -4.22
CA GLY A 507 -80.30 8.98 -4.95
C GLY A 507 -81.22 10.00 -4.20
N THR A 508 -81.14 11.30 -4.51
CA THR A 508 -81.93 12.47 -3.97
C THR A 508 -81.81 12.78 -2.46
N SER A 509 -81.87 14.04 -1.96
CA SER A 509 -82.21 15.36 -2.55
C SER A 509 -81.31 16.52 -2.03
N THR A 510 -81.47 17.72 -2.61
CA THR A 510 -80.69 18.98 -2.41
C THR A 510 -81.47 20.03 -1.56
N PRO A 511 -81.00 21.29 -1.29
CA PRO A 511 -79.72 21.97 -1.59
C PRO A 511 -79.04 22.78 -0.43
N ALA A 512 -77.74 23.11 -0.55
CA ALA A 512 -77.09 24.29 0.05
C ALA A 512 -75.70 24.58 -0.59
N TYR A 513 -75.24 25.83 -0.53
CA TYR A 513 -73.94 26.36 -1.03
C TYR A 513 -73.37 27.35 0.03
N PRO A 514 -72.09 27.81 -0.03
CA PRO A 514 -70.90 27.25 -0.69
C PRO A 514 -69.62 27.34 0.20
N PHE A 515 -69.08 26.24 0.74
CA PHE A 515 -67.74 26.25 1.37
C PHE A 515 -67.06 24.87 1.40
N SER A 516 -65.76 24.86 1.73
CA SER A 516 -64.77 23.77 1.64
C SER A 516 -64.26 23.47 0.21
N GLY A 517 -62.95 23.19 0.12
CA GLY A 517 -62.19 23.16 -1.13
C GLY A 517 -61.92 21.74 -1.67
N PRO A 518 -61.03 21.59 -2.67
CA PRO A 518 -60.69 20.29 -3.23
C PRO A 518 -60.02 19.41 -2.18
N SER A 519 -60.68 18.30 -1.83
CA SER A 519 -60.12 17.20 -1.05
C SER A 519 -59.08 16.44 -1.88
N ALA A 520 -57.88 17.02 -1.98
CA ALA A 520 -56.72 16.39 -2.62
C ALA A 520 -56.32 15.12 -1.85
N GLY A 521 -56.89 13.98 -2.24
CA GLY A 521 -56.52 12.66 -1.72
C GLY A 521 -55.03 12.41 -1.93
N SER A 522 -54.31 12.13 -0.85
CA SER A 522 -52.86 12.02 -0.87
C SER A 522 -52.39 10.71 -1.53
N SER A 523 -52.10 10.80 -2.83
CA SER A 523 -51.42 9.74 -3.59
C SER A 523 -49.95 9.63 -3.15
N ASN A 524 -49.72 9.02 -1.97
CA ASN A 524 -48.39 8.83 -1.36
C ASN A 524 -47.59 7.69 -2.03
N SER A 525 -47.62 7.61 -3.36
CA SER A 525 -46.86 6.65 -4.16
C SER A 525 -45.92 7.41 -5.09
N PRO A 526 -44.62 7.05 -5.16
CA PRO A 526 -43.64 7.76 -5.97
C PRO A 526 -43.90 7.57 -7.47
N VAL A 527 -43.53 8.57 -8.28
CA VAL A 527 -43.71 8.56 -9.74
C VAL A 527 -42.48 9.18 -10.42
N LEU A 528 -41.97 8.52 -11.47
CA LEU A 528 -40.91 9.05 -12.33
C LEU A 528 -41.41 10.28 -13.11
N GLU A 529 -40.76 11.42 -12.94
CA GLU A 529 -41.20 12.71 -13.49
C GLU A 529 -40.43 13.06 -14.77
N SER A 530 -39.09 12.95 -14.77
CA SER A 530 -38.22 13.16 -15.93
C SER A 530 -37.09 12.12 -16.02
N VAL A 531 -36.59 11.90 -17.23
CA VAL A 531 -35.34 11.15 -17.52
C VAL A 531 -34.61 11.87 -18.67
N VAL A 532 -33.32 12.13 -18.49
CA VAL A 532 -32.42 12.77 -19.47
C VAL A 532 -31.15 11.95 -19.57
N VAL A 533 -30.69 11.69 -20.78
CA VAL A 533 -29.52 10.88 -21.12
C VAL A 533 -28.50 11.80 -21.80
N THR A 534 -27.26 11.81 -21.33
CA THR A 534 -26.21 12.69 -21.87
C THR A 534 -25.01 11.85 -22.30
N ILE A 535 -24.60 12.01 -23.56
CA ILE A 535 -23.53 11.24 -24.21
C ILE A 535 -22.43 12.23 -24.64
N PRO A 536 -21.26 12.24 -23.99
CA PRO A 536 -20.11 13.04 -24.42
C PRO A 536 -19.52 12.51 -25.74
N ILE A 537 -19.17 13.44 -26.64
CA ILE A 537 -18.74 13.14 -28.01
C ILE A 537 -17.27 13.57 -28.22
N PRO A 538 -16.41 12.73 -28.83
CA PRO A 538 -14.99 13.06 -29.06
C PRO A 538 -14.76 14.33 -29.88
N ALA A 539 -13.59 14.95 -29.70
CA ALA A 539 -13.24 16.24 -30.29
C ALA A 539 -13.13 16.22 -31.83
N GLU A 540 -12.87 15.04 -32.38
CA GLU A 540 -12.61 14.74 -33.78
C GLU A 540 -13.91 14.47 -34.57
N VAL A 541 -15.05 14.33 -33.87
CA VAL A 541 -16.37 14.13 -34.48
C VAL A 541 -16.89 15.46 -35.02
N ARG A 542 -17.03 15.55 -36.33
CA ARG A 542 -17.52 16.76 -37.00
C ARG A 542 -19.05 16.89 -36.94
N ASN A 543 -19.77 15.78 -36.94
CA ASN A 543 -21.23 15.76 -36.78
C ASN A 543 -21.74 14.35 -36.44
N ILE A 544 -22.99 14.26 -35.97
CA ILE A 544 -23.75 13.01 -35.87
C ILE A 544 -24.90 13.08 -36.87
N GLN A 545 -24.94 12.14 -37.81
CA GLN A 545 -26.04 11.96 -38.75
C GLN A 545 -26.98 10.83 -38.28
N ASP A 546 -28.15 10.76 -38.91
CA ASP A 546 -29.16 9.72 -38.66
C ASP A 546 -29.51 9.47 -37.17
N LEU A 547 -29.48 10.54 -36.38
CA LEU A 547 -29.86 10.55 -34.97
C LEU A 547 -31.35 10.20 -34.81
N ARG A 548 -31.62 9.00 -34.30
CA ARG A 548 -32.95 8.37 -34.28
C ARG A 548 -33.30 7.89 -32.86
N PRO A 549 -33.91 8.75 -32.02
CA PRO A 549 -34.55 8.32 -30.78
C PRO A 549 -35.82 7.50 -31.08
N SER A 550 -36.02 6.40 -30.36
CA SER A 550 -37.22 5.56 -30.45
C SER A 550 -38.40 6.15 -29.68
N ARG A 551 -38.13 7.02 -28.71
CA ARG A 551 -39.06 7.82 -27.90
C ARG A 551 -38.36 9.10 -27.48
N GLY A 552 -39.10 10.21 -27.38
CA GLY A 552 -38.55 11.49 -26.96
C GLY A 552 -37.72 12.21 -28.02
N GLU A 553 -36.99 13.23 -27.57
CA GLU A 553 -36.25 14.16 -28.42
C GLU A 553 -34.77 14.15 -28.04
N ALA A 554 -33.90 14.11 -29.05
CA ALA A 554 -32.45 14.06 -28.90
C ALA A 554 -31.78 15.18 -29.70
N SER A 555 -30.81 15.86 -29.10
CA SER A 555 -30.14 17.04 -29.64
C SER A 555 -28.65 17.00 -29.33
N PHE A 556 -27.82 17.12 -30.37
CA PHE A 556 -26.38 17.22 -30.27
C PHE A 556 -25.92 18.67 -30.44
N SER A 557 -25.06 19.15 -29.53
CA SER A 557 -24.39 20.45 -29.66
C SER A 557 -22.91 20.27 -29.92
N LEU A 558 -22.41 20.89 -31.00
CA LEU A 558 -20.98 20.91 -31.35
C LEU A 558 -20.14 21.80 -30.41
N TRP A 559 -20.77 22.79 -29.76
CA TRP A 559 -20.10 23.65 -28.78
C TRP A 559 -19.95 22.94 -27.44
N ASP A 560 -21.04 22.39 -26.92
CA ASP A 560 -21.06 21.70 -25.61
C ASP A 560 -20.51 20.28 -25.69
N ARG A 561 -20.24 19.76 -26.90
CA ARG A 561 -19.76 18.40 -27.22
C ARG A 561 -20.55 17.27 -26.58
N ASN A 562 -21.82 17.53 -26.29
CA ASN A 562 -22.74 16.61 -25.66
C ASN A 562 -23.96 16.37 -26.55
N LEU A 563 -24.35 15.10 -26.64
CA LEU A 563 -25.62 14.65 -27.19
C LEU A 563 -26.56 14.39 -26.02
N GLU A 564 -27.56 15.25 -25.86
CA GLU A 564 -28.61 15.11 -24.85
C GLU A 564 -29.86 14.45 -25.45
N TRP A 565 -30.51 13.56 -24.71
CA TRP A 565 -31.73 12.86 -25.11
C TRP A 565 -32.73 12.76 -23.95
N ARG A 566 -33.90 13.37 -24.12
CA ARG A 566 -34.96 13.44 -23.10
C ARG A 566 -35.98 12.34 -23.33
N VAL A 567 -36.07 11.37 -22.40
CA VAL A 567 -36.93 10.19 -22.53
C VAL A 567 -38.29 10.45 -21.84
N PRO A 568 -39.44 10.33 -22.53
CA PRO A 568 -40.74 10.63 -21.94
C PRO A 568 -41.16 9.59 -20.91
N THR A 569 -41.59 10.07 -19.75
CA THR A 569 -42.06 9.24 -18.62
C THR A 569 -43.53 8.84 -18.72
N LYS A 570 -44.29 9.38 -19.69
CA LYS A 570 -45.75 9.26 -19.79
C LYS A 570 -46.28 9.10 -21.23
N ASP A 571 -45.73 8.15 -21.98
CA ASP A 571 -46.39 7.66 -23.20
C ASP A 571 -47.44 6.58 -22.86
N GLY A 572 -48.55 6.57 -23.59
CA GLY A 572 -49.74 5.80 -23.23
C GLY A 572 -49.64 4.28 -23.38
N ALA A 573 -50.24 3.57 -22.42
CA ALA A 573 -50.35 2.11 -22.28
C ALA A 573 -49.07 1.37 -21.82
N THR A 574 -49.18 0.73 -20.64
CA THR A 574 -48.18 -0.17 -19.99
C THR A 574 -46.77 0.43 -19.81
N VAL A 575 -46.52 0.96 -18.61
CA VAL A 575 -45.32 1.77 -18.28
C VAL A 575 -44.14 0.92 -17.77
N ASN A 576 -43.82 -0.16 -18.50
CA ASN A 576 -42.51 -0.81 -18.42
C ASN A 576 -41.99 -0.93 -19.84
N GLY A 577 -40.79 -0.41 -20.12
CA GLY A 577 -40.33 -0.36 -21.50
C GLY A 577 -38.92 0.16 -21.70
N THR A 578 -38.29 -0.39 -22.73
CA THR A 578 -37.01 0.07 -23.26
C THR A 578 -37.24 1.12 -24.36
N ALA A 579 -36.45 2.18 -24.33
CA ALA A 579 -36.23 3.09 -25.44
C ALA A 579 -34.78 2.95 -25.93
N SER A 580 -34.50 3.31 -27.18
CA SER A 580 -33.13 3.44 -27.67
C SER A 580 -32.94 4.66 -28.56
N LEU A 581 -31.69 5.08 -28.71
CA LEU A 581 -31.22 6.18 -29.53
C LEU A 581 -30.08 5.62 -30.39
N SER A 582 -30.21 5.72 -31.71
CA SER A 582 -29.13 5.38 -32.64
C SER A 582 -28.62 6.62 -33.37
N GLY A 583 -27.37 6.58 -33.85
CA GLY A 583 -26.77 7.64 -34.65
C GLY A 583 -25.50 7.18 -35.34
N THR A 584 -25.14 7.87 -36.42
CA THR A 584 -23.95 7.60 -37.26
C THR A 584 -22.96 8.76 -37.11
N ILE A 585 -21.73 8.46 -36.72
CA ILE A 585 -20.70 9.47 -36.50
C ILE A 585 -19.98 9.84 -37.80
N ILE A 586 -19.71 11.13 -37.97
CA ILE A 586 -19.00 11.69 -39.12
C ILE A 586 -17.66 12.26 -38.66
N GLY A 587 -16.58 11.62 -39.08
CA GLY A 587 -15.20 12.08 -38.85
C GLY A 587 -14.77 13.24 -39.76
N PRO A 588 -13.46 13.56 -39.80
CA PRO A 588 -12.89 14.54 -40.73
C PRO A 588 -13.01 14.08 -42.19
N ILE A 589 -12.86 15.03 -43.14
CA ILE A 589 -12.92 14.72 -44.58
C ILE A 589 -11.58 14.12 -45.02
N ASP A 590 -11.62 12.92 -45.60
CA ASP A 590 -10.52 12.34 -46.38
C ASP A 590 -10.21 13.25 -47.60
N THR A 591 -9.11 14.01 -47.54
CA THR A 591 -8.54 14.67 -48.73
C THR A 591 -7.71 13.72 -49.59
N ALA A 592 -7.46 12.49 -49.12
CA ALA A 592 -6.65 11.46 -49.76
C ALA A 592 -7.40 10.60 -50.80
N ALA A 593 -8.58 11.03 -51.26
CA ALA A 593 -9.42 10.29 -52.22
C ALA A 593 -9.29 10.80 -53.68
N ALA A 594 -8.14 11.39 -54.04
CA ALA A 594 -7.94 12.07 -55.32
C ALA A 594 -6.52 11.93 -55.92
N SER A 595 -5.88 10.77 -55.75
CA SER A 595 -4.61 10.44 -56.42
C SER A 595 -4.35 8.92 -56.43
N ASP A 596 -4.95 8.21 -57.39
CA ASP A 596 -4.66 6.79 -57.69
C ASP A 596 -4.66 6.53 -59.21
N GLU A 597 -3.79 7.26 -59.92
CA GLU A 597 -3.34 6.96 -61.28
C GLU A 597 -1.86 7.38 -61.40
N GLY A 598 -1.02 6.56 -62.07
CA GLY A 598 0.29 7.02 -62.60
C GLY A 598 1.57 6.46 -61.95
N GLU A 599 2.01 5.31 -62.46
CA GLU A 599 3.39 5.00 -62.91
C GLU A 599 4.64 5.33 -62.04
N ASP A 600 5.32 4.24 -61.63
CA ASP A 600 6.75 3.94 -61.88
C ASP A 600 7.90 4.95 -61.58
N SER A 601 8.83 4.41 -60.76
CA SER A 601 10.29 4.36 -60.98
C SER A 601 11.27 5.34 -60.27
N VAL A 602 12.27 4.71 -59.61
CA VAL A 602 13.71 5.04 -59.61
C VAL A 602 14.24 6.28 -58.83
N ASN A 603 15.16 5.97 -57.88
CA ASN A 603 16.32 6.72 -57.35
C ASN A 603 16.31 8.27 -57.24
N GLY A 604 16.66 8.79 -56.05
CA GLY A 604 17.27 10.12 -55.96
C GLY A 604 17.43 10.75 -54.57
N THR A 605 18.50 10.45 -53.84
CA THR A 605 18.87 11.25 -52.64
C THR A 605 19.59 12.54 -53.02
N LYS A 606 19.09 13.72 -52.57
CA LYS A 606 19.82 14.78 -51.83
C LYS A 606 19.23 16.22 -51.99
N THR A 607 18.94 16.87 -50.85
CA THR A 607 19.09 18.34 -50.58
C THR A 607 18.24 19.33 -51.44
N THR A 608 17.96 20.60 -51.09
CA THR A 608 18.56 21.59 -50.15
C THR A 608 17.49 22.45 -49.41
N ASN A 609 17.94 23.29 -48.47
CA ASN A 609 17.12 24.12 -47.55
C ASN A 609 16.52 25.43 -48.14
N ASN A 610 15.34 25.83 -47.64
CA ASN A 610 14.88 27.22 -47.34
C ASN A 610 14.81 28.27 -48.50
N PRO A 611 14.37 29.55 -48.28
CA PRO A 611 13.69 30.17 -47.12
C PRO A 611 12.43 31.03 -47.44
N MET A 612 11.87 31.64 -46.37
CA MET A 612 10.87 32.73 -46.37
C MET A 612 11.19 33.95 -47.27
N LEU A 613 10.12 34.56 -47.84
CA LEU A 613 9.79 36.00 -47.93
C LEU A 613 8.43 36.15 -48.66
N GLY A 614 7.56 37.16 -48.50
CA GLY A 614 7.45 38.32 -47.60
C GLY A 614 6.04 38.95 -47.77
N TYR A 615 5.40 39.51 -46.72
CA TYR A 615 5.40 40.94 -46.31
C TYR A 615 4.28 41.82 -46.94
N TYR A 616 3.47 42.47 -46.06
CA TYR A 616 2.57 43.63 -46.29
C TYR A 616 1.34 43.45 -47.24
N ASP A 617 0.17 44.11 -47.04
CA ASP A 617 -0.49 44.69 -45.85
C ASP A 617 -2.01 44.97 -46.16
N GLU A 618 -2.74 45.52 -45.19
CA GLU A 618 -4.01 46.30 -45.29
C GLU A 618 -5.35 45.64 -45.77
N ASP A 619 -6.38 45.86 -44.93
CA ASP A 619 -7.79 46.24 -45.27
C ASP A 619 -8.76 45.33 -46.09
N THR A 620 -10.09 45.35 -45.87
CA THR A 620 -10.93 46.13 -44.92
C THR A 620 -12.22 45.39 -44.48
N ALA A 621 -12.59 45.59 -43.20
CA ALA A 621 -13.93 45.86 -42.63
C ALA A 621 -15.23 45.04 -42.96
N ALA A 622 -16.16 45.16 -41.99
CA ALA A 622 -17.62 44.99 -42.08
C ALA A 622 -18.22 43.56 -42.15
N VAL A 623 -18.54 43.01 -40.97
CA VAL A 623 -19.51 41.91 -40.80
C VAL A 623 -20.91 42.49 -40.55
N ALA A 624 -21.92 41.92 -41.22
CA ALA A 624 -23.31 41.98 -40.79
C ALA A 624 -23.96 40.59 -41.02
N GLU A 625 -24.63 40.07 -39.99
CA GLU A 625 -25.49 38.88 -40.05
C GLU A 625 -26.84 39.21 -40.78
N PRO A 626 -27.87 38.31 -40.96
CA PRO A 626 -28.10 37.06 -40.20
C PRO A 626 -28.98 35.92 -40.83
N TYR A 627 -29.47 35.02 -39.93
CA TYR A 627 -30.73 34.22 -39.95
C TYR A 627 -30.80 32.82 -40.63
N GLN A 628 -31.08 31.79 -39.78
CA GLN A 628 -32.29 30.92 -39.69
C GLN A 628 -33.11 30.51 -40.97
N SER A 629 -33.86 29.38 -41.02
CA SER A 629 -33.93 28.12 -40.22
C SER A 629 -34.92 27.07 -40.80
N THR A 630 -34.68 25.77 -40.52
CA THR A 630 -35.65 24.64 -40.35
C THR A 630 -36.57 24.07 -41.50
N PRO A 631 -37.04 22.79 -41.40
CA PRO A 631 -37.80 22.01 -42.42
C PRO A 631 -39.30 21.83 -42.08
N PRO A 632 -40.12 20.91 -42.71
CA PRO A 632 -40.27 19.52 -42.18
C PRO A 632 -40.89 18.37 -43.06
N SER A 633 -40.76 17.10 -42.58
CA SER A 633 -41.76 15.96 -42.68
C SER A 633 -42.05 15.23 -44.03
N SER A 634 -42.57 13.97 -44.13
CA SER A 634 -42.60 12.77 -43.24
C SER A 634 -43.23 11.48 -43.90
N LYS A 635 -42.97 10.28 -43.34
CA LYS A 635 -43.81 9.01 -43.35
C LYS A 635 -44.01 8.26 -44.71
N GLN A 636 -44.33 6.95 -44.83
CA GLN A 636 -44.49 5.80 -43.89
C GLN A 636 -44.41 4.40 -44.61
N LYS A 637 -44.22 3.31 -43.83
CA LYS A 637 -44.63 1.88 -44.09
C LYS A 637 -43.87 1.02 -45.15
N GLY A 638 -44.00 -0.31 -45.03
CA GLY A 638 -43.49 -1.37 -45.92
C GLY A 638 -43.87 -2.79 -45.42
N SER A 639 -43.48 -3.89 -46.09
CA SER A 639 -43.34 -5.27 -45.50
C SER A 639 -42.86 -6.39 -46.47
N LYS A 640 -42.28 -7.47 -45.90
CA LYS A 640 -42.24 -8.89 -46.37
C LYS A 640 -41.53 -9.32 -47.68
N ALA A 641 -40.21 -9.52 -47.58
CA ALA A 641 -39.40 -10.70 -47.96
C ALA A 641 -39.81 -11.71 -49.08
N LYS A 642 -38.87 -11.99 -50.02
CA LYS A 642 -38.37 -13.37 -50.32
C LYS A 642 -37.10 -13.44 -51.23
N ALA A 643 -36.17 -14.33 -50.83
CA ALA A 643 -35.27 -15.20 -51.64
C ALA A 643 -34.31 -14.67 -52.75
N LYS A 644 -33.00 -14.70 -52.40
CA LYS A 644 -31.81 -15.26 -53.11
C LYS A 644 -31.34 -14.79 -54.51
N ALA A 645 -30.09 -14.28 -54.48
CA ALA A 645 -28.92 -14.70 -55.27
C ALA A 645 -28.62 -14.14 -56.69
N LYS A 646 -27.51 -13.39 -56.79
CA LYS A 646 -26.24 -13.90 -57.37
C LYS A 646 -25.03 -13.04 -56.95
N SER A 647 -23.82 -13.50 -57.27
CA SER A 647 -22.52 -13.05 -56.71
C SER A 647 -21.74 -12.09 -57.61
N ALA A 648 -20.97 -11.21 -56.98
CA ALA A 648 -19.82 -10.45 -57.52
C ALA A 648 -18.63 -10.60 -56.54
N PRO A 649 -17.37 -10.35 -56.94
CA PRO A 649 -16.19 -10.84 -56.21
C PRO A 649 -15.93 -10.09 -54.89
N ALA A 650 -15.27 -10.79 -53.95
CA ALA A 650 -14.86 -10.22 -52.68
C ALA A 650 -13.61 -9.33 -52.85
N ALA A 651 -13.74 -8.05 -52.49
CA ALA A 651 -12.59 -7.23 -52.13
C ALA A 651 -11.99 -7.69 -50.79
N SER A 652 -10.73 -7.39 -50.54
CA SER A 652 -9.99 -7.88 -49.36
C SER A 652 -10.56 -7.37 -48.03
N ASN A 653 -10.95 -8.29 -47.14
CA ASN A 653 -11.34 -8.01 -45.74
C ASN A 653 -10.35 -7.05 -45.05
N THR A 654 -9.06 -7.20 -45.33
CA THR A 654 -7.95 -6.38 -44.79
C THR A 654 -8.13 -4.88 -44.99
N THR A 655 -8.82 -4.45 -46.05
CA THR A 655 -9.02 -3.03 -46.36
C THR A 655 -10.22 -2.44 -45.62
N GLN A 656 -11.28 -3.24 -45.42
CA GLN A 656 -12.45 -2.83 -44.67
C GLN A 656 -12.18 -2.84 -43.16
N GLN A 657 -11.46 -3.86 -42.68
CA GLN A 657 -11.01 -3.99 -41.28
C GLN A 657 -10.22 -2.76 -40.82
N LYS A 658 -9.21 -2.34 -41.60
CA LYS A 658 -8.40 -1.13 -41.29
C LYS A 658 -9.21 0.16 -41.22
N LYS A 659 -10.30 0.30 -42.00
CA LYS A 659 -11.19 1.49 -41.90
C LYS A 659 -12.07 1.44 -40.65
N ILE A 660 -12.50 0.26 -40.20
CA ILE A 660 -13.24 0.10 -38.93
C ILE A 660 -12.32 0.43 -37.73
N GLU A 661 -11.08 -0.06 -37.76
CA GLU A 661 -10.05 0.21 -36.74
C GLU A 661 -9.72 1.71 -36.67
N ALA A 662 -9.52 2.38 -37.82
CA ALA A 662 -9.31 3.82 -37.87
C ALA A 662 -10.51 4.62 -37.32
N ASN A 663 -11.74 4.20 -37.64
CA ASN A 663 -12.96 4.87 -37.17
C ASN A 663 -13.23 4.67 -35.66
N GLN A 664 -12.64 3.66 -35.02
CA GLN A 664 -12.91 3.32 -33.61
C GLN A 664 -12.63 4.49 -32.65
N HIS A 665 -11.66 5.36 -32.96
CA HIS A 665 -11.33 6.50 -32.08
C HIS A 665 -12.43 7.57 -32.02
N LEU A 666 -13.35 7.60 -33.00
CA LEU A 666 -14.43 8.59 -33.12
C LEU A 666 -15.67 8.24 -32.26
N MET A 667 -15.76 7.02 -31.73
CA MET A 667 -16.96 6.53 -31.06
C MET A 667 -17.14 7.12 -29.63
N PRO A 668 -18.38 7.30 -29.15
CA PRO A 668 -18.62 7.82 -27.81
C PRO A 668 -18.17 6.80 -26.77
N ARG A 669 -17.61 7.28 -25.65
CA ARG A 669 -16.96 6.44 -24.63
C ARG A 669 -17.73 6.32 -23.31
N SER A 670 -18.78 7.10 -23.12
CA SER A 670 -19.56 7.11 -21.89
C SER A 670 -20.99 7.62 -22.11
N VAL A 671 -21.87 7.35 -21.15
CA VAL A 671 -23.24 7.88 -21.09
C VAL A 671 -23.67 8.07 -19.64
N ALA A 672 -24.25 9.22 -19.35
CA ALA A 672 -24.88 9.53 -18.06
C ALA A 672 -26.42 9.50 -18.19
N VAL A 673 -27.12 9.13 -17.11
CA VAL A 673 -28.59 9.17 -17.05
C VAL A 673 -29.04 9.87 -15.77
N SER A 674 -29.71 11.00 -15.93
CA SER A 674 -30.27 11.81 -14.84
C SER A 674 -31.79 11.64 -14.81
N PHE A 675 -32.38 11.44 -13.63
CA PHE A 675 -33.83 11.28 -13.48
C PHE A 675 -34.36 11.94 -12.21
N ALA A 676 -35.67 12.24 -12.19
CA ALA A 676 -36.35 12.80 -11.03
C ALA A 676 -37.55 11.92 -10.62
N VAL A 677 -37.67 11.61 -9.33
CA VAL A 677 -38.78 10.82 -8.76
C VAL A 677 -39.59 11.68 -7.79
N ARG A 678 -40.81 12.00 -8.16
CA ARG A 678 -41.71 12.80 -7.35
C ARG A 678 -42.29 11.98 -6.21
N GLY A 679 -42.04 12.42 -4.98
CA GLY A 679 -42.50 11.76 -3.75
C GLY A 679 -41.40 11.09 -2.93
N TRP A 680 -40.16 11.05 -3.43
CA TRP A 680 -38.97 10.79 -2.62
C TRP A 680 -38.42 12.09 -2.03
N LEU A 681 -37.74 11.99 -0.88
CA LEU A 681 -36.78 13.00 -0.43
C LEU A 681 -35.44 12.76 -1.14
N SER A 682 -34.54 13.74 -1.14
CA SER A 682 -33.18 13.60 -1.69
C SER A 682 -32.36 12.50 -1.00
N SER A 683 -32.66 12.18 0.26
CA SER A 683 -32.09 11.05 1.02
C SER A 683 -32.85 9.71 0.84
N GLY A 684 -33.81 9.62 -0.07
CA GLY A 684 -34.61 8.41 -0.33
C GLY A 684 -35.63 8.02 0.74
N ILE A 685 -35.53 8.54 1.97
CA ILE A 685 -36.36 8.15 3.11
C ILE A 685 -37.81 8.68 3.01
N ARG A 686 -38.78 7.86 3.43
CA ARG A 686 -40.21 8.20 3.54
C ARG A 686 -40.59 8.54 4.99
N VAL A 687 -41.22 9.71 5.20
CA VAL A 687 -41.67 10.19 6.52
C VAL A 687 -43.20 10.06 6.67
N GLU A 688 -43.67 9.29 7.66
CA GLU A 688 -45.09 8.92 7.75
C GLU A 688 -45.96 9.91 8.54
N SER A 689 -45.48 10.47 9.67
CA SER A 689 -46.17 11.54 10.38
C SER A 689 -45.24 12.41 11.23
N LEU A 690 -45.76 13.55 11.72
CA LEU A 690 -45.05 14.51 12.55
C LEU A 690 -46.06 15.15 13.52
N THR A 691 -45.75 15.25 14.80
CA THR A 691 -46.68 15.72 15.85
C THR A 691 -45.97 16.70 16.80
N ILE A 692 -46.68 17.74 17.24
CA ILE A 692 -46.12 18.84 18.04
C ILE A 692 -46.70 18.80 19.46
N ASP A 693 -45.82 18.78 20.46
CA ASP A 693 -46.17 18.82 21.89
C ASP A 693 -46.53 20.27 22.32
N THR A 694 -47.81 20.60 22.27
CA THR A 694 -48.32 21.92 22.63
C THR A 694 -48.18 22.26 24.12
N ALA A 695 -47.98 21.28 25.01
CA ALA A 695 -47.83 21.53 26.45
C ALA A 695 -46.45 22.12 26.78
N LYS A 696 -45.42 21.77 26.00
CA LYS A 696 -44.06 22.32 26.13
C LYS A 696 -43.85 23.59 25.30
N SER A 697 -44.60 23.79 24.22
CA SER A 697 -44.45 24.89 23.25
C SER A 697 -44.99 26.26 23.70
N LYS A 698 -44.71 26.69 24.95
CA LYS A 698 -45.11 28.02 25.45
C LYS A 698 -44.33 29.14 24.74
N GLY A 699 -44.98 29.82 23.79
CA GLY A 699 -44.45 30.98 23.08
C GLY A 699 -44.91 31.11 21.63
N LEU A 700 -45.39 30.02 21.03
CA LEU A 700 -46.04 30.03 19.72
C LEU A 700 -47.50 30.48 19.87
N GLY A 701 -47.83 31.67 19.36
CA GLY A 701 -49.21 32.17 19.33
C GLY A 701 -50.02 31.54 18.18
N ASP A 702 -51.36 31.52 18.33
CA ASP A 702 -52.31 30.74 17.50
C ASP A 702 -52.28 31.04 15.98
N GLY A 703 -51.59 32.10 15.55
CA GLY A 703 -51.38 32.43 14.13
C GLY A 703 -50.22 31.68 13.45
N ILE A 704 -49.29 31.08 14.20
CA ILE A 704 -48.07 30.48 13.62
C ILE A 704 -48.35 29.03 13.19
N LYS A 705 -48.51 28.83 11.87
CA LYS A 705 -48.48 27.51 11.24
C LYS A 705 -47.05 27.21 10.78
N PRO A 706 -46.37 26.16 11.28
CA PRO A 706 -45.01 25.83 10.88
C PRO A 706 -44.96 25.32 9.43
N TYR A 707 -43.88 25.66 8.70
CA TYR A 707 -43.61 25.09 7.40
C TYR A 707 -43.25 23.60 7.52
N LYS A 708 -43.85 22.76 6.67
CA LYS A 708 -43.66 21.31 6.71
C LYS A 708 -42.28 20.96 6.13
N GLY A 709 -41.28 20.87 7.01
CA GLY A 709 -39.88 20.60 6.66
C GLY A 709 -38.85 21.37 7.50
N VAL A 710 -39.27 22.37 8.30
CA VAL A 710 -38.36 23.24 9.05
C VAL A 710 -38.44 22.98 10.57
N LYS A 711 -37.27 22.83 11.21
CA LYS A 711 -37.10 22.63 12.66
C LYS A 711 -36.81 23.98 13.32
N TYR A 712 -37.63 24.40 14.30
CA TYR A 712 -37.48 25.68 15.00
C TYR A 712 -37.01 25.48 16.44
N LEU A 713 -36.04 26.28 16.89
CA LEU A 713 -35.53 26.31 18.27
C LEU A 713 -35.42 27.77 18.75
N THR A 714 -35.75 28.00 20.03
CA THR A 714 -35.71 29.33 20.68
C THR A 714 -34.84 29.29 21.93
N VAL A 715 -34.00 30.32 22.11
CA VAL A 715 -33.11 30.46 23.27
C VAL A 715 -33.32 31.82 23.93
N SER A 716 -33.36 31.84 25.27
CA SER A 716 -33.46 33.05 26.09
C SER A 716 -32.21 33.20 26.96
N ASN A 717 -31.76 34.44 27.24
CA ASN A 717 -30.49 34.72 27.93
C ASN A 717 -30.51 36.09 28.65
N ARG A 718 -29.56 36.31 29.59
CA ARG A 718 -29.30 37.45 30.52
C ARG A 718 -29.83 37.27 31.97
N SER A 719 -29.17 37.77 33.04
CA SER A 719 -27.76 38.17 33.25
C SER A 719 -27.42 38.53 34.73
N SER A 720 -26.28 38.04 35.24
CA SER A 720 -25.32 38.69 36.19
C SER A 720 -25.70 39.26 37.60
N ARG A 721 -24.83 38.90 38.59
CA ARG A 721 -24.34 39.64 39.80
C ARG A 721 -25.20 39.83 41.08
N ALA A 722 -24.69 39.31 42.22
CA ALA A 722 -24.79 39.84 43.61
C ALA A 722 -23.78 39.10 44.56
N THR A 723 -23.70 39.44 45.86
CA THR A 723 -22.57 39.13 46.80
C THR A 723 -23.03 39.03 48.29
N LEU A 724 -22.29 38.55 49.33
CA LEU A 724 -20.89 38.07 49.45
C LEU A 724 -20.57 36.96 50.53
N PRO A 725 -20.70 37.13 51.87
CA PRO A 725 -19.59 36.71 52.79
C PRO A 725 -19.84 35.86 54.08
N VAL A 726 -18.76 35.15 54.52
CA VAL A 726 -18.27 34.87 55.91
C VAL A 726 -18.88 33.75 56.82
N HIS A 727 -18.05 32.72 57.10
CA HIS A 727 -17.89 31.85 58.33
C HIS A 727 -19.09 30.99 58.85
N HIS A 728 -18.94 29.94 59.70
CA HIS A 728 -17.82 29.46 60.56
C HIS A 728 -17.94 27.94 60.93
N ARG A 729 -16.81 27.20 61.11
CA ARG A 729 -16.59 26.05 62.06
C ARG A 729 -17.48 24.75 61.97
N ARG A 730 -17.05 23.53 62.38
CA ARG A 730 -15.74 22.89 62.76
C ARG A 730 -15.89 21.34 62.80
N HIS A 731 -14.75 20.65 62.93
CA HIS A 731 -14.52 19.28 63.49
C HIS A 731 -14.75 18.02 62.64
N SER A 732 -13.59 17.45 62.24
CA SER A 732 -13.25 16.05 61.98
C SER A 732 -13.09 15.27 63.32
N PRO A 733 -12.69 13.97 63.43
CA PRO A 733 -11.76 13.15 62.60
C PRO A 733 -12.31 11.73 62.26
N LYS A 734 -11.59 10.61 61.98
CA LYS A 734 -10.17 10.22 62.12
C LYS A 734 -9.80 9.02 61.20
N VAL A 735 -8.58 9.01 60.64
CA VAL A 735 -7.57 7.89 60.54
C VAL A 735 -8.01 6.49 60.03
N ARG A 736 -7.49 5.95 58.90
CA ARG A 736 -6.14 5.30 58.64
C ARG A 736 -5.98 3.93 59.38
N THR A 737 -5.30 2.89 58.89
CA THR A 737 -4.09 2.64 58.03
C THR A 737 -4.22 1.29 57.25
N LEU A 738 -3.57 0.99 56.11
CA LEU A 738 -2.14 0.62 55.81
C LEU A 738 -1.63 -0.60 56.66
N GLU A 739 -0.88 -1.62 56.17
CA GLU A 739 -0.24 -1.93 54.86
C GLU A 739 0.29 -3.41 54.74
N ALA A 740 0.76 -3.82 53.55
CA ALA A 740 1.94 -4.68 53.20
C ALA A 740 2.18 -6.17 53.61
N SER A 741 2.63 -6.94 52.60
CA SER A 741 3.82 -7.87 52.53
C SER A 741 3.93 -9.28 53.21
N SER A 742 3.85 -10.32 52.36
CA SER A 742 4.95 -11.27 51.96
C SER A 742 5.42 -12.53 52.77
N TRP A 743 5.84 -13.54 51.96
CA TRP A 743 6.85 -14.64 52.16
C TRP A 743 6.49 -16.07 52.70
N THR A 744 6.89 -17.09 51.90
CA THR A 744 7.34 -18.49 52.23
C THR A 744 6.41 -19.53 52.93
N ALA A 745 6.55 -20.87 52.78
CA ALA A 745 7.13 -21.76 51.75
C ALA A 745 6.89 -23.29 52.05
N LEU A 746 7.13 -24.15 51.04
CA LEU A 746 7.74 -25.52 51.09
C LEU A 746 6.94 -26.82 51.48
N LEU A 747 7.38 -27.94 50.85
CA LEU A 747 7.18 -29.40 51.13
C LEU A 747 5.80 -30.08 50.81
N SER A 748 5.70 -31.38 50.49
CA SER A 748 6.55 -32.31 49.69
C SER A 748 5.94 -33.73 49.52
N VAL A 749 6.22 -34.39 48.38
CA VAL A 749 6.16 -35.86 48.10
C VAL A 749 4.79 -36.59 48.13
N GLY A 750 4.57 -37.45 47.12
CA GLY A 750 3.63 -38.58 47.10
C GLY A 750 4.20 -39.72 46.23
N ALA A 751 3.66 -40.95 46.30
CA ALA A 751 4.24 -42.11 45.60
C ALA A 751 3.26 -43.21 45.15
N ILE A 752 3.35 -43.57 43.86
CA ILE A 752 3.16 -44.90 43.24
C ILE A 752 1.75 -45.55 43.24
N GLY A 753 1.26 -45.88 42.03
CA GLY A 753 0.34 -47.00 41.79
C GLY A 753 -0.56 -46.86 40.55
N GLY A 754 -0.42 -47.72 39.53
CA GLY A 754 -1.45 -47.95 38.50
C GLY A 754 -1.06 -47.69 37.03
N THR A 755 -0.29 -48.58 36.42
CA THR A 755 -0.13 -48.69 34.95
C THR A 755 -0.18 -50.18 34.56
N CYS A 756 -0.46 -50.51 33.28
CA CYS A 756 -0.52 -51.85 32.65
C CYS A 756 -1.92 -52.45 32.34
N ALA A 757 -2.79 -51.76 31.60
CA ALA A 757 -4.07 -52.36 31.15
C ALA A 757 -4.56 -52.03 29.72
N ILE A 758 -4.27 -50.85 29.16
CA ILE A 758 -4.98 -50.36 27.94
C ILE A 758 -4.15 -50.49 26.64
N ILE A 759 -2.82 -50.47 26.72
CA ILE A 759 -1.93 -50.49 25.53
C ILE A 759 -2.03 -51.81 24.74
N ALA A 760 -2.40 -52.92 25.40
CA ALA A 760 -2.44 -54.25 24.78
C ALA A 760 -3.60 -54.46 23.77
N TYR A 761 -4.64 -53.62 23.78
CA TYR A 761 -5.85 -53.87 22.96
C TYR A 761 -5.77 -53.32 21.52
N LEU A 762 -4.97 -52.28 21.29
CA LEU A 762 -4.89 -51.59 19.99
C LEU A 762 -3.88 -52.21 19.02
N TYR A 763 -3.00 -53.09 19.50
CA TYR A 763 -1.91 -53.68 18.70
C TYR A 763 -2.35 -54.89 17.83
N GLN A 764 -3.63 -55.26 17.86
CA GLN A 764 -4.09 -56.58 17.41
C GLN A 764 -5.12 -56.56 16.26
N TYR A 765 -5.19 -55.45 15.51
CA TYR A 765 -6.16 -55.27 14.40
C TYR A 765 -5.55 -54.89 13.03
N SER A 766 -4.23 -54.96 12.88
CA SER A 766 -3.54 -54.78 11.59
C SER A 766 -2.54 -55.91 11.34
N SER A 767 -3.03 -57.06 10.87
CA SER A 767 -2.20 -58.20 10.41
C SER A 767 -3.03 -59.29 9.72
N SER A 768 -3.65 -58.99 8.56
CA SER A 768 -4.21 -60.03 7.70
C SER A 768 -4.41 -59.60 6.23
N LEU A 769 -3.41 -59.80 5.38
CA LEU A 769 -3.55 -60.19 3.97
C LEU A 769 -2.21 -60.76 3.46
N SER A 770 -2.25 -61.63 2.45
CA SER A 770 -1.29 -62.75 2.35
C SER A 770 -0.59 -62.90 1.00
N THR A 771 0.75 -62.92 1.05
CA THR A 771 1.68 -63.82 0.33
C THR A 771 1.32 -64.42 -1.04
N SER A 772 2.24 -64.28 -1.99
CA SER A 772 2.56 -65.31 -2.99
C SER A 772 4.08 -65.38 -3.22
N GLU A 773 4.59 -66.47 -3.80
CA GLU A 773 6.01 -66.87 -3.76
C GLU A 773 6.69 -66.99 -5.15
N ILE A 774 7.99 -67.32 -5.13
CA ILE A 774 8.83 -67.99 -6.16
C ILE A 774 9.70 -67.07 -7.05
N GLY A 775 11.02 -67.29 -6.99
CA GLY A 775 11.99 -66.87 -8.01
C GLY A 775 13.45 -66.93 -7.54
N THR A 776 14.20 -67.99 -7.87
CA THR A 776 15.63 -68.13 -7.52
C THR A 776 16.54 -68.19 -8.75
N GLY A 777 17.58 -67.36 -8.78
CA GLY A 777 18.61 -67.36 -9.83
C GLY A 777 19.66 -66.24 -9.64
N PRO A 778 20.97 -66.49 -9.82
CA PRO A 778 22.01 -65.52 -9.47
C PRO A 778 22.55 -64.70 -10.66
N ARG A 779 22.90 -63.43 -10.40
CA ARG A 779 23.89 -62.60 -11.13
C ARG A 779 24.38 -61.48 -10.21
N GLU A 780 25.69 -61.34 -10.02
CA GLU A 780 26.61 -60.40 -10.71
C GLU A 780 26.36 -58.93 -10.30
N ALA A 781 27.41 -58.25 -9.85
CA ALA A 781 27.31 -57.00 -9.10
C ALA A 781 27.48 -55.76 -9.96
N ASP A 782 26.63 -54.77 -9.72
CA ASP A 782 26.78 -53.34 -10.06
C ASP A 782 26.32 -52.52 -8.83
N SER A 783 26.59 -51.21 -8.82
CA SER A 783 26.39 -50.36 -7.64
C SER A 783 24.92 -50.03 -7.33
N ASP A 784 24.45 -50.40 -6.13
CA ASP A 784 23.09 -50.12 -5.64
C ASP A 784 22.84 -48.62 -5.38
N THR A 785 22.51 -47.86 -6.42
CA THR A 785 21.59 -46.72 -6.26
C THR A 785 20.21 -47.30 -5.95
N PHE A 786 19.76 -47.20 -4.70
CA PHE A 786 18.46 -47.72 -4.28
C PHE A 786 17.30 -47.19 -5.15
N ASP A 787 16.49 -48.11 -5.71
CA ASP A 787 15.30 -47.80 -6.51
C ASP A 787 14.18 -47.18 -5.66
N ILE A 788 14.25 -45.86 -5.46
CA ILE A 788 13.24 -45.08 -4.74
C ILE A 788 11.91 -44.98 -5.54
N GLU A 789 11.90 -45.32 -6.84
CA GLU A 789 10.72 -45.24 -7.72
C GLU A 789 9.53 -46.14 -7.32
N MET A 790 9.69 -47.05 -6.34
CA MET A 790 8.70 -48.10 -6.02
C MET A 790 8.19 -48.12 -4.57
N LEU A 791 8.60 -47.19 -3.69
CA LEU A 791 8.35 -47.30 -2.24
C LEU A 791 7.53 -46.18 -1.57
N ALA A 792 7.00 -45.22 -2.33
CA ALA A 792 6.10 -44.20 -1.80
C ALA A 792 4.86 -44.01 -2.68
N GLU A 793 3.74 -44.62 -2.28
CA GLU A 793 2.43 -44.04 -2.58
C GLU A 793 2.43 -42.62 -1.97
N HIS A 794 2.26 -41.58 -2.80
CA HIS A 794 2.24 -40.20 -2.32
C HIS A 794 1.21 -40.06 -1.19
N ASN A 795 1.59 -39.50 -0.05
CA ASN A 795 0.67 -39.34 1.08
C ASN A 795 -0.55 -38.48 0.66
N PRO A 796 -1.78 -38.82 1.08
CA PRO A 796 -2.97 -38.04 0.73
C PRO A 796 -2.81 -36.54 1.05
N GLY A 797 -3.26 -35.66 0.16
CA GLY A 797 -3.09 -34.22 0.32
C GLY A 797 -1.71 -33.68 -0.07
N HIS A 798 -0.90 -34.45 -0.79
CA HIS A 798 0.38 -34.03 -1.36
C HIS A 798 0.27 -33.97 -2.89
N ALA A 799 1.18 -33.24 -3.54
CA ALA A 799 1.20 -33.18 -5.02
C ALA A 799 1.33 -34.60 -5.58
N GLY A 800 0.51 -34.96 -6.57
CA GLY A 800 0.40 -36.32 -7.10
C GLY A 800 -0.64 -37.24 -6.43
N ASN A 801 -1.10 -36.95 -5.21
CA ASN A 801 -2.22 -37.65 -4.57
C ASN A 801 -3.14 -36.68 -3.81
N LEU A 802 -3.96 -35.96 -4.57
CA LEU A 802 -5.04 -35.11 -4.08
C LEU A 802 -6.39 -35.79 -4.37
N THR A 803 -7.35 -35.66 -3.45
CA THR A 803 -8.77 -35.89 -3.79
C THR A 803 -9.30 -34.74 -4.67
N GLU A 804 -10.42 -34.95 -5.36
CA GLU A 804 -11.10 -33.91 -6.15
C GLU A 804 -11.39 -32.63 -5.33
N GLU A 805 -11.80 -32.79 -4.07
CA GLU A 805 -12.01 -31.70 -3.12
C GLU A 805 -10.70 -30.96 -2.78
N GLN A 806 -9.61 -31.69 -2.57
CA GLN A 806 -8.28 -31.12 -2.30
C GLN A 806 -7.69 -30.42 -3.53
N GLU A 807 -7.91 -30.96 -4.73
CA GLU A 807 -7.51 -30.32 -5.99
C GLU A 807 -8.28 -29.00 -6.18
N ASN A 808 -9.59 -28.99 -5.93
CA ASN A 808 -10.39 -27.77 -5.97
C ASN A 808 -9.94 -26.74 -4.93
N LYS A 809 -9.61 -27.15 -3.70
CA LYS A 809 -9.03 -26.24 -2.69
C LYS A 809 -7.66 -25.69 -3.08
N LEU A 810 -6.83 -26.47 -3.77
CA LEU A 810 -5.57 -25.99 -4.35
C LEU A 810 -5.81 -24.99 -5.50
N ARG A 811 -6.81 -25.21 -6.37
CA ARG A 811 -7.20 -24.24 -7.42
C ARG A 811 -7.71 -22.92 -6.82
N GLU A 812 -8.59 -22.98 -5.82
CA GLU A 812 -9.08 -21.81 -5.09
C GLU A 812 -7.93 -21.03 -4.43
N PHE A 813 -7.03 -21.72 -3.71
CA PHE A 813 -5.90 -21.06 -3.04
C PHE A 813 -4.90 -20.45 -4.03
N TRP A 814 -4.62 -21.11 -5.16
CA TRP A 814 -3.81 -20.52 -6.24
C TRP A 814 -4.46 -19.25 -6.80
N ALA A 815 -5.77 -19.24 -7.01
CA ALA A 815 -6.46 -18.07 -7.54
C ALA A 815 -6.45 -16.88 -6.57
N VAL A 816 -6.67 -17.14 -5.27
CA VAL A 816 -6.52 -16.14 -4.20
C VAL A 816 -5.08 -15.62 -4.14
N THR A 817 -4.09 -16.52 -4.13
CA THR A 817 -2.66 -16.18 -4.10
C THR A 817 -2.25 -15.31 -5.31
N LEU A 818 -2.73 -15.64 -6.52
CA LEU A 818 -2.47 -14.84 -7.73
C LEU A 818 -3.16 -13.46 -7.69
N LYS A 819 -4.37 -13.35 -7.11
CA LYS A 819 -5.04 -12.06 -6.85
C LYS A 819 -4.23 -11.19 -5.87
N THR A 820 -3.75 -11.76 -4.77
CA THR A 820 -2.83 -11.09 -3.82
C THR A 820 -1.52 -10.64 -4.47
N PHE A 821 -1.07 -11.35 -5.52
CA PHE A 821 0.12 -11.03 -6.31
C PHE A 821 -0.13 -10.07 -7.49
N GLY A 822 -1.30 -9.41 -7.54
CA GLY A 822 -1.61 -8.38 -8.54
C GLY A 822 -1.83 -8.92 -9.96
N VAL A 823 -2.04 -10.22 -10.12
CA VAL A 823 -2.25 -10.85 -11.43
C VAL A 823 -3.72 -10.71 -11.84
N GLU A 824 -4.01 -9.80 -12.77
CA GLU A 824 -5.38 -9.58 -13.28
C GLU A 824 -5.99 -10.87 -13.85
N LEU A 825 -7.25 -11.15 -13.47
CA LEU A 825 -8.01 -12.33 -13.87
C LEU A 825 -9.22 -11.90 -14.73
N PRO A 826 -9.46 -12.53 -15.90
CA PRO A 826 -10.71 -12.36 -16.65
C PRO A 826 -11.98 -12.65 -15.84
N ALA A 827 -12.99 -11.81 -16.04
CA ALA A 827 -14.16 -11.60 -15.17
C ALA A 827 -15.14 -12.79 -14.96
N GLU A 828 -14.87 -13.97 -15.48
CA GLU A 828 -15.79 -15.13 -15.37
C GLU A 828 -15.60 -15.95 -14.07
N ILE A 829 -14.50 -15.77 -13.33
CA ILE A 829 -14.20 -16.49 -12.07
C ILE A 829 -14.12 -15.57 -10.83
N GLU A 830 -14.14 -14.25 -11.02
CA GLU A 830 -14.01 -13.22 -9.96
C GLU A 830 -15.03 -13.34 -8.80
N ASN A 831 -16.14 -14.06 -9.03
CA ASN A 831 -17.24 -14.28 -8.07
C ASN A 831 -17.07 -15.47 -7.11
N SER A 832 -16.07 -16.35 -7.27
CA SER A 832 -15.83 -17.49 -6.35
C SER A 832 -14.54 -17.39 -5.54
N THR A 833 -13.59 -16.57 -5.98
CA THR A 833 -12.26 -16.42 -5.35
C THR A 833 -12.13 -15.15 -4.51
N THR A 834 -13.13 -14.27 -4.56
CA THR A 834 -13.30 -13.11 -3.67
C THR A 834 -13.55 -13.55 -2.23
N ALA A 835 -14.64 -14.29 -2.00
CA ALA A 835 -15.14 -14.65 -0.67
C ALA A 835 -14.05 -15.18 0.31
N VAL A 836 -13.14 -16.03 -0.17
CA VAL A 836 -12.13 -16.71 0.66
C VAL A 836 -10.85 -15.89 0.84
N ALA A 837 -10.63 -14.86 0.01
CA ALA A 837 -9.61 -13.84 0.25
C ALA A 837 -10.09 -12.79 1.26
N ASP A 838 -11.39 -12.48 1.22
CA ASP A 838 -12.00 -11.40 2.00
C ASP A 838 -12.31 -11.85 3.45
N GLU A 839 -12.56 -13.14 3.69
CA GLU A 839 -12.59 -13.72 5.05
C GLU A 839 -11.22 -13.53 5.78
N ALA A 840 -10.10 -13.50 5.05
CA ALA A 840 -8.74 -13.56 5.62
C ALA A 840 -8.24 -12.30 6.33
N ALA A 841 -9.06 -11.26 6.40
CA ALA A 841 -8.77 -10.07 7.17
C ALA A 841 -9.38 -10.05 8.59
N SER A 842 -10.15 -11.08 9.02
CA SER A 842 -11.32 -10.85 9.90
C SER A 842 -11.49 -11.61 11.24
N ILE A 843 -10.43 -12.13 11.89
CA ILE A 843 -10.49 -12.85 13.20
C ILE A 843 -9.80 -11.98 14.31
N ASP A 844 -10.36 -11.67 15.50
CA ASP A 844 -10.89 -12.47 16.63
C ASP A 844 -11.81 -11.61 17.57
N THR A 845 -12.88 -12.06 18.28
CA THR A 845 -13.79 -13.22 18.14
C THR A 845 -15.28 -12.93 18.51
N PRO A 846 -15.74 -12.65 19.78
CA PRO A 846 -16.97 -13.35 20.23
C PRO A 846 -18.08 -12.55 20.96
N ASP A 847 -19.34 -13.01 20.83
CA ASP A 847 -20.11 -13.49 22.00
C ASP A 847 -21.27 -14.47 21.66
N ASP A 848 -21.89 -15.07 22.67
CA ASP A 848 -23.04 -15.98 22.59
C ASP A 848 -24.40 -15.26 22.51
N THR A 849 -25.37 -15.85 21.82
CA THR A 849 -26.56 -16.45 22.49
C THR A 849 -27.45 -17.21 21.50
N ALA A 850 -27.95 -18.37 21.93
CA ALA A 850 -28.66 -19.33 21.07
C ALA A 850 -30.13 -19.57 21.45
N SER A 851 -30.82 -20.32 20.59
CA SER A 851 -32.15 -20.91 20.75
C SER A 851 -33.34 -19.93 20.54
N SER A 852 -34.45 -20.39 19.96
CA SER A 852 -35.28 -21.44 20.54
C SER A 852 -35.78 -22.50 19.55
N ALA A 853 -35.80 -23.75 20.02
CA ALA A 853 -36.48 -24.87 19.39
C ALA A 853 -37.55 -25.42 20.34
N THR A 854 -38.71 -25.78 19.81
CA THR A 854 -39.71 -26.70 20.41
C THR A 854 -40.37 -27.43 19.23
N ASP A 855 -40.87 -28.66 19.35
CA ASP A 855 -41.72 -29.18 20.41
C ASP A 855 -41.76 -30.73 20.39
N LYS A 856 -41.64 -31.40 21.56
CA LYS A 856 -42.68 -32.33 22.07
C LYS A 856 -42.43 -33.00 23.44
N ASP A 857 -43.18 -32.49 24.41
CA ASP A 857 -44.17 -33.26 25.19
C ASP A 857 -43.80 -34.43 26.15
N LYS A 858 -43.81 -34.06 27.44
CA LYS A 858 -44.85 -34.43 28.45
C LYS A 858 -44.57 -35.54 29.51
N LYS A 859 -44.61 -35.05 30.78
CA LYS A 859 -45.20 -35.66 32.02
C LYS A 859 -44.32 -36.74 32.72
N LYS A 860 -44.30 -36.87 34.07
CA LYS A 860 -45.14 -36.25 35.14
C LYS A 860 -44.51 -36.37 36.57
N SER A 861 -44.78 -35.37 37.43
CA SER A 861 -45.29 -35.55 38.82
C SER A 861 -44.38 -35.52 40.09
N LYS A 862 -44.21 -34.29 40.64
CA LYS A 862 -44.60 -33.83 42.02
C LYS A 862 -43.83 -34.21 43.32
N LYS A 863 -43.68 -33.16 44.16
CA LYS A 863 -43.66 -33.10 45.67
C LYS A 863 -42.37 -33.60 46.39
N LYS A 864 -42.00 -33.09 47.59
CA LYS A 864 -42.18 -31.78 48.29
C LYS A 864 -41.32 -31.77 49.59
N LEU A 865 -41.05 -30.57 50.15
CA LEU A 865 -40.52 -30.31 51.51
C LEU A 865 -39.03 -30.64 51.76
N GLY A 866 -38.45 -29.98 52.77
CA GLY A 866 -37.07 -30.11 53.25
C GLY A 866 -36.91 -29.42 54.63
N ILE A 867 -35.70 -29.39 55.19
CA ILE A 867 -35.36 -28.73 56.48
C ILE A 867 -33.85 -28.33 56.51
N PHE A 868 -33.48 -27.41 57.40
CA PHE A 868 -32.13 -26.81 57.51
C PHE A 868 -31.04 -27.76 58.06
N ARG A 869 -29.78 -27.62 57.59
CA ARG A 869 -28.64 -26.99 58.34
C ARG A 869 -27.22 -27.54 58.00
N SER A 870 -26.28 -26.60 57.74
CA SER A 870 -24.82 -26.67 57.94
C SER A 870 -23.85 -27.33 56.91
N LYS A 871 -23.12 -26.44 56.21
CA LYS A 871 -21.72 -26.51 55.71
C LYS A 871 -21.29 -27.46 54.57
N LYS A 872 -20.44 -26.88 53.70
CA LYS A 872 -19.47 -27.48 52.78
C LYS A 872 -18.73 -28.70 53.38
N GLY A 873 -18.27 -29.66 52.57
CA GLY A 873 -18.41 -29.77 51.12
C GLY A 873 -17.47 -30.83 50.51
N ASP A 874 -17.73 -31.13 49.23
CA ASP A 874 -16.88 -31.80 48.24
C ASP A 874 -16.45 -33.27 48.49
N LYS A 875 -16.91 -34.16 47.59
CA LYS A 875 -16.35 -35.48 47.30
C LYS A 875 -16.77 -35.90 45.87
N GLU A 876 -15.84 -36.49 45.13
CA GLU A 876 -15.96 -37.74 44.32
C GLU A 876 -17.26 -38.06 43.56
N GLU A 877 -17.25 -38.74 42.41
CA GLU A 877 -16.28 -39.08 41.37
C GLU A 877 -17.08 -39.92 40.34
N LYS A 878 -16.76 -39.85 39.02
CA LYS A 878 -17.03 -40.91 38.03
C LYS A 878 -18.51 -41.31 37.78
N ASP A 879 -18.88 -42.01 36.70
CA ASP A 879 -18.13 -42.44 35.51
C ASP A 879 -19.01 -42.40 34.23
N SER A 880 -18.39 -42.65 33.07
CA SER A 880 -18.94 -42.99 31.72
C SER A 880 -20.47 -43.15 31.55
N SER A 881 -21.11 -42.69 30.45
CA SER A 881 -20.76 -43.06 29.07
C SER A 881 -21.62 -42.38 27.97
N SER A 882 -21.09 -42.39 26.74
CA SER A 882 -21.77 -42.37 25.41
C SER A 882 -22.48 -41.11 24.86
N THR A 883 -22.05 -40.77 23.63
CA THR A 883 -22.77 -40.11 22.50
C THR A 883 -23.20 -38.64 22.53
N ASN A 884 -22.67 -37.93 21.51
CA ASN A 884 -23.18 -36.78 20.75
C ASN A 884 -23.22 -35.36 21.37
N GLN A 885 -22.67 -34.44 20.57
CA GLN A 885 -23.00 -33.01 20.44
C GLN A 885 -22.97 -32.12 21.69
N THR A 886 -21.87 -31.37 21.80
CA THR A 886 -21.87 -29.99 22.31
C THR A 886 -21.02 -29.14 21.37
N ASP A 887 -21.53 -27.99 20.94
CA ASP A 887 -20.92 -27.13 19.93
C ASP A 887 -19.63 -26.45 20.44
N GLY A 888 -18.59 -26.46 19.61
CA GLY A 888 -17.31 -25.81 19.91
C GLY A 888 -17.29 -24.37 19.41
N LYS A 889 -17.44 -23.41 20.33
CA LYS A 889 -17.12 -21.99 20.09
C LYS A 889 -15.62 -21.88 19.76
N PRO A 890 -15.20 -21.21 18.66
CA PRO A 890 -13.78 -21.12 18.33
C PRO A 890 -13.02 -20.38 19.43
N SER A 891 -11.87 -20.93 19.81
CA SER A 891 -10.93 -20.39 20.79
C SER A 891 -9.92 -19.46 20.13
N SER A 892 -9.35 -18.53 20.90
CA SER A 892 -8.26 -17.63 20.49
C SER A 892 -6.90 -18.37 20.41
N GLU A 893 -6.87 -19.53 19.76
CA GLU A 893 -5.70 -20.41 19.62
C GLU A 893 -5.10 -20.36 18.21
N ASP A 894 -5.86 -20.00 17.18
CA ASP A 894 -5.41 -20.01 15.77
C ASP A 894 -4.36 -18.92 15.44
N ASP A 895 -4.35 -17.78 16.15
CA ASP A 895 -3.36 -16.67 15.99
C ASP A 895 -2.30 -16.60 17.11
N LYS A 896 -1.75 -17.77 17.49
CA LYS A 896 -0.70 -17.93 18.51
C LYS A 896 0.53 -17.01 18.35
N TYR A 897 0.82 -16.57 17.12
CA TYR A 897 2.03 -15.81 16.78
C TYR A 897 1.79 -14.37 16.33
N GLY A 898 0.53 -13.93 16.20
CA GLY A 898 0.20 -12.60 15.66
C GLY A 898 0.26 -12.52 14.13
N GLN A 899 0.15 -13.66 13.44
CA GLN A 899 0.20 -13.76 11.98
C GLN A 899 -0.91 -12.94 11.31
N THR A 900 -2.07 -12.75 11.94
CA THR A 900 -3.13 -11.86 11.40
C THR A 900 -2.67 -10.39 11.36
N LYS A 901 -1.83 -9.97 12.31
CA LYS A 901 -1.25 -8.62 12.34
C LYS A 901 -0.02 -8.51 11.45
N GLU A 902 0.83 -9.54 11.42
CA GLU A 902 1.92 -9.65 10.45
C GLU A 902 1.33 -9.57 9.01
N PHE A 903 0.23 -10.27 8.72
CA PHE A 903 -0.52 -10.21 7.45
C PHE A 903 -1.00 -8.80 7.09
N GLN A 904 -1.76 -8.15 7.99
CA GLN A 904 -2.26 -6.78 7.77
C GLN A 904 -1.10 -5.81 7.49
N HIS A 905 -0.07 -5.82 8.33
CA HIS A 905 1.12 -4.98 8.16
C HIS A 905 1.86 -5.29 6.84
N THR A 906 1.92 -6.56 6.43
CA THR A 906 2.55 -6.96 5.16
C THR A 906 1.81 -6.40 3.96
N MET A 907 0.47 -6.52 3.96
CA MET A 907 -0.41 -5.98 2.90
C MET A 907 -0.41 -4.45 2.83
N GLU A 908 -0.06 -3.76 3.93
CA GLU A 908 0.12 -2.30 3.99
C GLU A 908 1.51 -1.83 3.51
N THR A 909 2.54 -2.68 3.61
CA THR A 909 3.96 -2.28 3.43
C THR A 909 4.63 -2.81 2.18
N HIS A 910 4.08 -3.85 1.54
CA HIS A 910 4.67 -4.50 0.36
C HIS A 910 3.75 -4.39 -0.85
N SER A 911 4.34 -4.24 -2.04
CA SER A 911 3.57 -4.30 -3.28
C SER A 911 3.17 -5.74 -3.64
N PRO A 912 2.08 -5.94 -4.41
CA PRO A 912 1.71 -7.26 -4.92
C PRO A 912 2.83 -7.96 -5.69
N GLU A 913 3.67 -7.19 -6.41
CA GLU A 913 4.83 -7.67 -7.13
C GLU A 913 5.98 -8.13 -6.22
N GLU A 914 6.16 -7.48 -5.07
CA GLU A 914 7.15 -7.90 -4.06
C GLU A 914 6.74 -9.22 -3.40
N LEU A 915 5.46 -9.36 -3.03
CA LEU A 915 4.91 -10.63 -2.52
C LEU A 915 5.02 -11.75 -3.57
N ARG A 916 4.76 -11.43 -4.84
CA ARG A 916 4.96 -12.35 -5.97
C ARG A 916 6.43 -12.79 -6.09
N ALA A 917 7.38 -11.88 -5.93
CA ALA A 917 8.80 -12.18 -5.97
C ALA A 917 9.24 -13.07 -4.77
N ALA A 918 8.78 -12.74 -3.56
CA ALA A 918 9.03 -13.50 -2.34
C ALA A 918 8.60 -14.96 -2.47
N PHE A 919 7.39 -15.21 -2.99
CA PHE A 919 6.89 -16.56 -3.24
C PHE A 919 7.77 -17.34 -4.23
N TRP A 920 8.13 -16.75 -5.37
CA TRP A 920 8.96 -17.44 -6.38
C TRP A 920 10.43 -17.64 -5.95
N SER A 921 10.90 -16.86 -4.97
CA SER A 921 12.13 -17.15 -4.21
C SER A 921 11.94 -18.36 -3.29
N MET A 922 10.89 -18.37 -2.45
CA MET A 922 10.58 -19.46 -1.51
C MET A 922 10.47 -20.83 -2.17
N VAL A 923 9.97 -20.91 -3.41
CA VAL A 923 9.85 -22.17 -4.17
C VAL A 923 11.20 -22.89 -4.36
N LYS A 924 12.31 -22.17 -4.60
CA LYS A 924 13.64 -22.76 -4.88
C LYS A 924 13.56 -23.92 -5.89
N CYS A 925 13.77 -25.15 -5.41
CA CYS A 925 13.69 -26.43 -6.13
C CYS A 925 12.49 -27.32 -5.74
N ASP A 926 11.63 -26.88 -4.81
CA ASP A 926 10.36 -27.55 -4.48
C ASP A 926 9.36 -27.44 -5.66
N HIS A 927 8.35 -28.31 -5.70
CA HIS A 927 7.21 -28.13 -6.60
C HIS A 927 6.35 -26.94 -6.13
N PRO A 928 5.92 -26.01 -7.01
CA PRO A 928 5.15 -24.82 -6.58
C PRO A 928 3.86 -25.18 -5.83
N ASP A 929 3.18 -26.26 -6.24
CA ASP A 929 1.96 -26.73 -5.56
C ASP A 929 2.28 -27.33 -4.19
N SER A 930 3.39 -28.04 -4.03
CA SER A 930 3.80 -28.60 -2.73
C SER A 930 4.05 -27.50 -1.70
N LEU A 931 4.55 -26.34 -2.11
CA LEU A 931 4.71 -25.19 -1.22
C LEU A 931 3.34 -24.70 -0.71
N LEU A 932 2.36 -24.47 -1.59
CA LEU A 932 1.02 -24.04 -1.17
C LEU A 932 0.26 -25.14 -0.37
N LEU A 933 0.42 -26.41 -0.74
CA LEU A 933 -0.19 -27.54 -0.05
C LEU A 933 0.28 -27.66 1.41
N ARG A 934 1.52 -27.28 1.74
CA ARG A 934 1.98 -27.22 3.15
C ARG A 934 1.16 -26.25 4.00
N PHE A 935 0.86 -25.05 3.49
CA PHE A 935 0.02 -24.07 4.19
C PHE A 935 -1.44 -24.55 4.31
N LEU A 936 -2.01 -25.13 3.24
CA LEU A 936 -3.34 -25.74 3.29
C LEU A 936 -3.43 -26.88 4.31
N ARG A 937 -2.49 -27.84 4.30
CA ARG A 937 -2.47 -28.95 5.27
C ARG A 937 -2.36 -28.44 6.71
N ALA A 938 -1.43 -27.51 6.98
CA ALA A 938 -1.24 -26.94 8.31
C ALA A 938 -2.49 -26.20 8.83
N ARG A 939 -3.23 -25.53 7.94
CA ARG A 939 -4.49 -24.86 8.28
C ARG A 939 -5.73 -25.70 7.95
N LYS A 940 -5.63 -27.03 7.88
CA LYS A 940 -6.78 -27.96 7.77
C LYS A 940 -7.66 -27.73 6.52
N TRP A 941 -7.05 -27.29 5.41
CA TRP A 941 -7.66 -26.87 4.14
C TRP A 941 -8.48 -25.58 4.21
N ASP A 942 -8.32 -24.83 5.30
CA ASP A 942 -8.78 -23.45 5.48
C ASP A 942 -7.85 -22.51 4.67
N ILE A 943 -8.30 -22.15 3.46
CA ILE A 943 -7.60 -21.27 2.51
C ILE A 943 -7.34 -19.89 3.11
N GLU A 944 -8.31 -19.39 3.88
CA GLU A 944 -8.27 -18.10 4.54
C GLU A 944 -6.98 -18.00 5.38
N LYS A 945 -6.87 -18.91 6.34
CA LYS A 945 -5.75 -18.95 7.29
C LYS A 945 -4.45 -19.41 6.62
N ALA A 946 -4.54 -20.21 5.56
CA ALA A 946 -3.38 -20.55 4.74
C ALA A 946 -2.78 -19.31 4.05
N LEU A 947 -3.60 -18.36 3.59
CA LEU A 947 -3.14 -17.08 3.02
C LEU A 947 -2.49 -16.19 4.08
N ILE A 948 -3.14 -16.01 5.24
CA ILE A 948 -2.59 -15.25 6.38
C ILE A 948 -1.19 -15.78 6.72
N MET A 949 -1.09 -17.10 6.90
CA MET A 949 0.14 -17.79 7.27
C MET A 949 1.24 -17.69 6.19
N LEU A 950 0.86 -17.81 4.91
CA LEU A 950 1.79 -17.70 3.77
C LEU A 950 2.39 -16.29 3.66
N VAL A 951 1.56 -15.25 3.77
CA VAL A 951 1.98 -13.85 3.65
C VAL A 951 2.78 -13.39 4.89
N ALA A 952 2.36 -13.78 6.09
CA ALA A 952 3.15 -13.58 7.31
C ALA A 952 4.53 -14.27 7.21
N THR A 953 4.58 -15.50 6.67
CA THR A 953 5.85 -16.21 6.41
C THR A 953 6.73 -15.47 5.41
N MET A 954 6.16 -14.92 4.32
CA MET A 954 6.92 -14.13 3.34
C MET A 954 7.52 -12.88 3.98
N ASN A 955 6.77 -12.14 4.80
CA ASN A 955 7.29 -10.97 5.50
C ASN A 955 8.41 -11.34 6.50
N TRP A 956 8.19 -12.33 7.36
CA TRP A 956 9.22 -12.83 8.28
C TRP A 956 10.51 -13.22 7.53
N ARG A 957 10.37 -13.94 6.41
CA ARG A 957 11.48 -14.36 5.55
C ARG A 957 12.26 -13.18 4.95
N MET A 958 11.57 -12.11 4.55
CA MET A 958 12.14 -10.93 3.89
C MET A 958 12.66 -9.85 4.83
N LYS A 959 12.07 -9.69 6.03
CA LYS A 959 12.28 -8.53 6.92
C LYS A 959 12.84 -8.88 8.29
N ASP A 960 12.54 -10.07 8.83
CA ASP A 960 12.96 -10.45 10.18
C ASP A 960 14.25 -11.28 10.15
N VAL A 961 14.39 -12.18 9.18
CA VAL A 961 15.53 -13.12 9.07
C VAL A 961 16.27 -13.10 7.73
N HIS A 962 15.84 -12.30 6.75
CA HIS A 962 16.54 -12.07 5.47
C HIS A 962 17.10 -13.34 4.79
N VAL A 963 16.26 -14.39 4.64
CA VAL A 963 16.75 -15.74 4.30
C VAL A 963 17.45 -15.80 2.94
N ASP A 964 16.88 -15.16 1.93
CA ASP A 964 17.33 -15.29 0.53
C ASP A 964 18.30 -14.19 0.08
N ASP A 965 18.45 -13.11 0.87
CA ASP A 965 19.36 -11.99 0.59
C ASP A 965 20.61 -11.98 1.50
N ASP A 966 20.54 -12.62 2.67
CA ASP A 966 21.62 -12.67 3.67
C ASP A 966 21.98 -14.12 4.06
N ILE A 967 21.12 -14.84 4.80
CA ILE A 967 21.50 -16.14 5.42
C ILE A 967 22.04 -17.14 4.38
N MET A 968 21.36 -17.31 3.24
CA MET A 968 21.77 -18.28 2.22
C MET A 968 22.86 -17.76 1.25
N PRO A 969 22.86 -16.48 0.80
CA PRO A 969 23.95 -15.92 -0.01
C PRO A 969 25.29 -15.73 0.74
N VAL A 970 25.26 -15.47 2.04
CA VAL A 970 26.45 -15.28 2.90
C VAL A 970 26.97 -16.64 3.37
N GLY A 971 26.13 -17.44 4.03
CA GLY A 971 26.42 -18.80 4.48
C GLY A 971 27.72 -18.95 5.27
N GLU A 972 28.31 -20.15 5.21
CA GLU A 972 29.53 -20.51 5.95
C GLU A 972 30.77 -19.68 5.54
N PRO A 973 31.06 -19.42 4.23
CA PRO A 973 32.22 -18.63 3.85
C PRO A 973 32.09 -17.16 4.27
N GLY A 974 30.87 -16.61 4.23
CA GLY A 974 30.62 -15.25 4.69
C GLY A 974 30.69 -15.13 6.21
N ALA A 975 30.29 -16.16 6.97
CA ALA A 975 30.56 -16.22 8.41
C ALA A 975 32.09 -16.26 8.70
N LEU A 976 32.88 -16.94 7.87
CA LEU A 976 34.35 -16.99 7.96
C LEU A 976 35.03 -15.66 7.55
N GLU A 977 34.38 -14.80 6.77
CA GLU A 977 34.79 -13.41 6.57
C GLU A 977 34.36 -12.51 7.73
N HIS A 978 33.12 -12.66 8.20
CA HIS A 978 32.58 -11.89 9.33
C HIS A 978 33.41 -12.08 10.60
N ALA A 979 33.83 -13.30 10.90
CA ALA A 979 34.76 -13.63 12.00
C ALA A 979 36.09 -12.85 11.96
N LYS A 980 36.52 -12.39 10.78
CA LYS A 980 37.75 -11.61 10.57
C LYS A 980 37.51 -10.09 10.60
N SER A 981 36.28 -9.65 10.88
CA SER A 981 35.91 -8.23 10.93
C SER A 981 36.62 -7.47 12.05
N SER A 982 36.91 -6.20 11.80
CA SER A 982 37.36 -5.27 12.85
C SER A 982 36.23 -4.81 13.78
N ASP A 983 34.96 -5.00 13.38
CA ASP A 983 33.80 -4.83 14.25
C ASP A 983 33.61 -6.08 15.11
N LYS A 984 33.66 -5.89 16.45
CA LYS A 984 33.60 -7.00 17.42
C LYS A 984 32.23 -7.69 17.50
N SER A 985 31.15 -7.04 17.06
CA SER A 985 29.83 -7.65 16.99
C SER A 985 29.73 -8.56 15.77
N ILE A 986 30.18 -8.08 14.61
CA ILE A 986 30.22 -8.86 13.36
C ILE A 986 31.17 -10.06 13.50
N ALA A 987 32.34 -9.85 14.11
CA ALA A 987 33.29 -10.92 14.42
C ALA A 987 32.66 -12.00 15.31
N LYS A 988 32.06 -11.62 16.44
CA LYS A 988 31.40 -12.59 17.33
C LYS A 988 30.24 -13.31 16.65
N GLU A 989 29.43 -12.66 15.82
CA GLU A 989 28.32 -13.35 15.15
C GLU A 989 28.79 -14.35 14.09
N GLY A 990 29.89 -14.05 13.40
CA GLY A 990 30.57 -14.99 12.49
C GLY A 990 31.15 -16.20 13.21
N ASP A 991 31.92 -15.98 14.28
CA ASP A 991 32.46 -17.08 15.12
C ASP A 991 31.34 -17.89 15.79
N ASP A 992 30.33 -17.23 16.36
CA ASP A 992 29.17 -17.92 16.97
C ASP A 992 28.43 -18.81 15.98
N PHE A 993 28.40 -18.45 14.68
CA PHE A 993 27.77 -19.26 13.63
C PHE A 993 28.65 -20.45 13.25
N LEU A 994 29.95 -20.21 13.03
CA LEU A 994 30.91 -21.23 12.66
C LEU A 994 31.15 -22.24 13.78
N ASP A 995 31.18 -21.84 15.04
CA ASP A 995 31.40 -22.73 16.18
C ASP A 995 30.25 -23.75 16.35
N GLN A 996 29.04 -23.42 15.89
CA GLN A 996 27.93 -24.37 15.85
C GLN A 996 28.16 -25.48 14.82
N LEU A 997 28.75 -25.15 13.66
CA LEU A 997 29.19 -26.09 12.63
C LEU A 997 30.43 -26.87 13.07
N ARG A 998 31.51 -26.21 13.50
CA ARG A 998 32.78 -26.81 13.95
C ARG A 998 32.59 -27.86 15.05
N LEU A 999 31.72 -27.59 16.01
CA LEU A 999 31.38 -28.54 17.09
C LEU A 999 30.40 -29.65 16.63
N GLY A 1000 29.79 -29.53 15.45
CA GLY A 1000 28.73 -30.40 14.98
C GLY A 1000 27.53 -30.40 15.94
N LYS A 1001 27.07 -29.21 16.37
CA LYS A 1001 25.92 -29.06 17.27
C LYS A 1001 24.64 -29.59 16.61
N SER A 1002 24.45 -29.34 15.31
CA SER A 1002 23.58 -30.13 14.45
C SER A 1002 24.17 -30.35 13.05
N PHE A 1003 23.73 -31.43 12.39
CA PHE A 1003 24.16 -31.82 11.05
C PHE A 1003 23.13 -32.73 10.39
N LEU A 1004 23.11 -32.76 9.05
CA LEU A 1004 22.26 -33.66 8.26
C LEU A 1004 23.07 -34.87 7.80
N HIS A 1005 22.61 -36.10 8.09
CA HIS A 1005 23.28 -37.32 7.62
C HIS A 1005 22.35 -38.54 7.63
N GLY A 1006 22.25 -39.26 6.51
CA GLY A 1006 21.38 -40.43 6.36
C GLY A 1006 19.87 -40.11 6.29
N THR A 1007 19.06 -41.16 6.17
CA THR A 1007 17.59 -41.08 6.03
C THR A 1007 16.83 -42.01 6.98
N ASP A 1008 15.61 -41.61 7.38
CA ASP A 1008 14.65 -42.48 8.06
C ASP A 1008 13.99 -43.49 7.08
N LYS A 1009 13.16 -44.40 7.59
CA LYS A 1009 12.49 -45.45 6.80
C LYS A 1009 11.46 -44.92 5.79
N ASP A 1010 10.99 -43.68 5.96
CA ASP A 1010 10.09 -43.01 5.02
C ASP A 1010 10.89 -42.11 4.03
N GLY A 1011 12.22 -42.22 4.02
CA GLY A 1011 13.13 -41.47 3.14
C GLY A 1011 13.45 -40.05 3.61
N ARG A 1012 13.04 -39.62 4.82
CA ARG A 1012 13.28 -38.26 5.31
C ARG A 1012 14.76 -38.05 5.66
N PRO A 1013 15.39 -36.93 5.27
CA PRO A 1013 16.74 -36.59 5.74
C PRO A 1013 16.74 -36.45 7.27
N LEU A 1014 17.75 -37.04 7.92
CA LEU A 1014 17.92 -37.00 9.37
C LEU A 1014 18.75 -35.77 9.77
N CYS A 1015 18.16 -34.84 10.52
CA CYS A 1015 18.87 -33.76 11.20
C CYS A 1015 19.21 -34.18 12.63
N HIS A 1016 20.48 -34.50 12.88
CA HIS A 1016 21.00 -34.86 14.19
C HIS A 1016 21.28 -33.60 15.00
N VAL A 1017 20.87 -33.55 16.27
CA VAL A 1017 21.08 -32.40 17.17
C VAL A 1017 21.68 -32.89 18.50
N ARG A 1018 22.96 -32.60 18.73
CA ARG A 1018 23.72 -33.02 19.91
C ARG A 1018 23.51 -32.05 21.07
N VAL A 1019 22.39 -32.16 21.79
CA VAL A 1019 21.96 -31.15 22.80
C VAL A 1019 23.00 -30.92 23.90
N ARG A 1020 23.79 -31.95 24.23
CA ARG A 1020 24.94 -31.87 25.17
C ARG A 1020 26.02 -30.83 24.80
N LEU A 1021 26.07 -30.38 23.54
CA LEU A 1021 27.01 -29.37 23.02
C LEU A 1021 26.43 -27.95 23.03
N HIS A 1022 25.13 -27.78 23.34
CA HIS A 1022 24.57 -26.45 23.61
C HIS A 1022 24.81 -26.05 25.06
N ARG A 1023 25.11 -24.77 25.31
CA ARG A 1023 24.94 -24.14 26.62
C ARG A 1023 24.34 -22.75 26.46
N GLN A 1024 23.49 -22.36 27.40
CA GLN A 1024 22.84 -21.05 27.38
C GLN A 1024 23.88 -19.92 27.48
N GLY A 1025 23.89 -19.02 26.50
CA GLY A 1025 24.70 -17.80 26.49
C GLY A 1025 26.14 -17.93 25.97
N GLU A 1026 26.54 -19.07 25.39
CA GLU A 1026 27.82 -19.15 24.65
C GLU A 1026 27.74 -18.35 23.33
N GLN A 1027 26.74 -18.68 22.50
CA GLN A 1027 26.40 -17.98 21.26
C GLN A 1027 25.35 -16.89 21.49
N SER A 1028 25.36 -15.84 20.65
CA SER A 1028 24.30 -14.83 20.60
C SER A 1028 22.95 -15.45 20.16
N GLN A 1029 21.83 -14.87 20.62
CA GLN A 1029 20.51 -15.30 20.17
C GLN A 1029 20.36 -15.15 18.64
N THR A 1030 20.82 -14.03 18.08
CA THR A 1030 20.85 -13.78 16.63
C THR A 1030 21.55 -14.91 15.86
N SER A 1031 22.71 -15.35 16.33
CA SER A 1031 23.49 -16.39 15.65
C SER A 1031 22.87 -17.79 15.80
N LEU A 1032 22.28 -18.10 16.96
CA LEU A 1032 21.49 -19.33 17.16
C LEU A 1032 20.26 -19.39 16.24
N GLU A 1033 19.54 -18.27 16.08
CA GLU A 1033 18.36 -18.18 15.23
C GLU A 1033 18.74 -18.26 13.73
N ARG A 1034 19.78 -17.54 13.30
CA ARG A 1034 20.32 -17.61 11.92
C ARG A 1034 20.82 -19.01 11.55
N TYR A 1035 21.58 -19.67 12.44
CA TYR A 1035 22.03 -21.05 12.24
C TYR A 1035 20.86 -22.05 12.17
N THR A 1036 19.83 -21.85 13.00
CA THR A 1036 18.60 -22.67 12.95
C THR A 1036 17.92 -22.56 11.59
N VAL A 1037 17.75 -21.35 11.06
CA VAL A 1037 17.13 -21.14 9.72
C VAL A 1037 18.02 -21.69 8.61
N TYR A 1038 19.34 -21.49 8.68
CA TYR A 1038 20.31 -22.06 7.74
C TYR A 1038 20.23 -23.58 7.66
N MET A 1039 20.12 -24.26 8.80
CA MET A 1039 19.97 -25.72 8.86
C MET A 1039 18.61 -26.20 8.32
N ILE A 1040 17.52 -25.44 8.53
CA ILE A 1040 16.20 -25.77 7.96
C ILE A 1040 16.20 -25.61 6.43
N GLU A 1041 16.74 -24.51 5.91
CA GLU A 1041 16.83 -24.28 4.45
C GLU A 1041 17.77 -25.27 3.77
N THR A 1042 18.87 -25.65 4.43
CA THR A 1042 19.76 -26.70 3.95
C THR A 1042 19.09 -28.08 3.97
N ALA A 1043 18.29 -28.39 5.01
CA ALA A 1043 17.48 -29.62 5.03
C ALA A 1043 16.45 -29.68 3.91
N ARG A 1044 15.85 -28.54 3.50
CA ARG A 1044 14.96 -28.46 2.33
C ARG A 1044 15.68 -28.79 1.02
N LEU A 1045 16.95 -28.44 0.87
CA LEU A 1045 17.74 -28.77 -0.32
C LEU A 1045 18.04 -30.27 -0.43
N LEU A 1046 18.02 -31.02 0.69
CA LEU A 1046 18.21 -32.48 0.71
C LEU A 1046 16.90 -33.27 0.50
N LEU A 1047 15.75 -32.62 0.27
CA LEU A 1047 14.48 -33.31 0.02
C LEU A 1047 14.47 -33.96 -1.37
N VAL A 1048 14.36 -35.28 -1.41
CA VAL A 1048 14.22 -36.07 -2.63
C VAL A 1048 12.74 -36.41 -2.84
N PRO A 1049 12.06 -35.90 -3.89
CA PRO A 1049 10.67 -36.21 -4.15
C PRO A 1049 10.42 -37.73 -4.25
N PRO A 1050 9.31 -38.25 -3.70
CA PRO A 1050 8.14 -37.54 -3.18
C PRO A 1050 8.23 -37.07 -1.72
N VAL A 1051 9.40 -37.13 -1.08
CA VAL A 1051 9.56 -36.74 0.34
C VAL A 1051 9.53 -35.22 0.51
N GLU A 1052 8.54 -34.69 1.24
CA GLU A 1052 8.40 -33.25 1.54
C GLU A 1052 8.85 -32.86 2.98
N THR A 1053 9.30 -33.81 3.80
CA THR A 1053 9.55 -33.61 5.25
C THR A 1053 10.89 -34.14 5.74
N ALA A 1054 11.45 -33.50 6.78
CA ALA A 1054 12.66 -33.97 7.48
C ALA A 1054 12.32 -34.69 8.81
N CYS A 1055 13.26 -35.48 9.32
CA CYS A 1055 13.23 -36.04 10.68
C CYS A 1055 14.32 -35.37 11.54
N ILE A 1056 14.03 -35.05 12.81
CA ILE A 1056 14.99 -34.45 13.74
C ILE A 1056 15.29 -35.42 14.88
N ILE A 1057 16.56 -35.69 15.16
CA ILE A 1057 17.01 -36.52 16.28
C ILE A 1057 17.67 -35.62 17.33
N PHE A 1058 16.99 -35.38 18.45
CA PHE A 1058 17.59 -34.71 19.60
C PHE A 1058 18.32 -35.77 20.45
N ASP A 1059 19.65 -35.82 20.35
CA ASP A 1059 20.47 -36.62 21.27
C ASP A 1059 20.58 -35.92 22.62
N MET A 1060 19.95 -36.52 23.62
CA MET A 1060 19.99 -36.10 25.02
C MET A 1060 21.06 -36.84 25.83
N SER A 1061 21.93 -37.63 25.19
CA SER A 1061 23.03 -38.33 25.86
C SER A 1061 23.93 -37.34 26.60
N ASN A 1062 24.13 -37.55 27.90
CA ASN A 1062 24.86 -36.65 28.80
C ASN A 1062 24.23 -35.25 28.99
N PHE A 1063 22.95 -35.05 28.66
CA PHE A 1063 22.23 -33.79 28.91
C PHE A 1063 22.20 -33.42 30.40
N THR A 1064 22.45 -32.13 30.67
CA THR A 1064 22.35 -31.50 31.99
C THR A 1064 21.47 -30.25 31.92
N LEU A 1065 21.09 -29.68 33.06
CA LEU A 1065 20.32 -28.42 33.09
C LEU A 1065 21.09 -27.22 32.51
N ALA A 1066 22.42 -27.27 32.41
CA ALA A 1066 23.21 -26.22 31.75
C ALA A 1066 23.07 -26.23 30.21
N ASN A 1067 22.58 -27.34 29.65
CA ASN A 1067 22.27 -27.48 28.22
C ASN A 1067 20.84 -27.01 27.87
N MET A 1068 20.01 -26.71 28.87
CA MET A 1068 18.61 -26.34 28.65
C MET A 1068 18.49 -24.84 28.37
N ASP A 1069 18.23 -24.49 27.10
CA ASP A 1069 17.91 -23.13 26.70
C ASP A 1069 16.52 -23.04 26.07
N TYR A 1070 15.68 -22.16 26.62
CA TYR A 1070 14.30 -22.02 26.16
C TYR A 1070 14.14 -21.04 24.98
N ALA A 1071 15.13 -20.21 24.69
CA ALA A 1071 15.09 -19.28 23.56
C ALA A 1071 15.14 -20.01 22.20
N PRO A 1072 16.21 -20.76 21.85
CA PRO A 1072 16.26 -21.49 20.58
C PRO A 1072 15.18 -22.56 20.46
N VAL A 1073 14.74 -23.17 21.57
CA VAL A 1073 13.61 -24.12 21.57
C VAL A 1073 12.30 -23.42 21.17
N LYS A 1074 11.99 -22.24 21.70
CA LYS A 1074 10.81 -21.48 21.26
C LYS A 1074 10.92 -21.00 19.82
N PHE A 1075 12.12 -20.64 19.37
CA PHE A 1075 12.35 -20.23 17.98
C PHE A 1075 12.17 -21.39 17.00
N MET A 1076 12.72 -22.57 17.28
CA MET A 1076 12.46 -23.80 16.50
C MET A 1076 10.95 -24.13 16.45
N ILE A 1077 10.23 -23.89 17.54
CA ILE A 1077 8.78 -24.07 17.60
C ILE A 1077 8.05 -23.03 16.71
N LYS A 1078 8.38 -21.72 16.76
CA LYS A 1078 7.83 -20.74 15.77
C LYS A 1078 8.17 -21.18 14.34
N CYS A 1079 9.39 -21.65 14.09
CA CYS A 1079 9.80 -22.11 12.77
C CYS A 1079 8.87 -23.21 12.24
N PHE A 1080 8.69 -24.34 12.92
CA PHE A 1080 7.88 -25.44 12.39
C PHE A 1080 6.37 -25.26 12.48
N GLU A 1081 5.87 -24.40 13.39
CA GLU A 1081 4.43 -24.13 13.50
C GLU A 1081 3.94 -22.94 12.68
N ALA A 1082 4.77 -21.93 12.42
CA ALA A 1082 4.35 -20.67 11.80
C ALA A 1082 4.98 -20.40 10.43
N ASN A 1083 6.27 -20.73 10.23
CA ASN A 1083 7.08 -20.25 9.11
C ASN A 1083 7.49 -21.36 8.11
N TYR A 1084 7.58 -22.60 8.60
CA TYR A 1084 7.89 -23.82 7.86
C TYR A 1084 6.82 -24.89 8.12
N PRO A 1085 5.53 -24.58 7.91
CA PRO A 1085 4.45 -25.54 8.09
C PRO A 1085 4.72 -26.83 7.33
N GLU A 1086 4.30 -27.95 7.93
CA GLU A 1086 4.27 -29.27 7.28
C GLU A 1086 5.59 -29.72 6.62
N SER A 1087 6.72 -29.15 7.06
CA SER A 1087 8.08 -29.52 6.63
C SER A 1087 8.79 -30.43 7.65
N LEU A 1088 8.19 -30.61 8.84
CA LEU A 1088 8.64 -31.53 9.88
C LEU A 1088 7.78 -32.80 9.86
N GLY A 1089 8.44 -33.96 9.73
CA GLY A 1089 7.79 -35.28 9.72
C GLY A 1089 7.77 -35.95 11.10
N ALA A 1090 8.94 -36.10 11.72
CA ALA A 1090 9.10 -36.75 13.02
C ALA A 1090 10.22 -36.11 13.86
N VAL A 1091 10.10 -36.17 15.18
CA VAL A 1091 11.10 -35.73 16.16
C VAL A 1091 11.40 -36.87 17.12
N LEU A 1092 12.63 -37.38 17.10
CA LEU A 1092 13.09 -38.46 17.97
C LEU A 1092 13.92 -37.86 19.12
N VAL A 1093 13.34 -37.78 20.32
CA VAL A 1093 14.04 -37.34 21.53
C VAL A 1093 14.70 -38.54 22.18
N HIS A 1094 16.00 -38.71 21.91
CA HIS A 1094 16.76 -39.91 22.22
C HIS A 1094 17.49 -39.83 23.57
N LYS A 1095 17.43 -40.89 24.38
CA LYS A 1095 18.08 -41.04 25.70
C LYS A 1095 17.76 -39.90 26.68
N ALA A 1096 16.54 -39.36 26.62
CA ALA A 1096 16.08 -38.26 27.48
C ALA A 1096 16.20 -38.60 28.98
N PRO A 1097 17.03 -37.90 29.77
CA PRO A 1097 17.19 -38.20 31.19
C PRO A 1097 15.91 -37.88 31.97
N TRP A 1098 15.70 -38.55 33.11
CA TRP A 1098 14.46 -38.46 33.90
C TRP A 1098 14.03 -37.01 34.24
N VAL A 1099 14.98 -36.09 34.44
CA VAL A 1099 14.72 -34.67 34.71
C VAL A 1099 14.03 -33.97 33.54
N PHE A 1100 14.29 -34.41 32.30
CA PHE A 1100 13.65 -33.89 31.10
C PHE A 1100 12.15 -34.16 31.06
N GLN A 1101 11.62 -35.14 31.82
CA GLN A 1101 10.17 -35.33 31.96
C GLN A 1101 9.45 -34.18 32.70
N GLY A 1102 10.18 -33.32 33.42
CA GLY A 1102 9.67 -32.05 33.92
C GLY A 1102 9.66 -30.98 32.83
N ILE A 1103 10.76 -30.87 32.10
CA ILE A 1103 10.97 -29.90 31.00
C ILE A 1103 10.00 -30.16 29.84
N TRP A 1104 9.82 -31.41 29.46
CA TRP A 1104 8.90 -31.83 28.40
C TRP A 1104 7.44 -31.47 28.70
N LYS A 1105 7.01 -31.45 29.97
CA LYS A 1105 5.66 -30.97 30.34
C LYS A 1105 5.48 -29.48 30.10
N ILE A 1106 6.57 -28.71 30.17
CA ILE A 1106 6.59 -27.28 29.84
C ILE A 1106 6.60 -27.10 28.32
N ILE A 1107 7.53 -27.75 27.61
CA ILE A 1107 7.65 -27.69 26.14
C ILE A 1107 6.38 -28.18 25.44
N LYS A 1108 5.79 -29.30 25.87
CA LYS A 1108 4.52 -29.80 25.34
C LYS A 1108 3.33 -28.87 25.62
N GLY A 1109 3.42 -28.02 26.65
CA GLY A 1109 2.47 -26.94 26.88
C GLY A 1109 2.69 -25.70 25.99
N TRP A 1110 3.75 -25.69 25.17
CA TRP A 1110 4.05 -24.67 24.16
C TRP A 1110 3.92 -25.18 22.72
N LEU A 1111 3.74 -26.48 22.51
CA LEU A 1111 3.57 -27.09 21.19
C LEU A 1111 2.10 -27.15 20.81
N ASP A 1112 1.80 -26.93 19.53
CA ASP A 1112 0.50 -27.31 18.95
C ASP A 1112 0.29 -28.84 19.00
N PRO A 1113 -0.97 -29.34 18.97
CA PRO A 1113 -1.25 -30.78 18.99
C PRO A 1113 -0.62 -31.58 17.85
N VAL A 1114 -0.44 -31.00 16.66
CA VAL A 1114 0.13 -31.67 15.48
C VAL A 1114 1.63 -31.89 15.65
N VAL A 1115 2.42 -30.85 15.90
CA VAL A 1115 3.86 -31.00 16.17
C VAL A 1115 4.08 -31.82 17.44
N ALA A 1116 3.27 -31.64 18.48
CA ALA A 1116 3.34 -32.49 19.69
C ALA A 1116 3.03 -33.97 19.45
N SER A 1117 2.31 -34.33 18.37
CA SER A 1117 2.06 -35.73 17.99
C SER A 1117 3.21 -36.36 17.23
N LYS A 1118 4.04 -35.55 16.56
CA LYS A 1118 5.25 -35.95 15.82
C LYS A 1118 6.47 -36.19 16.74
N VAL A 1119 6.34 -35.97 18.06
CA VAL A 1119 7.44 -36.17 19.04
C VAL A 1119 7.39 -37.56 19.67
N HIS A 1120 8.42 -38.36 19.41
CA HIS A 1120 8.62 -39.71 19.91
C HIS A 1120 9.82 -39.76 20.86
N PHE A 1121 9.71 -40.52 21.95
CA PHE A 1121 10.80 -40.71 22.92
C PHE A 1121 11.42 -42.09 22.73
N THR A 1122 12.74 -42.12 22.49
CA THR A 1122 13.52 -43.35 22.30
C THR A 1122 14.62 -43.43 23.35
N ASN A 1123 14.98 -44.62 23.84
CA ASN A 1123 15.99 -44.79 24.90
C ASN A 1123 17.07 -45.81 24.54
N SER A 1124 16.73 -46.73 23.63
CA SER A 1124 17.57 -47.81 23.11
C SER A 1124 17.79 -47.65 21.60
N VAL A 1125 18.66 -48.47 21.02
CA VAL A 1125 18.88 -48.49 19.56
C VAL A 1125 17.66 -49.11 18.88
N GLU A 1126 17.08 -50.12 19.53
CA GLU A 1126 15.87 -50.83 19.15
C GLU A 1126 14.64 -49.90 19.06
N ASP A 1127 14.56 -48.87 19.91
CA ASP A 1127 13.54 -47.80 19.79
C ASP A 1127 13.76 -46.91 18.55
N LEU A 1128 15.02 -46.59 18.21
CA LEU A 1128 15.36 -45.82 16.99
C LEU A 1128 15.14 -46.67 15.73
N GLU A 1129 15.41 -47.98 15.78
CA GLU A 1129 15.11 -48.94 14.73
C GLU A 1129 13.61 -49.05 14.41
N GLY A 1130 12.73 -48.50 15.25
CA GLY A 1130 11.32 -48.27 14.89
C GLY A 1130 11.15 -47.32 13.70
N PHE A 1131 12.00 -46.31 13.58
CA PHE A 1131 11.89 -45.20 12.62
C PHE A 1131 12.99 -45.19 11.56
N ILE A 1132 14.20 -45.65 11.89
CA ILE A 1132 15.40 -45.56 11.05
C ILE A 1132 15.93 -46.97 10.77
N ALA A 1133 16.56 -47.20 9.62
CA ALA A 1133 17.26 -48.46 9.38
C ALA A 1133 18.51 -48.56 10.28
N LYS A 1134 18.83 -49.73 10.85
CA LYS A 1134 19.99 -49.90 11.75
C LYS A 1134 21.32 -49.48 11.09
N SER A 1135 21.42 -49.69 9.78
CA SER A 1135 22.51 -49.27 8.89
C SER A 1135 22.58 -47.76 8.61
N HIS A 1136 21.58 -46.97 9.01
CA HIS A 1136 21.52 -45.50 8.92
C HIS A 1136 21.58 -44.82 10.31
N ILE A 1137 21.65 -45.60 11.39
CA ILE A 1137 21.83 -45.08 12.75
C ILE A 1137 23.33 -45.03 13.04
N ILE A 1138 23.87 -43.83 13.23
CA ILE A 1138 25.29 -43.62 13.55
C ILE A 1138 25.72 -44.36 14.83
N LYS A 1139 26.96 -44.87 14.84
CA LYS A 1139 27.57 -45.57 16.00
C LYS A 1139 27.52 -44.79 17.30
N GLU A 1140 27.55 -43.46 17.24
CA GLU A 1140 27.38 -42.56 18.39
C GLU A 1140 26.04 -42.78 19.12
N LEU A 1141 24.98 -43.08 18.38
CA LEU A 1141 23.66 -43.43 18.93
C LEU A 1141 23.55 -44.94 19.22
N GLY A 1142 24.31 -45.76 18.51
CA GLY A 1142 24.52 -47.19 18.77
C GLY A 1142 24.14 -48.13 17.62
N GLY A 1143 23.91 -47.60 16.42
CA GLY A 1143 23.69 -48.40 15.21
C GLY A 1143 24.99 -48.77 14.48
N ASP A 1144 24.85 -49.22 13.24
CA ASP A 1144 25.95 -49.81 12.48
C ASP A 1144 26.71 -48.79 11.61
N ASP A 1145 26.12 -47.62 11.33
CA ASP A 1145 26.68 -46.59 10.45
C ASP A 1145 27.97 -46.00 11.03
N SER A 1146 29.05 -46.08 10.22
CA SER A 1146 30.38 -45.60 10.55
C SER A 1146 30.62 -44.10 10.36
N PHE A 1147 29.60 -43.32 9.98
CA PHE A 1147 29.74 -41.88 9.86
C PHE A 1147 30.15 -41.21 11.18
N GLU A 1148 31.21 -40.40 11.11
CA GLU A 1148 31.65 -39.49 12.15
C GLU A 1148 31.67 -38.08 11.57
N TYR A 1149 31.08 -37.12 12.28
CA TYR A 1149 30.96 -35.73 11.81
C TYR A 1149 32.30 -35.00 11.97
N GLU A 1150 32.82 -34.46 10.86
CA GLU A 1150 34.09 -33.76 10.77
C GLU A 1150 33.89 -32.49 9.93
N TYR A 1151 33.96 -31.31 10.55
CA TYR A 1151 33.74 -30.05 9.85
C TYR A 1151 34.98 -29.64 9.02
N ILE A 1152 34.74 -29.31 7.76
CA ILE A 1152 35.73 -28.83 6.80
C ILE A 1152 35.43 -27.36 6.56
N GLU A 1153 36.37 -26.47 6.90
CA GLU A 1153 36.24 -25.03 6.68
C GLU A 1153 36.03 -24.68 5.18
N PRO A 1154 35.35 -23.57 4.86
CA PRO A 1154 35.26 -23.02 3.51
C PRO A 1154 36.63 -22.89 2.82
N LEU A 1155 36.66 -23.23 1.54
CA LEU A 1155 37.89 -23.14 0.75
C LEU A 1155 38.22 -21.68 0.39
N PRO A 1156 39.50 -21.29 0.20
CA PRO A 1156 39.86 -19.92 -0.17
C PRO A 1156 39.24 -19.41 -1.48
N GLU A 1157 38.85 -20.31 -2.38
CA GLU A 1157 38.12 -20.01 -3.61
C GLU A 1157 36.58 -19.87 -3.44
N GLU A 1158 36.01 -20.22 -2.29
CA GLU A 1158 34.57 -20.14 -2.01
C GLU A 1158 34.17 -18.76 -1.46
N THR A 1159 34.14 -17.73 -2.30
CA THR A 1159 33.66 -16.41 -1.89
C THR A 1159 32.13 -16.38 -1.65
N PRO A 1160 31.62 -15.53 -0.74
CA PRO A 1160 30.18 -15.31 -0.57
C PRO A 1160 29.51 -14.83 -1.86
N VAL A 1161 28.26 -15.23 -2.09
CA VAL A 1161 27.52 -14.92 -3.33
C VAL A 1161 27.33 -13.42 -3.53
N VAL A 1162 27.23 -12.65 -2.43
CA VAL A 1162 27.15 -11.18 -2.45
C VAL A 1162 28.35 -10.51 -3.12
N GLN A 1163 29.51 -11.17 -3.20
CA GLN A 1163 30.72 -10.66 -3.87
C GLN A 1163 30.77 -10.96 -5.40
N ILE A 1164 29.84 -11.75 -5.94
CA ILE A 1164 29.90 -12.20 -7.34
C ILE A 1164 29.82 -11.01 -8.32
N SER A 1165 30.80 -10.93 -9.21
CA SER A 1165 31.00 -9.86 -10.19
C SER A 1165 31.35 -10.42 -11.58
N GLY A 1166 31.47 -9.53 -12.58
CA GLY A 1166 31.85 -9.92 -13.95
C GLY A 1166 30.92 -10.93 -14.61
N ASP A 1167 31.49 -11.84 -15.40
CA ASP A 1167 30.76 -12.82 -16.22
C ASP A 1167 29.84 -13.73 -15.40
N ALA A 1168 30.18 -14.03 -14.14
CA ALA A 1168 29.35 -14.84 -13.25
C ALA A 1168 28.05 -14.10 -12.86
N ARG A 1169 28.10 -12.78 -12.65
CA ARG A 1169 26.90 -11.95 -12.45
C ARG A 1169 26.05 -11.94 -13.71
N SER A 1170 26.66 -11.75 -14.89
CA SER A 1170 25.95 -11.80 -16.18
C SER A 1170 25.31 -13.18 -16.46
N LYS A 1171 25.95 -14.29 -16.03
CA LYS A 1171 25.37 -15.64 -16.10
C LYS A 1171 24.15 -15.77 -15.19
N ARG A 1172 24.27 -15.33 -13.92
CA ARG A 1172 23.18 -15.32 -12.93
C ARG A 1172 21.98 -14.55 -13.46
N ASP A 1173 22.19 -13.34 -13.96
CA ASP A 1173 21.11 -12.44 -14.39
C ASP A 1173 20.37 -13.01 -15.62
N ARG A 1174 21.09 -13.66 -16.53
CA ARG A 1174 20.49 -14.40 -17.67
C ARG A 1174 19.65 -15.60 -17.21
N LEU A 1175 20.11 -16.35 -16.21
CA LEU A 1175 19.36 -17.50 -15.66
C LEU A 1175 18.14 -17.05 -14.85
N LEU A 1176 18.24 -15.94 -14.12
CA LEU A 1176 17.10 -15.29 -13.46
C LEU A 1176 16.02 -14.88 -14.47
N GLN A 1177 16.41 -14.31 -15.62
CA GLN A 1177 15.47 -14.02 -16.71
C GLN A 1177 14.79 -15.30 -17.25
N GLN A 1178 15.55 -16.36 -17.51
CA GLN A 1178 15.00 -17.64 -18.00
C GLN A 1178 14.09 -18.34 -16.96
N ARG A 1179 14.37 -18.16 -15.66
CA ARG A 1179 13.47 -18.57 -14.57
C ARG A 1179 12.18 -17.75 -14.58
N ALA A 1180 12.27 -16.42 -14.73
CA ALA A 1180 11.11 -15.53 -14.80
C ALA A 1180 10.19 -15.84 -16.00
N GLU A 1181 10.75 -16.14 -17.17
CA GLU A 1181 9.99 -16.62 -18.34
C GLU A 1181 9.24 -17.91 -18.02
N THR A 1182 9.91 -18.88 -17.38
CA THR A 1182 9.31 -20.17 -16.99
C THR A 1182 8.23 -20.01 -15.90
N VAL A 1183 8.42 -19.05 -14.99
CA VAL A 1183 7.41 -18.67 -13.98
C VAL A 1183 6.16 -18.10 -14.65
N LEU A 1184 6.30 -17.21 -15.64
CA LEU A 1184 5.16 -16.64 -16.36
C LEU A 1184 4.36 -17.72 -17.12
N ASP A 1185 5.04 -18.68 -17.75
CA ASP A 1185 4.39 -19.84 -18.35
C ASP A 1185 3.66 -20.71 -17.31
N PHE A 1186 4.25 -20.94 -16.13
CA PHE A 1186 3.60 -21.71 -15.05
C PHE A 1186 2.38 -20.98 -14.48
N GLN A 1187 2.45 -19.66 -14.27
CA GLN A 1187 1.31 -18.85 -13.82
C GLN A 1187 0.18 -18.89 -14.86
N LYS A 1188 0.52 -18.75 -16.15
CA LYS A 1188 -0.43 -18.84 -17.27
C LYS A 1188 -1.08 -20.23 -17.39
N LYS A 1189 -0.33 -21.31 -17.19
CA LYS A 1189 -0.87 -22.69 -17.17
C LYS A 1189 -1.72 -22.96 -15.93
N THR A 1190 -1.35 -22.40 -14.78
CA THR A 1190 -2.16 -22.46 -13.56
C THR A 1190 -3.48 -21.73 -13.73
N TYR A 1191 -3.48 -20.55 -14.36
CA TYR A 1191 -4.72 -19.85 -14.75
C TYR A 1191 -5.60 -20.69 -15.70
N GLN A 1192 -5.01 -21.31 -16.74
CA GLN A 1192 -5.74 -22.20 -17.65
C GLN A 1192 -6.33 -23.42 -16.92
N TRP A 1193 -5.66 -23.92 -15.89
CA TRP A 1193 -6.10 -25.06 -15.08
C TRP A 1193 -7.22 -24.68 -14.10
N ILE A 1194 -7.13 -23.53 -13.43
CA ILE A 1194 -8.23 -22.97 -12.62
C ILE A 1194 -9.50 -22.77 -13.47
N THR A 1195 -9.34 -22.35 -14.74
CA THR A 1195 -10.43 -22.06 -15.68
C THR A 1195 -10.88 -23.26 -16.54
N SER A 1196 -10.37 -24.47 -16.29
CA SER A 1196 -10.57 -25.60 -17.20
C SER A 1196 -12.05 -26.03 -17.31
N PRO A 1197 -12.68 -26.04 -18.51
CA PRO A 1197 -14.09 -26.40 -18.65
C PRO A 1197 -14.36 -27.92 -18.71
N SER A 1198 -13.33 -28.77 -18.63
CA SER A 1198 -13.47 -30.23 -18.57
C SER A 1198 -12.24 -30.94 -17.99
N ASP A 1199 -12.46 -32.13 -17.43
CA ASP A 1199 -11.44 -32.93 -16.73
C ASP A 1199 -10.27 -33.36 -17.64
N GLU A 1200 -10.53 -33.64 -18.92
CA GLU A 1200 -9.49 -34.00 -19.89
C GLU A 1200 -8.54 -32.82 -20.16
N VAL A 1201 -9.10 -31.60 -20.24
CA VAL A 1201 -8.32 -30.37 -20.36
C VAL A 1201 -7.56 -30.09 -19.07
N SER A 1202 -8.19 -30.26 -17.90
CA SER A 1202 -7.52 -30.11 -16.60
C SER A 1202 -6.31 -31.04 -16.46
N LYS A 1203 -6.47 -32.34 -16.71
CA LYS A 1203 -5.39 -33.34 -16.59
C LYS A 1203 -4.21 -33.04 -17.53
N THR A 1204 -4.50 -32.58 -18.75
CA THR A 1204 -3.47 -32.14 -19.70
C THR A 1204 -2.71 -30.92 -19.17
N LEU A 1205 -3.42 -29.93 -18.62
CA LEU A 1205 -2.82 -28.72 -18.06
C LEU A 1205 -2.04 -28.99 -16.77
N MET A 1206 -2.43 -29.99 -15.97
CA MET A 1206 -1.65 -30.42 -14.81
C MET A 1206 -0.31 -31.02 -15.26
N GLN A 1207 -0.30 -31.89 -16.27
CA GLN A 1207 0.94 -32.42 -16.85
C GLN A 1207 1.85 -31.34 -17.46
N ASP A 1208 1.28 -30.29 -18.07
CA ASP A 1208 2.04 -29.10 -18.50
C ASP A 1208 2.67 -28.36 -17.30
N ARG A 1209 1.93 -28.20 -16.19
CA ARG A 1209 2.42 -27.57 -14.95
C ARG A 1209 3.53 -28.38 -14.31
N ASP A 1210 3.39 -29.70 -14.20
CA ASP A 1210 4.42 -30.62 -13.69
C ASP A 1210 5.70 -30.60 -14.55
N THR A 1211 5.55 -30.33 -15.86
CA THR A 1211 6.68 -30.18 -16.79
C THR A 1211 7.40 -28.85 -16.59
N LEU A 1212 6.65 -27.76 -16.40
CA LEU A 1212 7.21 -26.44 -16.08
C LEU A 1212 7.84 -26.39 -14.68
N ALA A 1213 7.26 -27.08 -13.70
CA ALA A 1213 7.83 -27.17 -12.35
C ALA A 1213 9.15 -27.96 -12.33
N ARG A 1214 9.28 -29.04 -13.10
CA ARG A 1214 10.58 -29.70 -13.32
C ARG A 1214 11.60 -28.75 -13.95
N ARG A 1215 11.22 -27.99 -14.98
CA ARG A 1215 12.08 -26.94 -15.56
C ARG A 1215 12.48 -25.85 -14.55
N LEU A 1216 11.60 -25.49 -13.59
CA LEU A 1216 11.92 -24.57 -12.49
C LEU A 1216 12.88 -25.19 -11.45
N LYS A 1217 12.79 -26.50 -11.19
CA LYS A 1217 13.75 -27.24 -10.35
C LYS A 1217 15.13 -27.32 -11.02
N ASP A 1218 15.18 -27.78 -12.27
CA ASP A 1218 16.44 -27.97 -12.99
C ASP A 1218 17.16 -26.62 -13.20
N GLY A 1219 16.40 -25.59 -13.61
CA GLY A 1219 16.89 -24.21 -13.72
C GLY A 1219 17.21 -23.53 -12.38
N TYR A 1220 16.75 -24.06 -11.23
CA TYR A 1220 17.25 -23.62 -9.92
C TYR A 1220 18.67 -24.14 -9.70
N TRP A 1221 18.96 -25.41 -10.01
CA TRP A 1221 20.28 -26.00 -9.78
C TRP A 1221 21.38 -25.50 -10.73
N GLU A 1222 21.04 -24.98 -11.92
CA GLU A 1222 21.97 -24.20 -12.75
C GLU A 1222 22.35 -22.83 -12.14
N LEU A 1223 21.48 -22.30 -11.27
CA LEU A 1223 21.49 -20.94 -10.73
C LEU A 1223 21.95 -20.90 -9.25
N ASP A 1224 21.74 -21.97 -8.48
CA ASP A 1224 22.13 -22.14 -7.07
C ASP A 1224 23.58 -21.71 -6.75
N PRO A 1225 24.61 -22.04 -7.58
CA PRO A 1225 25.99 -21.55 -7.37
C PRO A 1225 26.17 -20.01 -7.42
N MET A 1226 25.12 -19.26 -7.77
CA MET A 1226 25.11 -17.80 -7.83
C MET A 1226 23.93 -17.19 -7.03
N LEU A 1227 23.29 -17.99 -6.17
CA LEU A 1227 22.28 -17.58 -5.19
C LEU A 1227 22.65 -17.97 -3.75
N ARG A 1228 23.34 -19.10 -3.55
CA ARG A 1228 23.67 -19.64 -2.23
C ARG A 1228 25.17 -19.89 -2.10
N ALA A 1229 25.77 -19.52 -0.98
CA ALA A 1229 27.16 -19.86 -0.68
C ALA A 1229 27.34 -21.38 -0.52
N ARG A 1230 28.53 -21.91 -0.83
CA ARG A 1230 28.80 -23.35 -0.70
C ARG A 1230 28.85 -23.76 0.77
N SER A 1231 28.16 -24.85 1.07
CA SER A 1231 28.06 -25.44 2.40
C SER A 1231 29.03 -26.60 2.57
N TRP A 1232 29.20 -27.06 3.80
CA TRP A 1232 29.85 -28.32 4.13
C TRP A 1232 29.26 -29.51 3.34
N TYR A 1233 27.95 -29.50 3.02
CA TYR A 1233 27.28 -30.53 2.23
C TYR A 1233 27.65 -30.48 0.73
N ASP A 1234 28.00 -29.30 0.20
CA ASP A 1234 28.58 -29.19 -1.15
C ASP A 1234 30.02 -29.72 -1.13
N ARG A 1235 30.84 -29.33 -0.12
CA ARG A 1235 32.25 -29.74 0.01
C ARG A 1235 32.45 -31.24 0.25
N THR A 1236 31.51 -31.90 0.95
CA THR A 1236 31.54 -33.34 1.22
C THR A 1236 30.90 -34.21 0.14
N GLY A 1237 30.32 -33.61 -0.91
CA GLY A 1237 29.66 -34.35 -1.99
C GLY A 1237 28.26 -34.88 -1.64
N VAL A 1238 27.64 -34.40 -0.56
CA VAL A 1238 26.23 -34.69 -0.23
C VAL A 1238 25.29 -33.97 -1.19
N ILE A 1239 25.59 -32.72 -1.56
CA ILE A 1239 24.93 -31.96 -2.62
C ILE A 1239 25.85 -31.93 -3.84
N ASN A 1240 25.55 -32.75 -4.85
CA ASN A 1240 26.32 -32.80 -6.09
C ASN A 1240 25.79 -31.79 -7.12
N PRO A 1241 26.62 -31.38 -8.11
CA PRO A 1241 26.19 -30.51 -9.21
C PRO A 1241 24.90 -31.00 -9.89
N GLY A 1242 23.98 -30.07 -10.16
CA GLY A 1242 22.65 -30.39 -10.68
C GLY A 1242 21.63 -30.85 -9.62
N GLY A 1243 21.98 -30.83 -8.33
CA GLY A 1243 21.06 -31.16 -7.24
C GLY A 1243 20.86 -32.65 -7.01
N LYS A 1244 21.82 -33.50 -7.43
CA LYS A 1244 21.81 -34.92 -7.06
C LYS A 1244 22.25 -35.05 -5.60
N ILE A 1245 21.35 -35.49 -4.75
CA ILE A 1245 21.62 -35.74 -3.34
C ILE A 1245 22.23 -37.14 -3.18
N ASP A 1246 23.29 -37.23 -2.38
CA ASP A 1246 23.89 -38.48 -1.93
C ASP A 1246 24.03 -38.43 -0.41
N PHE A 1247 23.39 -39.36 0.30
CA PHE A 1247 23.46 -39.40 1.77
C PHE A 1247 24.66 -40.19 2.29
N TYR A 1248 25.40 -40.88 1.42
CA TYR A 1248 26.55 -41.71 1.77
C TYR A 1248 27.69 -41.58 0.74
N PRO A 1249 28.17 -40.36 0.42
CA PRO A 1249 29.21 -40.15 -0.58
C PRO A 1249 30.52 -40.85 -0.20
N GLU A 1250 31.20 -41.44 -1.19
CA GLU A 1250 32.53 -42.01 -0.97
C GLU A 1250 33.51 -40.92 -0.49
N ARG A 1251 34.24 -41.16 0.62
CA ARG A 1251 35.35 -40.28 1.04
C ARG A 1251 36.41 -40.25 -0.07
N THR A 1252 36.39 -39.19 -0.88
CA THR A 1252 37.31 -39.00 -1.99
C THR A 1252 38.62 -38.39 -1.52
N LYS A 1253 39.74 -39.00 -1.93
CA LYS A 1253 41.11 -38.59 -1.55
C LYS A 1253 41.45 -37.11 -1.77
N ALA A 1254 40.72 -36.43 -2.67
CA ALA A 1254 40.90 -35.01 -2.93
C ALA A 1254 40.54 -34.12 -1.71
N VAL A 1255 39.74 -34.62 -0.77
CA VAL A 1255 39.48 -33.96 0.52
C VAL A 1255 40.68 -34.11 1.45
N ASP A 1256 41.21 -35.33 1.59
CA ASP A 1256 42.39 -35.63 2.41
C ASP A 1256 43.63 -34.85 1.93
N GLU A 1257 43.90 -34.85 0.62
CA GLU A 1257 45.03 -34.13 0.02
C GLU A 1257 44.91 -32.60 0.14
N LYS A 1258 43.70 -32.05 0.28
CA LYS A 1258 43.48 -30.61 0.54
C LYS A 1258 43.54 -30.26 2.03
N SER A 1259 43.11 -31.13 2.93
CA SER A 1259 43.11 -30.85 4.38
C SER A 1259 44.52 -30.91 4.97
N GLU A 1260 45.34 -31.89 4.56
CA GLU A 1260 46.76 -31.96 4.96
C GLU A 1260 47.53 -30.69 4.55
N ALA A 1261 47.27 -30.15 3.35
CA ALA A 1261 47.94 -28.96 2.83
C ALA A 1261 47.61 -27.65 3.59
N ILE A 1262 46.48 -27.59 4.30
CA ILE A 1262 46.08 -26.42 5.11
C ILE A 1262 46.66 -26.52 6.53
N ALA A 1263 46.88 -27.74 7.04
CA ALA A 1263 47.40 -27.99 8.38
C ALA A 1263 48.89 -27.60 8.58
N GLU A 1264 49.67 -27.42 7.51
CA GLU A 1264 51.09 -27.05 7.59
C GLU A 1264 51.36 -25.53 7.64
N ALA A 1265 50.33 -24.67 7.60
CA ALA A 1265 50.51 -23.22 7.67
C ALA A 1265 50.89 -22.73 9.09
N PRO A 1266 52.05 -22.08 9.30
CA PRO A 1266 52.50 -21.69 10.64
C PRO A 1266 51.76 -20.46 11.16
N VAL A 1267 51.22 -20.57 12.38
CA VAL A 1267 50.61 -19.45 13.11
C VAL A 1267 51.70 -18.59 13.76
N GLU A 1268 51.91 -17.37 13.28
CA GLU A 1268 52.77 -16.38 13.96
C GLU A 1268 52.04 -15.73 15.14
N THR A 1269 52.37 -16.15 16.35
CA THR A 1269 51.96 -15.43 17.58
C THR A 1269 52.85 -14.21 17.80
N LEU A 1270 52.27 -13.01 17.78
CA LEU A 1270 52.96 -11.80 18.25
C LEU A 1270 53.07 -11.81 19.78
N ALA A 1271 54.11 -11.15 20.30
CA ALA A 1271 54.60 -11.37 21.66
C ALA A 1271 53.97 -10.50 22.76
N ASP A 1272 52.97 -9.66 22.43
CA ASP A 1272 52.47 -8.60 23.31
C ASP A 1272 51.11 -8.90 23.99
N ASP A 1273 50.39 -9.97 23.59
CA ASP A 1273 49.08 -10.34 24.16
C ASP A 1273 49.21 -11.14 25.49
N VAL A 1274 49.87 -10.56 26.50
CA VAL A 1274 49.95 -11.11 27.87
C VAL A 1274 49.90 -10.01 28.95
N ASP A 1275 48.68 -9.54 29.27
CA ASP A 1275 48.27 -9.06 30.62
C ASP A 1275 46.73 -8.98 30.73
#